data_AF-A0A0D0W1R9-F1
#
_entry.id   AF-A0A0D0W1R9-F1
#
_cell.length_a   1.000
_cell.length_b   1.000
_cell.length_c   1.000
_cell.angle_alpha   90.00
_cell.angle_beta   90.00
_cell.angle_gamma   90.00
#
_symmetry.space_group_name_H-M   'P 1'
#
loop_
_entity.id
_entity.type
_entity.pdbx_description
1 polymer ?
#
loop_
_entity_poly.entity_id
_entity_poly.type
_entity_poly.pdbx_seq_one_letter_code
_entity_poly.pdbx_strand_id
1 'polypeptide(L)'
;MPDPDARLGAGWRRSTDRAVTTSSDATGLHLLVADEAQAYAWRTAATLAEPGLDADQWIGQACVTGSGRRAVVVYGPRTFTNREPLMQRGGFAAVVDLDTGAVTKLRERVSLAYHNPGCGAGERAVLSRLEMPAPTGGAAHTWIGTVDAAHPTRAIRAVRAAGQVTSTVPVGEELIGSKGASLVRIGAKGRTTTVATASASPFRLLADGRDAVAFQVVQDGRTEFKRFAAGRISDHGSAPKGEIKLRAGAGGRVFAVGGRAEARMTEQLPPGWSAIDGLPDSDVSTTGALVVSRATTGREAAGRPAERPDSGQADRVDISARRTANGGPLAFTVRPEDSGAGRRLSPALGGRAGTSTGSGSRATASTGDPNVPTDPDRTCAVSRNDPTIQVYQPTVRQMEWAADLAVRGMLTFQRPANWNNNGMSAYSPQGMFPSLPLAGGGNVPAQVFLGILAQESNLWQASRHAVDASVGNPLTSLGYYGLDLEDPNYEFIDWEHTDCGYGAGQVTSGMKRSDTGQVIAGVTWDATKQQAVATDYAVNVAAGLRILQDKWNQTRNAGLIANNGDPQYLENWWFAIWAYNTGFYPQNPQSPSAPYGVGWSNNPANTDYPADRAMFLTAPLDIYDSSGHLIVDDEIAYDNAKHPNHWSYPERVIGFGYTSLIRYNYEEEEYLPTYQTAWSPGAPSNGQPARYTFCEPNVNNCDETLPPKIPGDYPTTKAGACQRDDLKCWWHGPVTWASCASKCGVERRTFTSVEPRPYTEPGENIHPTPVNGDGTCKVDGLPSGVRIIDDIKTSVPLGAEGCTPNFTRGGEFGLNFATYTQFSGDVVTPGKVDFHQIGAGFGGHFWFSHTYKQAEKPNYRVTGTWTINPTNAWTRVWVHLPDHGAHTRQAKYVVRRPNGTTEHRTIPTQWEANKWVNLGVFDFTGSGTPKVELSNFTLDGTGVQDIAWDAIAVQPLPSKPRHFVVALGDSYSSGEGSGDYTRVSDQYGDDAANRNSCRRSPNAWSQKATIPGAPGTIGSLAASHNVTIDAQFVACSGARAHNVMSRDLVSGGKWQDKEVKGQYGEISQIDQGSLNANTTAVMFSIGGNDARFTDVATACVKALECGDGNYTMDGDDDDLRTVQEDLIKNEVKASVQEVVRQVRLRAPNARIFVMGYPHLFEPQCEFGVVLPGVTGGFSWNETIFLNEMSDWLVANVLPSDAANKVHGMDARGSFAGHTVCGSDYYVNGPSFPDVIDDGDGDPVQFVSMEAFHPNKAGYLAYAGILNDYMDLYNYRW
;
A
#
# COMPACT_ATOMS: atom_id res chain seq x y z
N MET A 1 -21.15 -10.43 15.08
CA MET A 1 -21.29 -11.76 15.72
C MET A 1 -22.76 -12.19 15.70
N PRO A 2 -23.11 -13.38 15.21
CA PRO A 2 -24.48 -13.91 15.31
C PRO A 2 -24.82 -14.28 16.76
N ASP A 3 -26.01 -13.90 17.25
CA ASP A 3 -26.52 -14.15 18.61
C ASP A 3 -25.53 -13.79 19.76
N PRO A 4 -25.23 -12.49 19.94
CA PRO A 4 -24.31 -12.04 20.99
C PRO A 4 -24.85 -12.29 22.41
N ASP A 5 -26.16 -12.40 22.61
CA ASP A 5 -26.72 -12.67 23.94
C ASP A 5 -26.33 -14.08 24.43
N ALA A 6 -26.34 -15.08 23.54
CA ALA A 6 -25.87 -16.43 23.86
C ALA A 6 -24.34 -16.54 24.00
N ARG A 7 -23.58 -15.81 23.18
CA ARG A 7 -22.11 -15.91 23.12
C ARG A 7 -21.38 -15.05 24.17
N LEU A 8 -21.92 -13.87 24.49
CA LEU A 8 -21.30 -12.87 25.37
C LEU A 8 -21.97 -12.82 26.76
N GLY A 9 -23.25 -13.21 26.85
CA GLY A 9 -24.05 -13.19 28.08
C GLY A 9 -24.70 -11.82 28.34
N ALA A 10 -25.75 -11.77 29.17
CA ALA A 10 -26.68 -10.64 29.29
C ALA A 10 -26.08 -9.25 29.65
N GLY A 11 -24.81 -9.18 30.05
CA GLY A 11 -24.11 -7.95 30.41
C GLY A 11 -23.38 -7.23 29.26
N TRP A 12 -23.21 -7.87 28.10
CA TRP A 12 -22.29 -7.41 27.05
C TRP A 12 -22.57 -5.98 26.56
N ARG A 13 -23.86 -5.60 26.42
CA ARG A 13 -24.31 -4.26 25.97
C ARG A 13 -23.86 -3.10 26.86
N ARG A 14 -23.47 -3.38 28.10
CA ARG A 14 -23.00 -2.39 29.08
C ARG A 14 -21.50 -2.52 29.37
N SER A 15 -20.82 -3.42 28.67
CA SER A 15 -19.39 -3.63 28.85
C SER A 15 -18.60 -2.44 28.33
N THR A 16 -17.51 -2.14 29.02
CA THR A 16 -16.49 -1.18 28.59
C THR A 16 -15.28 -1.87 27.97
N ASP A 17 -15.38 -3.19 27.74
CA ASP A 17 -14.27 -3.95 27.19
C ASP A 17 -14.06 -3.64 25.71
N ARG A 18 -12.78 -3.44 25.36
CA ARG A 18 -12.33 -3.08 24.04
C ARG A 18 -11.13 -3.92 23.66
N ALA A 19 -11.23 -4.63 22.55
CA ALA A 19 -10.12 -5.30 21.92
C ALA A 19 -9.44 -4.36 20.92
N VAL A 20 -8.10 -4.35 20.94
CA VAL A 20 -7.28 -3.64 19.96
C VAL A 20 -6.21 -4.61 19.48
N THR A 21 -6.03 -4.68 18.17
CA THR A 21 -4.91 -5.40 17.57
C THR A 21 -4.37 -4.60 16.38
N THR A 22 -3.27 -5.08 15.82
CA THR A 22 -2.68 -4.50 14.61
C THR A 22 -2.64 -5.55 13.50
N SER A 23 -2.67 -5.11 12.26
CA SER A 23 -2.26 -5.89 11.10
C SER A 23 -1.51 -4.96 10.15
N SER A 24 -0.93 -5.49 9.09
CA SER A 24 -0.16 -4.68 8.16
C SER A 24 -0.05 -5.32 6.80
N ASP A 25 0.07 -4.46 5.80
CA ASP A 25 0.44 -4.80 4.44
C ASP A 25 1.23 -3.63 3.84
N ALA A 26 1.29 -3.53 2.51
CA ALA A 26 1.94 -2.42 1.83
C ALA A 26 1.20 -1.08 1.90
N THR A 27 -0.11 -1.11 2.10
CA THR A 27 -1.01 0.04 2.12
C THR A 27 -0.94 0.81 3.45
N GLY A 28 -0.50 0.16 4.53
CA GLY A 28 -0.21 0.78 5.83
C GLY A 28 -0.12 -0.20 6.99
N LEU A 29 0.15 0.33 8.19
CA LEU A 29 -0.09 -0.37 9.45
C LEU A 29 -1.54 -0.10 9.89
N HIS A 30 -2.35 -1.15 10.00
CA HIS A 30 -3.75 -1.06 10.38
C HIS A 30 -3.91 -1.25 11.89
N LEU A 31 -4.56 -0.29 12.53
CA LEU A 31 -5.00 -0.39 13.90
C LEU A 31 -6.48 -0.78 13.92
N LEU A 32 -6.78 -1.97 14.41
CA LEU A 32 -8.12 -2.56 14.42
C LEU A 32 -8.68 -2.53 15.84
N VAL A 33 -9.97 -2.21 15.96
CA VAL A 33 -10.66 -2.09 17.25
C VAL A 33 -12.02 -2.76 17.22
N ALA A 34 -12.41 -3.38 18.34
CA ALA A 34 -13.72 -3.96 18.53
C ALA A 34 -14.19 -3.78 19.97
N ASP A 35 -15.44 -3.35 20.15
CA ASP A 35 -16.04 -3.12 21.47
C ASP A 35 -16.99 -4.27 21.84
N GLU A 36 -16.90 -4.76 23.08
CA GLU A 36 -17.80 -5.83 23.54
C GLU A 36 -19.26 -5.37 23.46
N ALA A 37 -19.56 -4.10 23.82
CA ALA A 37 -20.88 -3.48 23.72
C ALA A 37 -21.44 -3.37 22.29
N GLN A 38 -20.61 -3.66 21.28
CA GLN A 38 -20.98 -3.79 19.87
C GLN A 38 -20.79 -5.21 19.35
N ALA A 39 -20.83 -6.19 20.24
CA ALA A 39 -20.67 -7.61 19.94
C ALA A 39 -19.33 -7.94 19.26
N TYR A 40 -18.28 -7.19 19.59
CA TYR A 40 -16.97 -7.23 18.94
C TYR A 40 -17.04 -7.12 17.41
N ALA A 41 -17.87 -6.23 16.89
CA ALA A 41 -17.79 -5.84 15.48
C ALA A 41 -16.45 -5.11 15.25
N TRP A 42 -15.52 -5.78 14.56
CA TRP A 42 -14.21 -5.24 14.23
C TRP A 42 -14.32 -4.15 13.18
N ARG A 43 -13.59 -3.06 13.39
CA ARG A 43 -13.45 -1.96 12.45
C ARG A 43 -12.03 -1.40 12.45
N THR A 44 -11.70 -0.67 11.39
CA THR A 44 -10.44 0.08 11.31
C THR A 44 -10.54 1.35 12.15
N ALA A 45 -9.65 1.51 13.13
CA ALA A 45 -9.48 2.79 13.81
C ALA A 45 -8.62 3.73 12.96
N ALA A 46 -7.51 3.23 12.40
CA ALA A 46 -6.65 3.98 11.50
C ALA A 46 -5.77 3.06 10.65
N THR A 47 -5.46 3.49 9.42
CA THR A 47 -4.40 2.91 8.58
C THR A 47 -3.27 3.94 8.48
N LEU A 48 -2.09 3.61 9.01
CA LEU A 48 -0.94 4.52 9.12
C LEU A 48 0.11 4.21 8.04
N ALA A 49 0.35 5.18 7.17
CA ALA A 49 1.42 5.18 6.17
C ALA A 49 1.95 6.61 5.95
N GLU A 50 3.08 6.75 5.25
CA GLU A 50 3.60 8.06 4.83
C GLU A 50 3.58 8.17 3.29
N PRO A 51 2.97 9.23 2.74
CA PRO A 51 2.96 9.45 1.29
C PRO A 51 4.37 9.50 0.72
N GLY A 52 4.57 8.81 -0.41
CA GLY A 52 5.88 8.73 -1.04
C GLY A 52 6.90 7.84 -0.32
N LEU A 53 6.53 7.16 0.76
CA LEU A 53 7.30 6.03 1.26
C LEU A 53 6.69 4.75 0.76
N ASP A 54 7.36 4.24 -0.24
CA ASP A 54 6.92 3.09 -0.99
C ASP A 54 7.54 1.86 -0.26
N ALA A 55 6.68 0.97 0.27
CA ALA A 55 7.04 -0.07 1.24
C ALA A 55 6.42 -1.42 0.85
N ASP A 56 7.15 -2.51 1.05
CA ASP A 56 6.67 -3.86 0.78
C ASP A 56 5.66 -4.37 1.83
N GLN A 57 5.86 -3.92 3.07
CA GLN A 57 4.98 -4.09 4.21
C GLN A 57 5.32 -3.02 5.23
N TRP A 58 4.31 -2.47 5.91
CA TRP A 58 4.49 -1.64 7.09
C TRP A 58 4.59 -2.51 8.35
N ILE A 59 5.35 -2.08 9.36
CA ILE A 59 5.39 -2.76 10.65
C ILE A 59 5.24 -1.73 11.76
N GLY A 60 4.90 -2.19 12.97
CA GLY A 60 4.88 -1.32 14.12
C GLY A 60 4.36 -1.96 15.39
N GLN A 61 4.27 -1.13 16.43
CA GLN A 61 3.70 -1.46 17.72
C GLN A 61 2.69 -0.40 18.13
N ALA A 62 1.62 -0.83 18.79
CA ALA A 62 0.63 0.04 19.39
C ALA A 62 0.54 -0.21 20.89
N CYS A 63 0.27 0.84 21.64
CA CYS A 63 0.01 0.74 23.06
C CYS A 63 -1.23 1.57 23.41
N VAL A 64 -2.21 0.94 24.08
CA VAL A 64 -3.47 1.56 24.48
C VAL A 64 -3.30 2.28 25.81
N THR A 65 -3.78 3.52 25.90
CA THR A 65 -3.71 4.33 27.12
C THR A 65 -4.62 3.80 28.21
N GLY A 66 -4.41 4.24 29.46
CA GLY A 66 -5.18 3.77 30.61
C GLY A 66 -6.69 3.97 30.52
N SER A 67 -7.18 4.91 29.71
CA SER A 67 -8.64 5.05 29.48
C SER A 67 -9.23 4.00 28.54
N GLY A 68 -8.42 3.31 27.74
CA GLY A 68 -8.91 2.47 26.63
C GLY A 68 -9.36 3.26 25.40
N ARG A 69 -9.31 4.59 25.44
CA ARG A 69 -9.82 5.45 24.35
C ARG A 69 -8.78 5.79 23.30
N ARG A 70 -7.48 5.79 23.63
CA ARG A 70 -6.43 6.22 22.70
C ARG A 70 -5.35 5.16 22.58
N ALA A 71 -4.72 5.10 21.42
CA ALA A 71 -3.51 4.35 21.20
C ALA A 71 -2.38 5.29 20.79
N VAL A 72 -1.18 5.04 21.31
CA VAL A 72 0.05 5.60 20.77
C VAL A 72 0.68 4.51 19.92
N VAL A 73 1.03 4.85 18.68
CA VAL A 73 1.49 3.89 17.68
C VAL A 73 2.84 4.33 17.14
N VAL A 74 3.77 3.39 17.01
CA VAL A 74 5.05 3.57 16.33
C VAL A 74 5.09 2.64 15.12
N TYR A 75 5.40 3.16 13.93
CA TYR A 75 5.32 2.42 12.68
C TYR A 75 6.36 2.84 11.65
N GLY A 76 6.67 1.98 10.68
CA GLY A 76 7.59 2.26 9.57
C GLY A 76 7.67 1.10 8.57
N PRO A 77 8.32 1.29 7.41
CA PRO A 77 8.52 0.20 6.45
C PRO A 77 9.33 -0.96 7.05
N ARG A 78 8.96 -2.20 6.72
CA ARG A 78 9.63 -3.42 7.18
C ARG A 78 11.14 -3.40 6.91
N THR A 79 11.53 -2.92 5.73
CA THR A 79 12.93 -2.80 5.29
C THR A 79 13.79 -1.90 6.17
N PHE A 80 13.20 -1.01 6.97
CA PHE A 80 13.95 -0.15 7.90
C PHE A 80 14.66 -0.97 8.98
N THR A 81 14.13 -2.15 9.30
CA THR A 81 14.74 -3.07 10.27
C THR A 81 16.06 -3.68 9.81
N ASN A 82 16.43 -3.52 8.54
CA ASN A 82 17.72 -3.98 8.01
C ASN A 82 18.84 -2.95 8.21
N ARG A 83 18.53 -1.74 8.69
CA ARG A 83 19.52 -0.66 8.83
C ARG A 83 19.50 -0.10 10.24
N GLU A 84 20.63 -0.13 10.92
CA GLU A 84 20.76 0.36 12.30
C GLU A 84 20.20 1.79 12.50
N PRO A 85 20.53 2.79 11.66
CA PRO A 85 19.96 4.13 11.83
C PRO A 85 18.43 4.15 11.74
N LEU A 86 17.83 3.38 10.81
CA LEU A 86 16.38 3.37 10.64
C LEU A 86 15.66 2.54 11.71
N MET A 87 16.29 1.48 12.20
CA MET A 87 15.79 0.75 13.36
C MET A 87 15.75 1.65 14.60
N GLN A 88 16.75 2.53 14.80
CA GLN A 88 16.84 3.37 16.00
C GLN A 88 16.05 4.67 15.93
N ARG A 89 15.88 5.25 14.74
CA ARG A 89 15.26 6.57 14.56
C ARG A 89 14.50 6.73 13.24
N GLY A 90 14.14 5.63 12.58
CA GLY A 90 13.30 5.62 11.36
C GLY A 90 11.83 5.34 11.62
N GLY A 91 11.40 5.16 12.87
CA GLY A 91 10.00 4.98 13.23
C GLY A 91 9.23 6.30 13.26
N PHE A 92 8.05 6.32 12.65
CA PHE A 92 7.05 7.37 12.78
C PHE A 92 6.20 7.12 14.01
N ALA A 93 5.63 8.16 14.60
CA ALA A 93 4.75 8.02 15.75
C ALA A 93 3.44 8.78 15.56
N ALA A 94 2.34 8.23 16.06
CA ALA A 94 1.02 8.84 16.00
C ALA A 94 0.21 8.56 17.27
N VAL A 95 -0.72 9.45 17.58
CA VAL A 95 -1.80 9.21 18.54
C VAL A 95 -3.09 9.00 17.78
N VAL A 96 -3.77 7.89 18.04
CA VAL A 96 -5.06 7.52 17.43
C VAL A 96 -6.14 7.53 18.50
N ASP A 97 -7.22 8.28 18.28
CA ASP A 97 -8.45 8.17 19.08
C ASP A 97 -9.26 6.97 18.55
N LEU A 98 -9.42 5.94 19.39
CA LEU A 98 -10.00 4.66 18.99
C LEU A 98 -11.52 4.75 18.79
N ASP A 99 -12.20 5.75 19.37
CA ASP A 99 -13.64 5.96 19.19
C ASP A 99 -13.92 6.58 17.82
N THR A 100 -13.14 7.60 17.45
CA THR A 100 -13.41 8.46 16.29
C THR A 100 -12.54 8.15 15.07
N GLY A 101 -11.45 7.41 15.24
CA GLY A 101 -10.43 7.18 14.21
C GLY A 101 -9.56 8.41 13.90
N ALA A 102 -9.65 9.48 14.72
CA ALA A 102 -8.85 10.67 14.52
C ALA A 102 -7.36 10.38 14.75
N VAL A 103 -6.51 10.74 13.78
CA VAL A 103 -5.05 10.54 13.81
C VAL A 103 -4.33 11.86 14.02
N THR A 104 -3.42 11.92 15.00
CA THR A 104 -2.45 13.00 15.18
C THR A 104 -1.03 12.45 15.02
N LYS A 105 -0.41 12.72 13.87
CA LYS A 105 1.00 12.39 13.59
C LYS A 105 1.92 13.27 14.44
N LEU A 106 2.93 12.67 15.05
CA LEU A 106 3.91 13.35 15.91
C LEU A 106 5.14 13.78 15.10
N ARG A 107 5.82 14.84 15.55
CA ARG A 107 6.98 15.42 14.82
C ARG A 107 8.29 14.66 15.06
N GLU A 108 8.32 13.82 16.09
CA GLU A 108 9.53 13.12 16.53
C GLU A 108 9.70 11.78 15.82
N ARG A 109 10.91 11.52 15.35
CA ARG A 109 11.35 10.22 14.83
C ARG A 109 11.90 9.36 15.96
N VAL A 110 11.51 8.09 16.01
CA VAL A 110 11.70 7.20 17.17
C VAL A 110 12.19 5.81 16.77
N SER A 111 12.56 4.99 17.75
CA SER A 111 13.01 3.61 17.49
C SER A 111 11.85 2.67 17.16
N LEU A 112 12.08 1.72 16.26
CA LEU A 112 11.17 0.61 15.97
C LEU A 112 11.37 -0.58 16.93
N ALA A 113 12.17 -0.45 18.00
CA ALA A 113 12.37 -1.51 18.98
C ALA A 113 11.06 -1.92 19.68
N TYR A 114 10.93 -3.21 20.06
CA TYR A 114 9.69 -3.80 20.61
C TYR A 114 9.10 -3.07 21.82
N HIS A 115 9.93 -2.31 22.53
CA HIS A 115 9.57 -1.66 23.79
C HIS A 115 9.10 -0.20 23.59
N ASN A 116 8.80 0.19 22.35
CA ASN A 116 8.38 1.53 21.97
C ASN A 116 7.07 1.44 21.18
N PRO A 117 5.96 2.10 21.57
CA PRO A 117 5.81 3.00 22.72
C PRO A 117 5.60 2.28 24.07
N GLY A 118 5.78 3.00 25.18
CA GLY A 118 5.46 2.54 26.54
C GLY A 118 4.38 3.38 27.22
N CYS A 119 3.18 2.82 27.47
CA CYS A 119 2.08 3.55 28.12
C CYS A 119 2.08 3.44 29.65
N GLY A 120 1.54 4.48 30.29
CA GLY A 120 1.20 4.46 31.71
C GLY A 120 -0.26 4.04 31.95
N ALA A 121 -0.64 3.97 33.23
CA ALA A 121 -2.01 3.69 33.65
C ALA A 121 -3.01 4.85 33.39
N GLY A 122 -2.57 5.94 32.76
CA GLY A 122 -3.40 7.09 32.36
C GLY A 122 -3.17 7.45 30.89
N GLU A 123 -3.27 8.74 30.55
CA GLU A 123 -3.15 9.23 29.16
C GLU A 123 -1.71 9.56 28.73
N ARG A 124 -0.70 9.20 29.54
CA ARG A 124 0.70 9.45 29.22
C ARG A 124 1.34 8.21 28.59
N ALA A 125 2.13 8.44 27.55
CA ALA A 125 3.00 7.44 26.95
C ALA A 125 4.42 7.97 26.80
N VAL A 126 5.38 7.06 26.64
CA VAL A 126 6.77 7.38 26.39
C VAL A 126 7.17 6.85 25.02
N LEU A 127 7.89 7.70 24.30
CA LEU A 127 8.61 7.39 23.08
C LEU A 127 10.11 7.44 23.35
N SER A 128 10.88 6.60 22.67
CA SER A 128 12.34 6.57 22.85
C SER A 128 13.12 6.31 21.57
N ARG A 129 14.38 6.75 21.56
CA ARG A 129 15.38 6.37 20.56
C ARG A 129 16.79 6.44 21.12
N LEU A 130 17.68 5.62 20.58
CA LEU A 130 19.11 5.70 20.86
C LEU A 130 19.78 6.72 19.92
N GLU A 131 20.49 7.68 20.50
CA GLU A 131 21.29 8.67 19.80
C GLU A 131 22.79 8.32 19.97
N MET A 132 23.41 7.87 18.87
CA MET A 132 24.84 7.59 18.83
C MET A 132 25.65 8.90 18.74
N PRO A 133 26.86 8.96 19.35
CA PRO A 133 27.68 10.16 19.38
C PRO A 133 28.21 10.54 17.98
N ALA A 134 28.13 11.83 17.62
CA ALA A 134 28.60 12.33 16.32
C ALA A 134 30.15 12.36 16.17
N PRO A 135 30.96 12.76 17.18
CA PRO A 135 32.41 12.56 17.15
C PRO A 135 32.85 11.25 17.82
N THR A 136 33.95 10.68 17.34
CA THR A 136 34.63 9.54 17.97
C THR A 136 35.03 9.84 19.41
N GLY A 137 34.52 9.05 20.36
CA GLY A 137 34.81 9.19 21.80
C GLY A 137 33.70 9.84 22.64
N GLY A 138 32.59 10.29 22.04
CA GLY A 138 31.41 10.75 22.78
C GLY A 138 30.61 9.61 23.40
N ALA A 139 29.73 9.93 24.35
CA ALA A 139 28.79 8.96 24.94
C ALA A 139 27.49 8.88 24.13
N ALA A 140 26.94 7.67 23.98
CA ALA A 140 25.59 7.46 23.47
C ALA A 140 24.54 7.93 24.49
N HIS A 141 23.39 8.38 23.99
CA HIS A 141 22.28 8.85 24.83
C HIS A 141 20.96 8.26 24.38
N THR A 142 20.08 7.92 25.31
CA THR A 142 18.68 7.63 25.00
C THR A 142 17.88 8.92 25.09
N TRP A 143 17.31 9.34 23.96
CA TRP A 143 16.28 10.36 23.94
C TRP A 143 14.96 9.74 24.40
N ILE A 144 14.29 10.37 25.36
CA ILE A 144 13.05 9.89 25.98
C ILE A 144 12.04 11.03 25.95
N GLY A 145 10.98 10.88 25.16
CA GLY A 145 9.90 11.85 25.00
C GLY A 145 8.62 11.40 25.67
N THR A 146 7.99 12.27 26.46
CA THR A 146 6.65 12.01 27.05
C THR A 146 5.56 12.60 26.18
N VAL A 147 4.62 11.77 25.74
CA VAL A 147 3.40 12.12 25.00
C VAL A 147 2.23 12.25 25.98
N ASP A 148 1.50 13.37 25.89
CA ASP A 148 0.17 13.55 26.50
C ASP A 148 -0.87 13.17 25.44
N ALA A 149 -1.34 11.93 25.45
CA ALA A 149 -2.25 11.42 24.43
C ALA A 149 -3.61 12.13 24.47
N ALA A 150 -4.02 12.70 25.61
CA ALA A 150 -5.24 13.51 25.72
C ALA A 150 -5.12 14.85 24.97
N HIS A 151 -3.90 15.35 24.79
CA HIS A 151 -3.62 16.59 24.06
C HIS A 151 -2.46 16.38 23.08
N PRO A 152 -2.66 15.55 22.03
CA PRO A 152 -1.57 15.03 21.21
C PRO A 152 -0.87 16.10 20.36
N THR A 153 -1.43 17.31 20.26
CA THR A 153 -0.83 18.47 19.60
C THR A 153 0.16 19.24 20.48
N ARG A 154 0.22 18.97 21.79
CA ARG A 154 1.20 19.58 22.71
C ARG A 154 2.61 19.10 22.37
N ALA A 155 3.59 19.98 22.61
CA ALA A 155 4.99 19.62 22.40
C ALA A 155 5.41 18.48 23.34
N ILE A 156 6.11 17.49 22.78
CA ILE A 156 6.70 16.41 23.56
C ILE A 156 7.78 16.97 24.48
N ARG A 157 7.65 16.67 25.78
CA ARG A 157 8.70 16.96 26.74
C ARG A 157 9.73 15.84 26.69
N ALA A 158 10.94 16.16 26.23
CA ALA A 158 12.01 15.19 26.08
C ALA A 158 13.20 15.42 27.03
N VAL A 159 13.86 14.32 27.39
CA VAL A 159 15.12 14.30 28.16
C VAL A 159 16.12 13.37 27.48
N ARG A 160 17.41 13.55 27.75
CA ARG A 160 18.48 12.67 27.27
C ARG A 160 19.13 11.95 28.45
N ALA A 161 18.94 10.64 28.54
CA ALA A 161 19.60 9.80 29.52
C ALA A 161 20.91 9.26 28.92
N ALA A 162 22.00 9.25 29.70
CA ALA A 162 23.27 8.69 29.24
C ALA A 162 23.18 7.16 29.08
N GLY A 163 23.73 6.64 27.99
CA GLY A 163 23.68 5.22 27.62
C GLY A 163 22.32 4.75 27.09
N GLN A 164 22.20 3.44 26.88
CA GLN A 164 20.97 2.78 26.43
C GLN A 164 20.02 2.53 27.62
N VAL A 165 18.83 3.14 27.58
CA VAL A 165 17.72 2.91 28.51
C VAL A 165 16.55 2.38 27.69
N THR A 166 16.02 1.22 28.04
CA THR A 166 14.96 0.54 27.27
C THR A 166 13.70 0.38 28.11
N SER A 167 12.59 -0.03 27.47
CA SER A 167 11.32 -0.32 28.15
C SER A 167 10.89 0.79 29.13
N THR A 168 10.95 2.05 28.71
CA THR A 168 10.59 3.16 29.61
C THR A 168 9.08 3.36 29.64
N VAL A 169 8.51 3.44 30.84
CA VAL A 169 7.07 3.68 31.06
C VAL A 169 6.84 4.84 32.04
N PRO A 170 5.75 5.61 31.89
CA PRO A 170 5.34 6.61 32.87
C PRO A 170 4.59 5.95 34.04
N VAL A 171 5.00 6.30 35.26
CA VAL A 171 4.42 5.81 36.52
C VAL A 171 4.12 7.03 37.39
N GLY A 172 2.85 7.43 37.44
CA GLY A 172 2.44 8.71 38.01
C GLY A 172 3.10 9.88 37.28
N GLU A 173 3.91 10.66 37.99
CA GLU A 173 4.68 11.78 37.40
C GLU A 173 6.12 11.39 37.01
N GLU A 174 6.56 10.19 37.41
CA GLU A 174 7.92 9.71 37.18
C GLU A 174 8.01 8.89 35.88
N LEU A 175 9.23 8.75 35.38
CA LEU A 175 9.57 7.83 34.29
C LEU A 175 10.48 6.75 34.86
N ILE A 176 10.12 5.48 34.66
CA ILE A 176 10.92 4.32 35.05
C ILE A 176 11.30 3.56 33.80
N GLY A 177 12.57 3.21 33.66
CA GLY A 177 13.08 2.41 32.54
C GLY A 177 14.08 1.36 33.00
N SER A 178 14.53 0.54 32.05
CA SER A 178 15.51 -0.51 32.26
C SER A 178 16.90 -0.08 31.81
N LYS A 179 17.92 -0.36 32.63
CA LYS A 179 19.34 -0.16 32.29
C LYS A 179 20.18 -1.25 32.93
N GLY A 180 20.65 -2.22 32.13
CA GLY A 180 21.27 -3.44 32.64
C GLY A 180 20.29 -4.21 33.54
N ALA A 181 20.77 -4.77 34.66
CA ALA A 181 19.92 -5.41 35.67
C ALA A 181 19.13 -4.41 36.56
N SER A 182 19.25 -3.10 36.34
CA SER A 182 18.62 -2.08 37.18
C SER A 182 17.34 -1.51 36.57
N LEU A 183 16.36 -1.27 37.43
CA LEU A 183 15.31 -0.28 37.19
C LEU A 183 15.87 1.10 37.54
N VAL A 184 15.72 2.05 36.62
CA VAL A 184 16.21 3.41 36.78
C VAL A 184 15.06 4.42 36.68
N ARG A 185 15.06 5.39 37.59
CA ARG A 185 14.25 6.60 37.50
C ARG A 185 14.96 7.62 36.61
N ILE A 186 14.23 8.18 35.64
CA ILE A 186 14.74 9.25 34.78
C ILE A 186 14.27 10.60 35.32
N GLY A 187 15.21 11.43 35.79
CA GLY A 187 14.91 12.77 36.29
C GLY A 187 14.64 13.78 35.17
N ALA A 188 14.11 14.96 35.53
CA ALA A 188 13.73 16.02 34.59
C ALA A 188 14.87 16.57 33.70
N LYS A 189 16.15 16.31 34.05
CA LYS A 189 17.34 16.65 33.26
C LYS A 189 17.99 15.43 32.58
N GLY A 190 17.33 14.27 32.58
CA GLY A 190 17.86 13.03 32.02
C GLY A 190 18.79 12.23 32.94
N ARG A 191 19.11 12.72 34.14
CA ARG A 191 19.89 11.95 35.13
C ARG A 191 19.15 10.67 35.52
N THR A 192 19.83 9.53 35.37
CA THR A 192 19.31 8.22 35.79
C THR A 192 19.71 7.90 37.22
N THR A 193 18.75 7.49 38.05
CA THR A 193 19.01 6.99 39.42
C THR A 193 18.47 5.57 39.54
N THR A 194 19.31 4.60 39.89
CA THR A 194 18.85 3.23 40.19
C THR A 194 17.86 3.25 41.35
N VAL A 195 16.67 2.69 41.13
CA VAL A 195 15.62 2.56 42.16
C VAL A 195 15.49 1.13 42.67
N ALA A 196 15.90 0.14 41.87
CA ALA A 196 16.05 -1.25 42.28
C ALA A 196 16.97 -2.00 41.31
N THR A 197 17.51 -3.13 41.77
CA THR A 197 18.30 -4.07 40.95
C THR A 197 17.60 -5.42 40.96
N ALA A 198 17.27 -5.93 39.79
CA ALA A 198 16.68 -7.24 39.58
C ALA A 198 17.77 -8.31 39.41
N SER A 199 17.35 -9.57 39.33
CA SER A 199 18.26 -10.71 39.14
C SER A 199 18.84 -10.80 37.72
N ALA A 200 18.18 -10.21 36.73
CA ALA A 200 18.66 -10.05 35.36
C ALA A 200 18.03 -8.80 34.72
N SER A 201 18.38 -8.49 33.47
CA SER A 201 17.92 -7.28 32.78
C SER A 201 16.38 -7.20 32.64
N PRO A 202 15.71 -6.22 33.27
CA PRO A 202 14.27 -6.01 33.13
C PRO A 202 13.86 -5.71 31.69
N PHE A 203 12.76 -6.28 31.23
CA PHE A 203 12.19 -6.03 29.91
C PHE A 203 10.66 -6.13 29.90
N ARG A 204 10.00 -5.58 28.87
CA ARG A 204 8.52 -5.43 28.80
C ARG A 204 7.96 -4.85 30.11
N LEU A 205 8.42 -3.67 30.47
CA LEU A 205 7.89 -2.92 31.61
C LEU A 205 6.48 -2.44 31.27
N LEU A 206 5.54 -2.63 32.18
CA LEU A 206 4.17 -2.17 32.10
C LEU A 206 3.84 -1.36 33.35
N ALA A 207 3.04 -0.31 33.22
CA ALA A 207 2.48 0.36 34.39
C ALA A 207 1.48 -0.56 35.09
N ASP A 208 1.70 -0.77 36.38
CA ASP A 208 0.81 -1.51 37.27
C ASP A 208 0.15 -0.50 38.21
N GLY A 209 -1.06 -0.10 37.88
CA GLY A 209 -1.72 1.04 38.51
C GLY A 209 -0.89 2.34 38.43
N ARG A 210 -1.03 3.21 39.43
CA ARG A 210 -0.44 4.57 39.41
C ARG A 210 1.03 4.62 39.83
N ASP A 211 1.47 3.67 40.65
CA ASP A 211 2.70 3.78 41.44
C ASP A 211 3.60 2.53 41.39
N ALA A 212 3.25 1.52 40.59
CA ALA A 212 4.04 0.30 40.43
C ALA A 212 4.38 -0.01 38.96
N VAL A 213 5.38 -0.87 38.80
CA VAL A 213 5.83 -1.38 37.50
C VAL A 213 5.83 -2.89 37.52
N ALA A 214 5.12 -3.50 36.57
CA ALA A 214 5.25 -4.91 36.24
C ALA A 214 6.36 -5.09 35.21
N PHE A 215 7.18 -6.13 35.33
CA PHE A 215 8.22 -6.42 34.35
C PHE A 215 8.60 -7.89 34.34
N GLN A 216 9.33 -8.28 33.31
CA GLN A 216 9.88 -9.62 33.17
C GLN A 216 11.40 -9.59 33.27
N VAL A 217 11.97 -10.71 33.71
CA VAL A 217 13.39 -11.05 33.52
C VAL A 217 13.49 -12.47 33.00
N VAL A 218 14.58 -12.80 32.29
CA VAL A 218 14.87 -14.18 31.88
C VAL A 218 16.11 -14.65 32.61
N GLN A 219 15.99 -15.76 33.33
CA GLN A 219 17.05 -16.40 34.10
C GLN A 219 16.86 -17.92 34.09
N ASP A 220 17.94 -18.68 33.97
CA ASP A 220 17.95 -20.15 34.05
C ASP A 220 16.89 -20.84 33.17
N GLY A 221 16.68 -20.31 31.94
CA GLY A 221 15.71 -20.85 30.98
C GLY A 221 14.24 -20.56 31.31
N ARG A 222 13.98 -19.66 32.27
CA ARG A 222 12.64 -19.26 32.71
C ARG A 222 12.41 -17.77 32.53
N THR A 223 11.18 -17.40 32.22
CA THR A 223 10.68 -16.03 32.35
C THR A 223 10.12 -15.87 33.75
N GLU A 224 10.71 -14.97 34.54
CA GLU A 224 10.21 -14.62 35.88
C GLU A 224 9.40 -13.31 35.81
N PHE A 225 8.30 -13.27 36.56
CA PHE A 225 7.40 -12.12 36.60
C PHE A 225 7.64 -11.36 37.90
N LYS A 226 7.96 -10.07 37.78
CA LYS A 226 8.37 -9.25 38.90
C LYS A 226 7.57 -7.96 38.95
N ARG A 227 7.39 -7.45 40.16
CA ARG A 227 6.69 -6.19 40.45
C ARG A 227 7.59 -5.29 41.26
N PHE A 228 7.76 -4.04 40.83
CA PHE A 228 8.42 -3.00 41.59
C PHE A 228 7.37 -2.04 42.16
N ALA A 229 7.26 -1.99 43.49
CA ALA A 229 6.34 -1.11 44.21
C ALA A 229 6.94 -0.70 45.55
N ALA A 230 6.65 0.52 46.01
CA ALA A 230 7.13 1.05 47.29
C ALA A 230 8.66 0.87 47.52
N GLY A 231 9.47 0.97 46.45
CA GLY A 231 10.92 0.87 46.52
C GLY A 231 11.47 -0.57 46.64
N ARG A 232 10.66 -1.61 46.41
CA ARG A 232 11.07 -3.02 46.49
C ARG A 232 10.62 -3.80 45.26
N ILE A 233 11.39 -4.82 44.89
CA ILE A 233 11.00 -5.82 43.89
C ILE A 233 10.42 -7.04 44.62
N SER A 234 9.27 -7.53 44.16
CA SER A 234 8.66 -8.79 44.59
C SER A 234 8.49 -9.75 43.41
N ASP A 235 8.62 -11.05 43.70
CA ASP A 235 8.48 -12.15 42.74
C ASP A 235 7.04 -12.65 42.69
N HIS A 236 6.55 -12.88 41.47
CA HIS A 236 5.16 -13.27 41.18
C HIS A 236 5.09 -14.47 40.23
N GLY A 237 6.00 -15.41 40.45
CA GLY A 237 6.07 -16.67 39.74
C GLY A 237 6.99 -16.67 38.52
N SER A 238 7.03 -17.82 37.84
CA SER A 238 7.85 -18.01 36.64
C SER A 238 7.26 -19.07 35.72
N ALA A 239 7.58 -18.97 34.44
CA ALA A 239 7.24 -19.94 33.40
C ALA A 239 8.49 -20.32 32.60
N PRO A 240 8.50 -21.44 31.86
CA PRO A 240 9.53 -21.67 30.85
C PRO A 240 9.64 -20.47 29.89
N LYS A 241 10.86 -20.19 29.42
CA LYS A 241 11.15 -19.02 28.59
C LYS A 241 10.18 -18.93 27.41
N GLY A 242 9.50 -17.78 27.31
CA GLY A 242 8.62 -17.45 26.19
C GLY A 242 7.22 -18.06 26.23
N GLU A 243 6.92 -18.97 27.16
CA GLU A 243 5.59 -19.63 27.25
C GLU A 243 4.50 -18.78 27.90
N ILE A 244 4.87 -17.78 28.71
CA ILE A 244 3.95 -16.81 29.31
C ILE A 244 4.58 -15.42 29.21
N LYS A 245 3.81 -14.44 28.75
CA LYS A 245 4.24 -13.05 28.58
C LYS A 245 3.27 -12.08 29.26
N LEU A 246 3.80 -11.00 29.83
CA LEU A 246 2.97 -9.91 30.36
C LEU A 246 2.35 -9.06 29.24
N ARG A 247 1.09 -8.67 29.42
CA ARG A 247 0.31 -7.75 28.57
C ARG A 247 -0.38 -6.69 29.41
N ALA A 248 -0.55 -5.49 28.86
CA ALA A 248 -1.23 -4.39 29.55
C ALA A 248 -2.74 -4.42 29.27
N GLY A 249 -3.51 -3.96 30.26
CA GLY A 249 -4.92 -3.59 30.11
C GLY A 249 -5.18 -2.15 30.54
N ALA A 250 -6.42 -1.69 30.37
CA ALA A 250 -6.81 -0.34 30.76
C ALA A 250 -6.67 -0.12 32.28
N GLY A 251 -6.37 1.12 32.68
CA GLY A 251 -6.19 1.52 34.07
C GLY A 251 -4.93 0.97 34.76
N GLY A 252 -3.96 0.45 34.01
CA GLY A 252 -2.76 -0.19 34.56
C GLY A 252 -3.01 -1.62 35.04
N ARG A 253 -3.97 -2.32 34.43
CA ARG A 253 -4.15 -3.77 34.61
C ARG A 253 -3.00 -4.52 33.93
N VAL A 254 -2.66 -5.68 34.48
CA VAL A 254 -1.58 -6.53 33.95
C VAL A 254 -2.09 -7.96 33.79
N PHE A 255 -1.86 -8.55 32.63
CA PHE A 255 -2.24 -9.91 32.31
C PHE A 255 -1.01 -10.77 32.07
N ALA A 256 -0.98 -11.97 32.66
CA ALA A 256 0.00 -13.00 32.33
C ALA A 256 -0.64 -13.97 31.32
N VAL A 257 -0.20 -13.90 30.06
CA VAL A 257 -0.85 -14.60 28.94
C VAL A 257 0.04 -15.73 28.45
N GLY A 258 -0.50 -16.94 28.30
CA GLY A 258 0.24 -18.06 27.73
C GLY A 258 -0.44 -19.41 27.88
N GLY A 259 0.20 -20.46 27.37
CA GLY A 259 -0.33 -21.83 27.43
C GLY A 259 -0.45 -22.31 28.87
N ARG A 260 -1.69 -22.44 29.37
CA ARG A 260 -2.02 -22.82 30.76
C ARG A 260 -1.54 -21.81 31.82
N ALA A 261 -1.53 -20.53 31.48
CA ALA A 261 -1.21 -19.48 32.44
C ALA A 261 -2.13 -19.52 33.67
N GLU A 262 -3.43 -19.79 33.50
CA GLU A 262 -4.38 -19.85 34.62
C GLU A 262 -4.02 -20.93 35.63
N ALA A 263 -3.66 -22.12 35.14
CA ALA A 263 -3.25 -23.23 35.99
C ALA A 263 -1.88 -23.00 36.66
N ARG A 264 -0.98 -22.24 36.04
CA ARG A 264 0.41 -22.08 36.48
C ARG A 264 0.66 -20.85 37.34
N MET A 265 -0.10 -19.78 37.11
CA MET A 265 0.24 -18.43 37.62
C MET A 265 -0.76 -17.88 38.61
N THR A 266 -2.05 -18.26 38.54
CA THR A 266 -3.14 -17.59 39.29
C THR A 266 -2.85 -17.40 40.79
N GLU A 267 -2.33 -18.43 41.46
CA GLU A 267 -2.04 -18.37 42.91
C GLU A 267 -0.79 -17.53 43.26
N GLN A 268 0.01 -17.14 42.27
CA GLN A 268 1.30 -16.43 42.42
C GLN A 268 1.21 -14.95 42.04
N LEU A 269 0.14 -14.54 41.37
CA LEU A 269 -0.04 -13.16 40.88
C LEU A 269 -0.49 -12.20 41.98
N PRO A 270 -0.04 -10.94 41.95
CA PRO A 270 -0.46 -9.93 42.93
C PRO A 270 -1.89 -9.44 42.66
N PRO A 271 -2.54 -8.79 43.65
CA PRO A 271 -3.85 -8.17 43.46
C PRO A 271 -3.85 -7.20 42.27
N GLY A 272 -4.81 -7.35 41.35
CA GLY A 272 -4.94 -6.52 40.15
C GLY A 272 -4.33 -7.12 38.88
N TRP A 273 -3.62 -8.25 38.99
CA TRP A 273 -3.18 -9.04 37.85
C TRP A 273 -4.07 -10.26 37.63
N SER A 274 -4.20 -10.70 36.38
CA SER A 274 -4.91 -11.93 36.04
C SER A 274 -4.07 -12.80 35.12
N ALA A 275 -4.15 -14.12 35.31
CA ALA A 275 -3.61 -15.08 34.37
C ALA A 275 -4.66 -15.39 33.30
N ILE A 276 -4.24 -15.54 32.05
CA ILE A 276 -5.15 -15.80 30.93
C ILE A 276 -4.53 -16.85 30.01
N ASP A 277 -5.29 -17.91 29.74
CA ASP A 277 -4.86 -18.93 28.78
C ASP A 277 -4.93 -18.39 27.33
N GLY A 278 -3.84 -18.50 26.57
CA GLY A 278 -3.73 -18.00 25.20
C GLY A 278 -2.34 -18.17 24.58
N LEU A 279 -2.10 -17.59 23.41
CA LEU A 279 -0.73 -17.54 22.86
C LEU A 279 0.07 -16.53 23.67
N PRO A 280 1.36 -16.78 23.93
CA PRO A 280 2.21 -15.80 24.60
C PRO A 280 2.20 -14.45 23.90
N ASP A 281 2.06 -14.46 22.56
CA ASP A 281 2.06 -13.23 21.76
C ASP A 281 0.70 -12.56 21.54
N SER A 282 -0.39 -13.14 22.06
CA SER A 282 -1.75 -12.61 21.91
C SER A 282 -1.91 -11.18 22.42
N ASP A 283 -2.79 -10.43 21.75
CA ASP A 283 -3.32 -9.17 22.26
C ASP A 283 -4.48 -9.45 23.24
N VAL A 284 -4.60 -8.64 24.28
CA VAL A 284 -5.64 -8.78 25.31
C VAL A 284 -6.48 -7.51 25.35
N SER A 285 -7.80 -7.68 25.45
CA SER A 285 -8.71 -6.55 25.56
C SER A 285 -8.53 -5.76 26.86
N THR A 286 -9.04 -4.53 26.88
CA THR A 286 -8.81 -3.57 27.97
C THR A 286 -9.15 -4.09 29.37
N THR A 287 -10.11 -5.02 29.50
CA THR A 287 -10.49 -5.67 30.77
C THR A 287 -10.04 -7.13 30.86
N GLY A 288 -9.52 -7.71 29.78
CA GLY A 288 -9.15 -9.13 29.71
C GLY A 288 -10.32 -10.07 29.43
N ALA A 289 -11.44 -9.56 28.91
CA ALA A 289 -12.59 -10.39 28.56
C ALA A 289 -12.40 -11.17 27.23
N LEU A 290 -11.51 -10.68 26.36
CA LEU A 290 -11.16 -11.27 25.06
C LEU A 290 -9.65 -11.35 24.88
N VAL A 291 -9.19 -12.48 24.34
CA VAL A 291 -7.81 -12.70 23.88
C VAL A 291 -7.83 -12.84 22.37
N VAL A 292 -7.14 -11.96 21.67
CA VAL A 292 -6.93 -12.08 20.22
C VAL A 292 -5.69 -12.92 20.01
N SER A 293 -5.89 -14.18 19.65
CA SER A 293 -4.79 -15.11 19.39
C SER A 293 -4.07 -14.75 18.11
N ARG A 294 -4.80 -14.41 17.06
CA ARG A 294 -4.23 -14.12 15.74
C ARG A 294 -4.97 -12.98 15.08
N ALA A 295 -4.23 -12.10 14.41
CA ALA A 295 -4.76 -11.09 13.51
C ALA A 295 -3.80 -11.03 12.32
N THR A 296 -4.15 -11.74 11.26
CA THR A 296 -3.25 -12.08 10.17
C THR A 296 -3.87 -11.77 8.81
N THR A 297 -3.03 -11.43 7.84
CA THR A 297 -3.39 -11.39 6.43
C THR A 297 -3.04 -12.69 5.71
N GLY A 298 -2.40 -13.65 6.41
CA GLY A 298 -1.80 -14.87 5.86
C GLY A 298 -0.51 -14.62 5.07
N ARG A 299 -0.01 -13.38 5.06
CA ARG A 299 0.95 -12.87 4.06
C ARG A 299 2.10 -12.08 4.69
N GLU A 300 2.26 -12.15 6.01
CA GLU A 300 3.26 -11.43 6.80
C GLU A 300 4.69 -11.81 6.45
N ALA A 301 4.91 -13.05 6.00
CA ALA A 301 6.19 -13.52 5.49
C ALA A 301 6.32 -13.39 3.97
N ALA A 302 5.29 -12.84 3.31
CA ALA A 302 5.25 -12.72 1.86
C ALA A 302 5.78 -11.39 1.31
N GLY A 303 5.81 -10.36 2.16
CA GLY A 303 6.44 -9.06 1.89
C GLY A 303 6.07 -8.45 0.53
N ARG A 304 4.79 -8.18 0.22
CA ARG A 304 4.41 -7.65 -1.10
C ARG A 304 3.32 -6.56 -1.12
N PRO A 305 3.49 -5.50 -1.97
CA PRO A 305 2.47 -4.55 -2.44
C PRO A 305 1.88 -4.80 -3.83
N ALA A 306 2.68 -5.26 -4.80
CA ALA A 306 2.32 -5.06 -6.20
C ALA A 306 1.43 -6.18 -6.73
N GLU A 307 0.23 -5.78 -7.15
CA GLU A 307 -0.73 -6.52 -7.96
C GLU A 307 -1.27 -7.78 -7.30
N ARG A 308 -2.11 -7.56 -6.29
CA ARG A 308 -3.32 -8.36 -6.16
C ARG A 308 -4.39 -7.77 -7.09
N PRO A 309 -5.42 -8.54 -7.46
CA PRO A 309 -6.57 -8.04 -8.24
C PRO A 309 -7.16 -6.73 -7.69
N ASP A 310 -7.00 -6.48 -6.39
CA ASP A 310 -7.44 -5.26 -5.70
C ASP A 310 -6.28 -4.26 -5.47
N SER A 311 -5.62 -3.79 -6.54
CA SER A 311 -4.50 -2.84 -6.42
C SER A 311 -4.89 -1.60 -5.60
N GLY A 312 -4.17 -1.35 -4.50
CA GLY A 312 -4.38 -0.19 -3.62
C GLY A 312 -5.32 -0.42 -2.44
N GLN A 313 -5.98 -1.59 -2.33
CA GLN A 313 -6.78 -1.95 -1.17
C GLN A 313 -5.95 -2.67 -0.10
N ALA A 314 -6.34 -2.48 1.16
CA ALA A 314 -5.76 -3.19 2.28
C ALA A 314 -6.20 -4.65 2.31
N ASP A 315 -5.36 -5.46 2.93
CA ASP A 315 -5.50 -6.88 3.06
C ASP A 315 -6.57 -7.27 4.04
N ARG A 316 -7.47 -8.15 3.59
CA ARG A 316 -8.39 -8.85 4.49
C ARG A 316 -7.60 -9.49 5.63
N VAL A 317 -8.03 -9.18 6.85
CA VAL A 317 -7.43 -9.64 8.10
C VAL A 317 -8.37 -10.65 8.73
N ASP A 318 -7.87 -11.86 8.94
CA ASP A 318 -8.53 -12.88 9.72
C ASP A 318 -8.10 -12.76 11.17
N ILE A 319 -9.10 -12.65 12.05
CA ILE A 319 -8.93 -12.45 13.48
C ILE A 319 -9.48 -13.67 14.21
N SER A 320 -8.59 -14.44 14.82
CA SER A 320 -8.95 -15.50 15.76
C SER A 320 -8.85 -14.97 17.18
N ALA A 321 -9.89 -15.20 17.97
CA ALA A 321 -9.97 -14.76 19.35
C ALA A 321 -10.68 -15.78 20.24
N ARG A 322 -10.55 -15.63 21.55
CA ARG A 322 -11.19 -16.49 22.55
C ARG A 322 -11.67 -15.68 23.73
N ARG A 323 -12.84 -16.04 24.26
CA ARG A 323 -13.34 -15.48 25.52
C ARG A 323 -12.70 -16.12 26.73
N THR A 324 -12.37 -15.32 27.73
CA THR A 324 -11.80 -15.81 28.99
C THR A 324 -12.84 -16.49 29.88
N ALA A 325 -14.08 -15.98 29.92
CA ALA A 325 -15.11 -16.45 30.85
C ALA A 325 -15.65 -17.88 30.56
N ASN A 326 -15.69 -18.32 29.29
CA ASN A 326 -16.29 -19.60 28.89
C ASN A 326 -15.45 -20.38 27.86
N GLY A 327 -14.30 -19.88 27.46
CA GLY A 327 -13.36 -20.56 26.56
C GLY A 327 -13.80 -20.72 25.11
N GLY A 328 -14.95 -20.16 24.69
CA GLY A 328 -15.46 -20.31 23.34
C GLY A 328 -14.58 -19.61 22.28
N PRO A 329 -14.20 -20.30 21.18
CA PRO A 329 -13.48 -19.67 20.08
C PRO A 329 -14.40 -18.70 19.31
N LEU A 330 -13.80 -17.62 18.83
CA LEU A 330 -14.43 -16.59 18.01
C LEU A 330 -13.53 -16.33 16.81
N ALA A 331 -14.12 -16.30 15.62
CA ALA A 331 -13.44 -15.92 14.39
C ALA A 331 -14.15 -14.72 13.79
N PHE A 332 -13.35 -13.77 13.31
CA PHE A 332 -13.82 -12.57 12.63
C PHE A 332 -12.94 -12.35 11.41
N THR A 333 -13.46 -11.57 10.49
CA THR A 333 -12.72 -11.11 9.33
C THR A 333 -13.04 -9.63 9.15
N VAL A 334 -12.02 -8.82 8.88
CA VAL A 334 -12.17 -7.39 8.62
C VAL A 334 -11.23 -6.99 7.48
N ARG A 335 -11.72 -6.23 6.52
CA ARG A 335 -10.86 -5.57 5.53
C ARG A 335 -10.52 -4.17 6.06
N PRO A 336 -9.24 -3.83 6.24
CA PRO A 336 -8.89 -2.51 6.72
C PRO A 336 -9.29 -1.42 5.72
N GLU A 337 -9.60 -0.24 6.22
CA GLU A 337 -10.01 0.91 5.42
C GLU A 337 -9.03 2.08 5.60
N ASP A 338 -8.89 2.92 4.58
CA ASP A 338 -8.11 4.15 4.68
C ASP A 338 -9.04 5.38 4.80
N SER A 339 -9.12 5.95 6.00
CA SER A 339 -9.84 7.20 6.25
C SER A 339 -9.11 8.46 5.76
N GLY A 340 -7.93 8.32 5.14
CA GLY A 340 -7.05 9.38 4.66
C GLY A 340 -6.31 10.16 5.77
N ALA A 341 -6.83 10.17 7.00
CA ALA A 341 -6.21 10.84 8.14
C ALA A 341 -4.85 10.23 8.51
N GLY A 342 -4.76 8.89 8.45
CA GLY A 342 -3.54 8.14 8.71
C GLY A 342 -2.52 8.17 7.57
N ARG A 343 -2.90 8.67 6.39
CA ARG A 343 -2.00 8.94 5.26
C ARG A 343 -1.58 10.40 5.13
N ARG A 344 -2.00 11.29 6.03
CA ARG A 344 -1.44 12.64 6.06
C ARG A 344 0.04 12.58 6.38
N LEU A 345 0.83 13.33 5.61
CA LEU A 345 2.26 13.47 5.81
C LEU A 345 2.56 13.86 7.26
N SER A 346 3.44 13.10 7.91
CA SER A 346 3.85 13.40 9.28
C SER A 346 4.54 14.76 9.38
N PRO A 347 4.33 15.55 10.45
CA PRO A 347 5.14 16.74 10.74
C PRO A 347 6.63 16.44 10.89
N ALA A 348 6.98 15.18 11.20
CA ALA A 348 8.36 14.71 11.19
C ALA A 348 9.00 14.81 9.80
N LEU A 349 8.17 14.89 8.74
CA LEU A 349 8.57 15.04 7.35
C LEU A 349 8.48 16.49 6.83
N GLY A 350 8.03 17.41 7.68
CA GLY A 350 7.50 18.72 7.28
C GLY A 350 8.34 19.91 7.73
N GLY A 351 9.55 19.71 8.24
CA GLY A 351 10.18 20.78 9.02
C GLY A 351 11.66 20.62 9.34
N ARG A 352 12.52 20.70 8.33
CA ARG A 352 13.86 21.26 8.47
C ARG A 352 14.20 22.16 7.27
N ALA A 353 13.99 23.46 7.43
CA ALA A 353 14.81 24.42 6.70
C ALA A 353 16.26 24.18 7.13
N GLY A 354 17.08 23.67 6.23
CA GLY A 354 18.41 23.16 6.50
C GLY A 354 19.29 24.16 7.26
N THR A 355 19.70 23.79 8.47
CA THR A 355 20.92 24.34 9.09
C THR A 355 22.06 23.35 8.86
N SER A 356 22.57 23.28 7.63
CA SER A 356 23.90 22.75 7.34
C SER A 356 24.84 23.91 7.06
N THR A 357 25.44 24.46 8.12
CA THR A 357 26.67 25.23 8.00
C THR A 357 27.83 24.26 7.73
N GLY A 358 27.98 23.83 6.48
CA GLY A 358 29.18 23.17 5.98
C GLY A 358 29.90 24.13 5.05
N SER A 359 30.99 24.75 5.51
CA SER A 359 31.88 25.50 4.61
C SER A 359 32.71 24.49 3.80
N GLY A 360 32.13 23.95 2.74
CA GLY A 360 32.80 23.13 1.72
C GLY A 360 32.89 23.92 0.42
N SER A 361 34.04 23.82 -0.27
CA SER A 361 34.32 24.52 -1.52
C SER A 361 33.22 24.30 -2.57
N ARG A 362 32.75 25.38 -3.21
CA ARG A 362 31.80 25.39 -4.33
C ARG A 362 32.26 24.44 -5.45
N ALA A 363 31.71 23.23 -5.47
CA ALA A 363 31.62 22.45 -6.69
C ALA A 363 30.53 23.05 -7.58
N THR A 364 30.70 22.93 -8.89
CA THR A 364 29.77 23.39 -9.92
C THR A 364 28.36 22.87 -9.67
N ALA A 365 27.35 23.75 -9.69
CA ALA A 365 25.94 23.41 -9.51
C ALA A 365 25.57 22.20 -10.39
N SER A 366 25.17 21.09 -9.76
CA SER A 366 24.53 20.00 -10.49
C SER A 366 23.17 20.51 -10.96
N THR A 367 22.95 20.53 -12.27
CA THR A 367 21.64 20.81 -12.83
C THR A 367 21.00 19.48 -13.16
N GLY A 368 20.05 19.04 -12.34
CA GLY A 368 19.13 17.98 -12.75
C GLY A 368 18.45 18.42 -14.04
N ASP A 369 18.65 17.69 -15.13
CA ASP A 369 18.00 18.00 -16.41
C ASP A 369 16.51 17.62 -16.32
N PRO A 370 15.59 18.59 -16.37
CA PRO A 370 14.17 18.32 -16.22
C PRO A 370 13.55 17.67 -17.45
N ASN A 371 14.28 17.47 -18.55
CA ASN A 371 13.73 16.91 -19.80
C ASN A 371 14.18 15.48 -20.09
N VAL A 372 14.97 14.87 -19.21
CA VAL A 372 15.39 13.47 -19.32
C VAL A 372 14.89 12.68 -18.12
N PRO A 373 14.41 11.44 -18.32
CA PRO A 373 13.91 10.61 -17.21
C PRO A 373 15.04 10.11 -16.29
N THR A 374 16.25 9.91 -16.82
CA THR A 374 17.43 9.47 -16.05
C THR A 374 17.91 10.52 -15.05
N ASP A 375 18.70 10.08 -14.08
CA ASP A 375 19.44 10.92 -13.13
C ASP A 375 20.92 11.03 -13.57
N PRO A 376 21.32 12.01 -14.39
CA PRO A 376 22.71 12.14 -14.86
C PRO A 376 23.71 12.51 -13.76
N ASP A 377 23.21 13.16 -12.72
CA ASP A 377 23.92 13.67 -11.54
C ASP A 377 24.06 12.65 -10.41
N ARG A 378 23.45 11.47 -10.56
CA ARG A 378 23.49 10.40 -9.56
C ARG A 378 24.92 9.99 -9.18
N THR A 379 25.06 9.57 -7.92
CA THR A 379 26.26 8.90 -7.40
C THR A 379 26.32 7.42 -7.82
N CYS A 380 25.17 6.76 -7.95
CA CYS A 380 25.13 5.34 -8.26
C CYS A 380 25.39 5.03 -9.74
N ALA A 381 25.96 3.86 -10.01
CA ALA A 381 26.41 3.51 -11.35
C ALA A 381 25.26 3.38 -12.37
N VAL A 382 24.15 2.76 -11.98
CA VAL A 382 23.02 2.45 -12.87
C VAL A 382 21.82 3.35 -12.56
N SER A 383 21.25 4.00 -13.57
CA SER A 383 20.09 4.87 -13.33
C SER A 383 18.81 4.06 -13.14
N ARG A 384 17.87 4.53 -12.33
CA ARG A 384 16.53 3.91 -12.23
C ARG A 384 15.76 4.07 -13.53
N ASN A 385 15.53 5.30 -13.97
CA ASN A 385 14.63 5.64 -15.07
C ASN A 385 15.36 5.75 -16.42
N ASP A 386 16.20 4.76 -16.72
CA ASP A 386 16.83 4.64 -18.03
C ASP A 386 15.87 3.98 -19.02
N PRO A 387 15.41 4.68 -20.09
CA PRO A 387 14.43 4.16 -21.04
C PRO A 387 14.99 3.01 -21.91
N THR A 388 16.29 2.74 -21.83
CA THR A 388 16.95 1.69 -22.62
C THR A 388 17.21 0.42 -21.79
N ILE A 389 16.92 0.44 -20.49
CA ILE A 389 17.21 -0.65 -19.57
C ILE A 389 15.95 -1.03 -18.80
N GLN A 390 15.43 -2.21 -19.11
CA GLN A 390 14.40 -2.88 -18.32
C GLN A 390 14.99 -4.11 -17.65
N VAL A 391 14.87 -4.18 -16.33
CA VAL A 391 15.42 -5.25 -15.49
C VAL A 391 14.40 -6.35 -15.36
N TYR A 392 14.80 -7.58 -15.67
CA TYR A 392 13.95 -8.76 -15.57
C TYR A 392 13.80 -9.23 -14.12
N GLN A 393 12.55 -9.40 -13.69
CA GLN A 393 12.21 -10.00 -12.42
C GLN A 393 12.15 -11.53 -12.58
N PRO A 394 13.12 -12.29 -12.03
CA PRO A 394 13.09 -13.73 -12.11
C PRO A 394 11.95 -14.32 -11.30
N THR A 395 11.45 -15.47 -11.75
CA THR A 395 10.54 -16.29 -10.94
C THR A 395 11.28 -16.83 -9.71
N VAL A 396 10.53 -17.22 -8.67
CA VAL A 396 11.13 -17.78 -7.45
C VAL A 396 12.02 -18.98 -7.73
N ARG A 397 11.61 -19.82 -8.68
CA ARG A 397 12.36 -21.00 -9.14
C ARG A 397 13.68 -20.62 -9.82
N GLN A 398 13.67 -19.57 -10.63
CA GLN A 398 14.88 -19.03 -11.27
C GLN A 398 15.86 -18.46 -10.24
N MET A 399 15.36 -17.81 -9.19
CA MET A 399 16.21 -17.29 -8.11
C MET A 399 16.83 -18.41 -7.28
N GLU A 400 16.05 -19.42 -6.89
CA GLU A 400 16.58 -20.59 -6.17
C GLU A 400 17.63 -21.33 -7.00
N TRP A 401 17.35 -21.56 -8.29
CA TRP A 401 18.31 -22.13 -9.23
C TRP A 401 19.61 -21.34 -9.29
N ALA A 402 19.54 -20.01 -9.35
CA ALA A 402 20.74 -19.18 -9.36
C ALA A 402 21.53 -19.31 -8.06
N ALA A 403 20.88 -19.26 -6.90
CA ALA A 403 21.54 -19.39 -5.60
C ALA A 403 22.20 -20.77 -5.42
N ASP A 404 21.48 -21.85 -5.72
CA ASP A 404 21.93 -23.24 -5.59
C ASP A 404 23.19 -23.55 -6.42
N LEU A 405 23.28 -22.94 -7.61
CA LEU A 405 24.43 -23.10 -8.50
C LEU A 405 25.56 -22.14 -8.15
N ALA A 406 25.26 -20.90 -7.73
CA ALA A 406 26.26 -19.92 -7.35
C ALA A 406 27.15 -20.46 -6.22
N VAL A 407 26.55 -21.07 -5.20
CA VAL A 407 27.26 -21.63 -4.04
C VAL A 407 28.16 -22.83 -4.37
N ARG A 408 28.13 -23.32 -5.61
CA ARG A 408 29.04 -24.36 -6.13
C ARG A 408 29.95 -23.88 -7.26
N GLY A 409 29.99 -22.57 -7.54
CA GLY A 409 30.82 -22.06 -8.63
C GLY A 409 30.31 -22.47 -10.02
N MET A 410 29.01 -22.78 -10.16
CA MET A 410 28.43 -23.37 -11.36
C MET A 410 27.74 -22.37 -12.30
N LEU A 411 27.64 -21.08 -11.95
CA LEU A 411 27.08 -20.04 -12.84
C LEU A 411 28.10 -19.57 -13.89
N THR A 412 28.76 -20.52 -14.56
CA THR A 412 29.82 -20.27 -15.56
C THR A 412 29.33 -20.37 -17.00
N PHE A 413 28.03 -20.68 -17.19
CA PHE A 413 27.39 -20.68 -18.50
C PHE A 413 27.43 -19.29 -19.15
N GLN A 414 27.46 -19.25 -20.47
CA GLN A 414 27.48 -18.00 -21.23
C GLN A 414 26.05 -17.47 -21.41
N ARG A 415 25.83 -16.23 -20.97
CA ARG A 415 24.75 -15.38 -21.45
C ARG A 415 25.11 -14.93 -22.86
N PRO A 416 24.18 -15.00 -23.83
CA PRO A 416 24.42 -14.45 -25.16
C PRO A 416 24.59 -12.92 -25.08
N ALA A 417 25.13 -12.33 -26.14
CA ALA A 417 25.11 -10.88 -26.29
C ALA A 417 23.66 -10.37 -26.30
N ASN A 418 23.44 -9.23 -25.67
CA ASN A 418 22.14 -8.57 -25.53
C ASN A 418 21.08 -9.46 -24.84
N TRP A 419 21.49 -10.24 -23.84
CA TRP A 419 20.57 -11.07 -23.05
C TRP A 419 19.46 -10.20 -22.42
N ASN A 420 18.20 -10.56 -22.66
CA ASN A 420 17.01 -9.78 -22.28
C ASN A 420 17.08 -8.29 -22.68
N ASN A 421 17.68 -8.00 -23.84
CA ASN A 421 17.83 -6.65 -24.39
C ASN A 421 18.59 -5.67 -23.47
N ASN A 422 19.52 -6.19 -22.66
CA ASN A 422 20.33 -5.36 -21.75
C ASN A 422 21.47 -4.58 -22.42
N GLY A 423 21.65 -4.68 -23.74
CA GLY A 423 22.67 -3.95 -24.51
C GLY A 423 24.12 -4.41 -24.31
N MET A 424 24.36 -5.50 -23.57
CA MET A 424 25.71 -5.94 -23.20
C MET A 424 26.30 -6.96 -24.19
N SER A 425 27.64 -7.05 -24.26
CA SER A 425 28.32 -8.18 -24.91
C SER A 425 28.02 -9.50 -24.20
N ALA A 426 28.34 -10.66 -24.79
CA ALA A 426 28.23 -11.94 -24.09
C ALA A 426 29.09 -11.96 -22.81
N TYR A 427 28.59 -12.60 -21.74
CA TYR A 427 29.27 -12.72 -20.45
C TYR A 427 28.84 -13.98 -19.71
N SER A 428 29.55 -14.36 -18.64
CA SER A 428 29.06 -15.36 -17.68
C SER A 428 29.01 -14.78 -16.26
N PRO A 429 27.99 -15.09 -15.45
CA PRO A 429 27.86 -14.50 -14.11
C PRO A 429 29.08 -14.68 -13.21
N GLN A 430 29.56 -15.91 -13.04
CA GLN A 430 30.79 -16.17 -12.28
C GLN A 430 32.08 -16.01 -13.09
N GLY A 431 32.00 -15.64 -14.36
CA GLY A 431 33.13 -15.06 -15.09
C GLY A 431 33.38 -13.61 -14.68
N MET A 432 32.31 -12.83 -14.48
CA MET A 432 32.38 -11.46 -13.98
C MET A 432 32.68 -11.39 -12.49
N PHE A 433 32.05 -12.26 -11.70
CA PHE A 433 32.25 -12.36 -10.25
C PHE A 433 32.61 -13.79 -9.85
N PRO A 434 33.89 -14.19 -10.02
CA PRO A 434 34.34 -15.52 -9.64
C PRO A 434 34.06 -15.81 -8.17
N SER A 435 33.77 -17.07 -7.85
CA SER A 435 33.64 -17.48 -6.46
C SER A 435 34.98 -17.34 -5.72
N LEU A 436 34.93 -16.89 -4.47
CA LEU A 436 36.10 -16.72 -3.62
C LEU A 436 36.30 -17.99 -2.76
N PRO A 437 37.49 -18.61 -2.76
CA PRO A 437 37.78 -19.72 -1.87
C PRO A 437 37.60 -19.33 -0.41
N LEU A 438 36.97 -20.21 0.38
CA LEU A 438 36.73 -19.97 1.79
C LEU A 438 37.98 -20.31 2.61
N ALA A 439 38.32 -19.43 3.55
CA ALA A 439 39.25 -19.72 4.62
C ALA A 439 38.70 -20.91 5.42
N GLY A 440 39.47 -22.00 5.50
CA GLY A 440 39.04 -23.28 6.08
C GLY A 440 38.50 -24.31 5.08
N GLY A 441 38.39 -24.00 3.79
CA GLY A 441 37.85 -24.90 2.76
C GLY A 441 36.32 -24.95 2.74
N GLY A 442 35.71 -25.79 1.90
CA GLY A 442 34.25 -25.97 1.82
C GLY A 442 33.51 -24.92 0.98
N ASN A 443 32.19 -24.86 1.12
CA ASN A 443 31.28 -24.00 0.35
C ASN A 443 30.23 -23.33 1.25
N VAL A 444 29.61 -22.26 0.75
CA VAL A 444 28.44 -21.64 1.37
C VAL A 444 27.24 -22.60 1.26
N PRO A 445 26.46 -22.84 2.32
CA PRO A 445 25.17 -23.51 2.21
C PRO A 445 24.17 -22.62 1.47
N ALA A 446 23.48 -23.15 0.45
CA ALA A 446 22.48 -22.40 -0.32
C ALA A 446 21.48 -21.64 0.57
N GLN A 447 21.01 -22.27 1.66
CA GLN A 447 20.03 -21.69 2.59
C GLN A 447 20.53 -20.46 3.35
N VAL A 448 21.84 -20.35 3.64
CA VAL A 448 22.38 -19.12 4.23
C VAL A 448 22.21 -17.96 3.24
N PHE A 449 22.49 -18.21 1.97
CA PHE A 449 22.41 -17.16 0.97
C PHE A 449 20.97 -16.86 0.56
N LEU A 450 20.11 -17.87 0.39
CA LEU A 450 18.67 -17.69 0.20
C LEU A 450 18.03 -16.90 1.35
N GLY A 451 18.43 -17.17 2.60
CA GLY A 451 17.98 -16.38 3.75
C GLY A 451 18.42 -14.91 3.71
N ILE A 452 19.59 -14.61 3.15
CA ILE A 452 20.03 -13.23 2.88
C ILE A 452 19.17 -12.61 1.78
N LEU A 453 18.97 -13.29 0.65
CA LEU A 453 18.14 -12.76 -0.45
C LEU A 453 16.69 -12.52 0.00
N ALA A 454 16.15 -13.40 0.84
CA ALA A 454 14.86 -13.24 1.50
C ALA A 454 14.81 -11.97 2.36
N GLN A 455 15.84 -11.77 3.20
CA GLN A 455 15.90 -10.66 4.13
C GLN A 455 16.17 -9.30 3.44
N GLU A 456 17.00 -9.28 2.40
CA GLU A 456 17.45 -8.08 1.70
C GLU A 456 16.39 -7.50 0.76
N SER A 457 15.76 -8.36 -0.03
CA SER A 457 14.91 -7.94 -1.14
C SER A 457 13.69 -8.83 -1.35
N ASN A 458 13.48 -9.86 -0.53
CA ASN A 458 12.44 -10.86 -0.75
C ASN A 458 12.53 -11.52 -2.15
N LEU A 459 13.77 -11.73 -2.62
CA LEU A 459 14.11 -12.30 -3.94
C LEU A 459 13.81 -11.41 -5.16
N TRP A 460 13.57 -10.09 -4.98
CA TRP A 460 13.38 -9.16 -6.11
C TRP A 460 14.68 -8.69 -6.74
N GLN A 461 14.75 -8.74 -8.07
CA GLN A 461 15.81 -8.14 -8.89
C GLN A 461 15.37 -6.84 -9.56
N ALA A 462 14.16 -6.83 -10.12
CA ALA A 462 13.54 -5.62 -10.64
C ALA A 462 12.81 -4.88 -9.51
N SER A 463 12.41 -3.64 -9.77
CA SER A 463 11.59 -2.87 -8.83
C SER A 463 10.36 -3.68 -8.43
N ARG A 464 9.88 -3.46 -7.21
CA ARG A 464 8.72 -4.16 -6.65
C ARG A 464 7.44 -3.99 -7.47
N HIS A 465 7.41 -3.07 -8.42
CA HIS A 465 6.27 -2.84 -9.31
C HIS A 465 6.21 -3.85 -10.46
N ALA A 466 7.29 -4.58 -10.74
CA ALA A 466 7.27 -5.67 -11.71
C ALA A 466 6.87 -7.00 -11.04
N VAL A 467 5.97 -7.74 -11.68
CA VAL A 467 5.60 -9.11 -11.30
C VAL A 467 6.67 -10.12 -11.72
N ASP A 468 6.53 -11.37 -11.27
CA ASP A 468 7.40 -12.45 -11.73
C ASP A 468 7.34 -12.59 -13.25
N ALA A 469 8.49 -12.86 -13.85
CA ALA A 469 8.69 -12.93 -15.29
C ALA A 469 8.47 -11.62 -16.08
N SER A 470 8.08 -10.51 -15.45
CA SER A 470 7.99 -9.19 -16.08
C SER A 470 9.31 -8.42 -15.95
N VAL A 471 9.33 -7.17 -16.45
CA VAL A 471 10.48 -6.28 -16.43
C VAL A 471 10.11 -4.88 -15.93
N GLY A 472 11.07 -4.14 -15.37
CA GLY A 472 10.84 -2.75 -14.93
C GLY A 472 12.13 -2.01 -14.56
N ASN A 473 12.04 -0.98 -13.72
CA ASN A 473 13.25 -0.35 -13.16
C ASN A 473 14.14 -1.38 -12.42
N PRO A 474 15.45 -1.14 -12.28
CA PRO A 474 16.27 -1.88 -11.32
C PRO A 474 15.72 -1.74 -9.90
N LEU A 475 15.76 -2.82 -9.11
CA LEU A 475 15.55 -2.70 -7.67
C LEU A 475 16.73 -1.94 -7.08
N THR A 476 16.46 -0.80 -6.46
CA THR A 476 17.46 0.01 -5.78
C THR A 476 17.20 0.07 -4.28
N SER A 477 18.27 0.28 -3.52
CA SER A 477 18.17 0.60 -2.10
C SER A 477 17.34 1.86 -1.87
N LEU A 478 16.67 1.95 -0.72
CA LEU A 478 15.90 3.14 -0.33
C LEU A 478 16.73 4.43 -0.31
N GLY A 479 18.06 4.32 -0.12
CA GLY A 479 18.97 5.45 -0.08
C GLY A 479 19.49 5.91 -1.45
N TYR A 480 18.91 5.47 -2.58
CA TYR A 480 19.43 5.79 -3.92
C TYR A 480 19.52 7.30 -4.21
N TYR A 481 18.58 8.11 -3.74
CA TYR A 481 18.62 9.58 -3.87
C TYR A 481 19.28 10.28 -2.67
N GLY A 482 19.83 9.51 -1.73
CA GLY A 482 20.36 9.98 -0.44
C GLY A 482 19.38 10.85 0.35
N LEU A 483 18.07 10.60 0.19
CA LEU A 483 17.05 11.23 1.01
C LEU A 483 17.34 10.92 2.47
N ASP A 484 17.08 11.88 3.34
CA ASP A 484 16.99 11.58 4.76
C ASP A 484 15.84 10.58 4.94
N LEU A 485 16.16 9.30 5.14
CA LEU A 485 15.13 8.26 5.31
C LEU A 485 14.38 8.44 6.65
N GLU A 486 14.84 9.35 7.51
CA GLU A 486 14.11 9.82 8.68
C GLU A 486 13.08 10.90 8.30
N ASP A 487 13.41 11.77 7.34
CA ASP A 487 12.55 12.82 6.80
C ASP A 487 12.54 12.78 5.27
N PRO A 488 11.94 11.75 4.63
CA PRO A 488 11.85 11.66 3.18
C PRO A 488 11.03 12.82 2.64
N ASN A 489 11.74 13.80 2.11
CA ASN A 489 11.18 14.84 1.28
C ASN A 489 11.95 14.84 -0.05
N TYR A 490 11.24 14.59 -1.14
CA TYR A 490 11.82 14.48 -2.48
C TYR A 490 12.45 15.78 -2.99
N GLU A 491 12.17 16.90 -2.32
CA GLU A 491 12.82 18.19 -2.56
C GLU A 491 14.27 18.23 -2.06
N PHE A 492 14.65 17.31 -1.16
CA PHE A 492 15.99 17.22 -0.56
C PHE A 492 16.74 15.98 -1.02
N ILE A 493 17.20 16.00 -2.27
CA ILE A 493 18.08 14.97 -2.83
C ILE A 493 19.53 15.30 -2.45
N ASP A 494 20.22 14.34 -1.83
CA ASP A 494 21.63 14.46 -1.42
C ASP A 494 22.46 13.30 -1.98
N TRP A 495 23.13 13.58 -3.09
CA TRP A 495 23.94 12.58 -3.77
C TRP A 495 25.17 12.13 -2.95
N GLU A 496 25.63 12.89 -1.96
CA GLU A 496 26.76 12.49 -1.10
C GLU A 496 26.38 11.39 -0.11
N HIS A 497 25.13 11.39 0.36
CA HIS A 497 24.60 10.43 1.33
C HIS A 497 23.87 9.24 0.67
N THR A 498 24.13 9.02 -0.62
CA THR A 498 23.51 7.96 -1.39
C THR A 498 24.02 6.55 -1.03
N ASP A 499 23.08 5.61 -0.98
CA ASP A 499 23.33 4.17 -0.87
C ASP A 499 22.96 3.43 -2.17
N CYS A 500 23.96 2.86 -2.82
CA CYS A 500 23.88 2.26 -4.16
C CYS A 500 23.69 0.74 -4.12
N GLY A 501 22.77 0.25 -3.30
CA GLY A 501 22.37 -1.17 -3.31
C GLY A 501 21.49 -1.51 -4.51
N TYR A 502 21.75 -2.65 -5.16
CA TYR A 502 20.96 -3.12 -6.31
C TYR A 502 20.55 -4.59 -6.19
N GLY A 503 19.36 -4.90 -6.69
CA GLY A 503 18.87 -6.25 -6.96
C GLY A 503 18.71 -7.15 -5.73
N ALA A 504 18.67 -8.45 -5.97
CA ALA A 504 18.25 -9.44 -4.97
C ALA A 504 19.14 -9.50 -3.73
N GLY A 505 20.46 -9.38 -3.92
CA GLY A 505 21.44 -9.35 -2.83
C GLY A 505 21.66 -7.97 -2.22
N GLN A 506 20.98 -6.92 -2.72
CA GLN A 506 21.24 -5.52 -2.36
C GLN A 506 22.74 -5.19 -2.43
N VAL A 507 23.36 -5.51 -3.57
CA VAL A 507 24.82 -5.34 -3.78
C VAL A 507 25.17 -3.85 -3.78
N THR A 508 25.85 -3.39 -2.73
CA THR A 508 26.25 -1.97 -2.55
C THR A 508 27.71 -1.71 -2.92
N SER A 509 28.60 -2.64 -2.60
CA SER A 509 30.04 -2.49 -2.79
C SER A 509 30.39 -2.50 -4.27
N GLY A 510 31.08 -1.45 -4.76
CA GLY A 510 31.47 -1.34 -6.16
C GLY A 510 30.41 -0.74 -7.09
N MET A 511 29.24 -0.36 -6.54
CA MET A 511 28.11 0.16 -7.31
C MET A 511 28.02 1.70 -7.33
N LYS A 512 28.99 2.41 -6.74
CA LYS A 512 29.14 3.87 -6.96
C LYS A 512 29.91 4.14 -8.24
N ARG A 513 29.61 5.25 -8.92
CA ARG A 513 30.38 5.69 -10.10
C ARG A 513 31.87 5.88 -9.79
N SER A 514 32.18 6.34 -8.57
CA SER A 514 33.54 6.48 -8.05
C SER A 514 34.32 5.17 -7.95
N ASP A 515 33.61 4.04 -7.90
CA ASP A 515 34.22 2.72 -7.74
C ASP A 515 34.66 2.12 -9.09
N THR A 516 34.34 2.78 -10.20
CA THR A 516 34.76 2.36 -11.54
C THR A 516 36.28 2.35 -11.64
N GLY A 517 36.85 1.22 -12.04
CA GLY A 517 38.29 0.98 -12.10
C GLY A 517 38.94 0.55 -10.78
N GLN A 518 38.20 0.57 -9.66
CA GLN A 518 38.72 0.16 -8.35
C GLN A 518 38.66 -1.36 -8.17
N VAL A 519 39.62 -1.89 -7.42
CA VAL A 519 39.62 -3.29 -6.99
C VAL A 519 38.98 -3.38 -5.61
N ILE A 520 37.79 -3.97 -5.53
CA ILE A 520 37.03 -4.13 -4.29
C ILE A 520 36.74 -5.62 -4.12
N ALA A 521 37.05 -6.16 -2.93
CA ALA A 521 36.95 -7.60 -2.63
C ALA A 521 37.60 -8.49 -3.71
N GLY A 522 38.74 -8.06 -4.26
CA GLY A 522 39.51 -8.79 -5.28
C GLY A 522 38.89 -8.82 -6.69
N VAL A 523 37.91 -7.95 -6.97
CA VAL A 523 37.33 -7.76 -8.32
C VAL A 523 37.58 -6.33 -8.77
N THR A 524 38.07 -6.16 -10.00
CA THR A 524 38.10 -4.84 -10.65
C THR A 524 36.71 -4.50 -11.16
N TRP A 525 36.11 -3.47 -10.59
CA TRP A 525 34.79 -2.97 -10.99
C TRP A 525 34.90 -2.10 -12.24
N ASP A 526 33.95 -2.27 -13.16
CA ASP A 526 33.80 -1.46 -14.36
C ASP A 526 32.31 -1.26 -14.64
N ALA A 527 31.99 -0.36 -15.58
CA ALA A 527 30.61 -0.02 -15.91
C ALA A 527 29.80 -1.24 -16.38
N THR A 528 30.43 -2.19 -17.08
CA THR A 528 29.77 -3.41 -17.55
C THR A 528 29.39 -4.31 -16.39
N LYS A 529 30.27 -4.53 -15.41
CA LYS A 529 29.95 -5.29 -14.20
C LYS A 529 28.87 -4.62 -13.36
N GLN A 530 28.93 -3.29 -13.24
CA GLN A 530 27.90 -2.52 -12.53
C GLN A 530 26.52 -2.67 -13.20
N GLN A 531 26.45 -2.52 -14.52
CA GLN A 531 25.22 -2.75 -15.27
C GLN A 531 24.73 -4.20 -15.14
N ALA A 532 25.63 -5.18 -15.20
CA ALA A 532 25.29 -6.60 -15.06
C ALA A 532 24.66 -6.92 -13.69
N VAL A 533 25.21 -6.38 -12.60
CA VAL A 533 24.68 -6.54 -11.24
C VAL A 533 23.26 -5.99 -11.10
N ALA A 534 22.96 -4.89 -11.78
CA ALA A 534 21.63 -4.29 -11.75
C ALA A 534 20.62 -4.98 -12.68
N THR A 535 21.06 -5.60 -13.77
CA THR A 535 20.17 -6.07 -14.85
C THR A 535 20.01 -7.60 -14.96
N ASP A 536 20.92 -8.40 -14.41
CA ASP A 536 20.86 -9.87 -14.45
C ASP A 536 20.90 -10.45 -13.03
N TYR A 537 19.81 -11.08 -12.64
CA TYR A 537 19.66 -11.72 -11.32
C TYR A 537 20.78 -12.73 -11.02
N ALA A 538 21.26 -13.49 -12.01
CA ALA A 538 22.32 -14.46 -11.80
C ALA A 538 23.67 -13.78 -11.52
N VAL A 539 23.92 -12.63 -12.13
CA VAL A 539 25.11 -11.81 -11.84
C VAL A 539 25.01 -11.16 -10.47
N ASN A 540 23.82 -10.65 -10.12
CA ASN A 540 23.55 -10.10 -8.80
C ASN A 540 23.80 -11.14 -7.68
N VAL A 541 23.25 -12.35 -7.85
CA VAL A 541 23.48 -13.50 -6.98
C VAL A 541 24.97 -13.84 -6.88
N ALA A 542 25.70 -13.88 -8.00
CA ALA A 542 27.14 -14.15 -7.98
C ALA A 542 27.94 -13.06 -7.23
N ALA A 543 27.61 -11.79 -7.43
CA ALA A 543 28.24 -10.66 -6.75
C ALA A 543 27.94 -10.64 -5.25
N GLY A 544 26.66 -10.82 -4.86
CA GLY A 544 26.23 -10.91 -3.46
C GLY A 544 26.86 -12.10 -2.73
N LEU A 545 26.92 -13.27 -3.39
CA LEU A 545 27.60 -14.44 -2.83
C LEU A 545 29.08 -14.15 -2.58
N ARG A 546 29.75 -13.50 -3.53
CA ARG A 546 31.16 -13.14 -3.36
C ARG A 546 31.38 -12.21 -2.17
N ILE A 547 30.49 -11.24 -1.93
CA ILE A 547 30.53 -10.37 -0.75
C ILE A 547 30.42 -11.21 0.53
N LEU A 548 29.48 -12.16 0.59
CA LEU A 548 29.35 -13.05 1.75
C LEU A 548 30.61 -13.90 1.99
N GLN A 549 31.22 -14.42 0.93
CA GLN A 549 32.48 -15.18 1.01
C GLN A 549 33.65 -14.31 1.49
N ASP A 550 33.73 -13.06 1.03
CA ASP A 550 34.70 -12.07 1.52
C ASP A 550 34.48 -11.75 3.00
N LYS A 551 33.23 -11.58 3.45
CA LYS A 551 32.90 -11.40 4.87
C LYS A 551 33.29 -12.59 5.72
N TRP A 552 33.01 -13.82 5.27
CA TRP A 552 33.47 -15.03 5.94
C TRP A 552 34.99 -15.04 6.10
N ASN A 553 35.73 -14.74 5.03
CA ASN A 553 37.19 -14.69 5.06
C ASN A 553 37.71 -13.61 6.01
N GLN A 554 37.13 -12.40 5.98
CA GLN A 554 37.51 -11.30 6.88
C GLN A 554 37.30 -11.67 8.35
N THR A 555 36.09 -12.12 8.71
CA THR A 555 35.77 -12.44 10.10
C THR A 555 36.59 -13.64 10.59
N ARG A 556 36.72 -14.68 9.77
CA ARG A 556 37.48 -15.89 10.15
C ARG A 556 38.97 -15.61 10.30
N ASN A 557 39.58 -14.85 9.39
CA ASN A 557 41.00 -14.48 9.47
C ASN A 557 41.30 -13.59 10.68
N ALA A 558 40.30 -12.85 11.16
CA ALA A 558 40.37 -12.09 12.41
C ALA A 558 40.07 -12.93 13.66
N GLY A 559 39.87 -14.25 13.53
CA GLY A 559 39.64 -15.17 14.65
C GLY A 559 38.19 -15.28 15.11
N LEU A 560 37.23 -14.64 14.44
CA LEU A 560 35.81 -14.79 14.73
C LEU A 560 35.30 -16.09 14.12
N ILE A 561 35.40 -17.18 14.89
CA ILE A 561 34.98 -18.53 14.52
C ILE A 561 33.78 -18.93 15.38
N ALA A 562 32.66 -19.27 14.74
CA ALA A 562 31.47 -19.79 15.40
C ALA A 562 31.50 -21.33 15.44
N ASN A 563 31.19 -21.90 16.60
CA ASN A 563 31.23 -23.33 16.93
C ASN A 563 32.52 -24.01 16.46
N ASN A 564 32.41 -25.07 15.65
CA ASN A 564 33.57 -25.77 15.08
C ASN A 564 34.10 -25.11 13.80
N GLY A 565 33.47 -24.03 13.32
CA GLY A 565 33.89 -23.28 12.14
C GLY A 565 33.82 -24.04 10.83
N ASP A 566 33.10 -25.15 10.77
CA ASP A 566 32.93 -25.93 9.53
C ASP A 566 31.82 -25.28 8.67
N PRO A 567 32.13 -24.82 7.45
CA PRO A 567 31.19 -24.05 6.63
C PRO A 567 29.99 -24.86 6.12
N GLN A 568 29.96 -26.20 6.26
CA GLN A 568 28.78 -26.98 5.89
C GLN A 568 27.56 -26.69 6.77
N TYR A 569 27.77 -26.14 7.97
CA TYR A 569 26.71 -25.86 8.94
C TYR A 569 26.24 -24.41 8.89
N LEU A 570 24.93 -24.19 8.81
CA LEU A 570 24.30 -22.87 8.73
C LEU A 570 24.75 -21.93 9.86
N GLU A 571 24.71 -22.41 11.11
CA GLU A 571 25.02 -21.65 12.32
C GLU A 571 26.44 -21.09 12.35
N ASN A 572 27.38 -21.72 11.64
CA ASN A 572 28.76 -21.26 11.61
C ASN A 572 28.94 -19.99 10.78
N TRP A 573 27.97 -19.63 9.95
CA TRP A 573 27.97 -18.40 9.14
C TRP A 573 27.58 -17.15 9.90
N TRP A 574 27.25 -17.25 11.19
CA TRP A 574 26.74 -16.16 12.02
C TRP A 574 27.50 -14.84 11.88
N PHE A 575 28.83 -14.87 11.97
CA PHE A 575 29.66 -13.66 11.86
C PHE A 575 29.72 -13.09 10.44
N ALA A 576 29.72 -13.94 9.41
CA ALA A 576 29.70 -13.50 8.03
C ALA A 576 28.37 -12.80 7.69
N ILE A 577 27.25 -13.36 8.16
CA ILE A 577 25.91 -12.78 8.02
C ILE A 577 25.81 -11.43 8.77
N TRP A 578 26.34 -11.37 9.99
CA TRP A 578 26.39 -10.13 10.77
C TRP A 578 27.20 -9.04 10.03
N ALA A 579 28.36 -9.41 9.50
CA ALA A 579 29.24 -8.51 8.75
C ALA A 579 28.70 -8.16 7.35
N TYR A 580 27.82 -8.98 6.77
CA TYR A 580 27.11 -8.66 5.53
C TYR A 580 26.19 -7.45 5.74
N ASN A 581 25.48 -7.41 6.86
CA ASN A 581 24.51 -6.36 7.17
C ASN A 581 25.13 -5.05 7.70
N THR A 582 25.97 -5.10 8.75
CA THR A 582 26.53 -3.89 9.39
C THR A 582 28.03 -3.69 9.16
N GLY A 583 28.65 -4.54 8.35
CA GLY A 583 30.09 -4.49 8.07
C GLY A 583 30.96 -5.18 9.13
N PHE A 584 32.24 -5.29 8.82
CA PHE A 584 33.28 -5.77 9.73
C PHE A 584 34.30 -4.64 9.96
N TYR A 585 34.60 -4.36 11.23
CA TYR A 585 35.55 -3.33 11.63
C TYR A 585 36.91 -3.98 11.95
N PRO A 586 37.93 -3.88 11.08
CA PRO A 586 39.22 -4.50 11.33
C PRO A 586 39.96 -3.84 12.50
N GLN A 587 40.81 -4.62 13.18
CA GLN A 587 41.65 -4.07 14.24
C GLN A 587 42.62 -3.05 13.68
N ASN A 588 42.64 -1.85 14.26
CA ASN A 588 43.57 -0.79 13.87
C ASN A 588 44.95 -1.06 14.51
N PRO A 589 46.01 -1.35 13.72
CA PRO A 589 47.34 -1.62 14.27
C PRO A 589 47.97 -0.41 14.97
N GLN A 590 47.59 0.81 14.58
CA GLN A 590 48.06 2.05 15.20
C GLN A 590 47.31 2.37 16.50
N SER A 591 46.14 1.77 16.71
CA SER A 591 45.36 1.88 17.95
C SER A 591 44.86 0.49 18.38
N PRO A 592 45.73 -0.41 18.87
CA PRO A 592 45.37 -1.81 19.17
C PRO A 592 44.28 -1.98 20.22
N SER A 593 44.06 -0.95 21.06
CA SER A 593 43.02 -0.89 22.09
C SER A 593 41.67 -0.35 21.60
N ALA A 594 41.57 0.10 20.34
CA ALA A 594 40.31 0.54 19.76
C ALA A 594 39.37 -0.67 19.53
N PRO A 595 38.06 -0.51 19.74
CA PRO A 595 37.09 -1.54 19.39
C PRO A 595 37.22 -2.00 17.94
N TYR A 596 37.10 -3.30 17.72
CA TYR A 596 37.11 -3.94 16.40
C TYR A 596 36.17 -5.16 16.43
N GLY A 597 35.86 -5.74 15.27
CA GLY A 597 34.96 -6.89 15.14
C GLY A 597 33.62 -6.55 14.50
N VAL A 598 32.53 -7.19 14.97
CA VAL A 598 31.16 -6.97 14.49
C VAL A 598 30.32 -6.15 15.48
N GLY A 599 29.48 -5.25 14.98
CA GLY A 599 28.86 -4.15 15.75
C GLY A 599 27.75 -4.56 16.75
N TRP A 600 27.49 -3.72 17.77
CA TRP A 600 26.55 -4.00 18.87
C TRP A 600 25.08 -4.15 18.45
N SER A 601 24.64 -3.47 17.38
CA SER A 601 23.24 -3.44 16.94
C SER A 601 22.66 -4.84 16.71
N ASN A 602 23.40 -5.72 16.04
CA ASN A 602 23.01 -7.10 15.75
C ASN A 602 23.39 -8.10 16.87
N ASN A 603 23.88 -7.64 18.03
CA ASN A 603 24.21 -8.53 19.14
C ASN A 603 22.92 -9.05 19.80
N PRO A 604 22.69 -10.38 19.91
CA PRO A 604 21.50 -10.92 20.57
C PRO A 604 21.28 -10.44 22.01
N ALA A 605 22.35 -10.00 22.69
CA ALA A 605 22.31 -9.43 24.04
C ALA A 605 21.72 -8.01 24.09
N ASN A 606 21.71 -7.29 22.95
CA ASN A 606 21.16 -5.95 22.83
C ASN A 606 19.71 -5.93 23.34
N THR A 607 19.42 -4.98 24.24
CA THR A 607 18.13 -4.84 24.89
C THR A 607 17.01 -4.31 24.00
N ASP A 608 17.33 -3.92 22.76
CA ASP A 608 16.36 -3.59 21.72
C ASP A 608 15.61 -4.85 21.21
N TYR A 609 16.11 -6.05 21.54
CA TYR A 609 15.45 -7.32 21.27
C TYR A 609 14.87 -7.92 22.55
N PRO A 610 13.64 -8.48 22.53
CA PRO A 610 13.03 -9.09 23.70
C PRO A 610 13.83 -10.32 24.17
N ALA A 611 13.98 -10.43 25.49
CA ALA A 611 14.84 -11.42 26.15
C ALA A 611 14.36 -12.87 25.99
N ASP A 612 13.06 -13.04 25.84
CA ASP A 612 12.34 -14.30 25.83
C ASP A 612 11.90 -14.73 24.42
N ARG A 613 12.40 -14.06 23.37
CA ARG A 613 12.10 -14.44 21.98
C ARG A 613 12.55 -15.87 21.67
N ALA A 614 11.70 -16.57 20.92
CA ALA A 614 12.02 -17.84 20.29
C ALA A 614 12.88 -17.61 19.04
N MET A 615 13.27 -18.69 18.37
CA MET A 615 13.93 -18.59 17.06
C MET A 615 12.92 -18.08 16.01
N PHE A 616 13.37 -17.16 15.15
CA PHE A 616 12.53 -16.54 14.12
C PHE A 616 12.00 -17.60 13.13
N LEU A 617 10.69 -17.61 12.87
CA LEU A 617 10.00 -18.48 11.90
C LEU A 617 10.09 -20.01 12.12
N THR A 618 10.54 -20.50 13.27
CA THR A 618 10.69 -21.97 13.49
C THR A 618 9.96 -22.51 14.72
N ALA A 619 9.10 -21.70 15.36
CA ALA A 619 8.40 -22.07 16.58
C ALA A 619 6.88 -21.92 16.37
N PRO A 620 6.16 -23.00 15.98
CA PRO A 620 4.71 -23.03 16.04
C PRO A 620 4.29 -22.91 17.51
N LEU A 621 3.47 -21.90 17.84
CA LEU A 621 2.93 -21.71 19.19
C LEU A 621 1.62 -22.47 19.39
N ASP A 622 1.62 -23.77 19.13
CA ASP A 622 0.42 -24.62 19.33
C ASP A 622 -0.16 -24.47 20.75
N ILE A 623 -1.43 -24.10 20.87
CA ILE A 623 -2.12 -24.02 22.17
C ILE A 623 -2.83 -25.32 22.42
N TYR A 624 -2.61 -25.90 23.60
CA TYR A 624 -3.39 -27.04 24.08
C TYR A 624 -4.27 -26.62 25.25
N ASP A 625 -5.50 -27.12 25.31
CA ASP A 625 -6.37 -26.89 26.47
C ASP A 625 -5.89 -27.61 27.72
N SER A 626 -6.64 -27.42 28.81
CA SER A 626 -6.42 -28.11 30.08
C SER A 626 -6.56 -29.64 29.98
N SER A 627 -7.18 -30.15 28.91
CA SER A 627 -7.36 -31.57 28.60
C SER A 627 -6.30 -32.14 27.63
N GLY A 628 -5.42 -31.29 27.08
CA GLY A 628 -4.37 -31.68 26.12
C GLY A 628 -4.83 -31.72 24.66
N HIS A 629 -5.97 -31.11 24.32
CA HIS A 629 -6.45 -30.96 22.96
C HIS A 629 -5.85 -29.70 22.30
N LEU A 630 -5.37 -29.82 21.07
CA LEU A 630 -4.86 -28.69 20.27
C LEU A 630 -6.01 -27.72 19.94
N ILE A 631 -6.02 -26.53 20.53
CA ILE A 631 -7.04 -25.49 20.33
C ILE A 631 -6.63 -24.49 19.24
N VAL A 632 -5.32 -24.23 19.09
CA VAL A 632 -4.78 -23.31 18.08
C VAL A 632 -3.56 -23.97 17.47
N ASP A 633 -3.62 -24.15 16.15
CA ASP A 633 -2.56 -24.68 15.32
C ASP A 633 -1.83 -23.50 14.66
N ASP A 634 -0.54 -23.36 14.95
CA ASP A 634 0.32 -22.34 14.33
C ASP A 634 1.26 -23.04 13.34
N GLU A 635 0.70 -23.63 12.27
CA GLU A 635 1.46 -24.54 11.38
C GLU A 635 2.78 -23.95 10.81
N ILE A 636 2.94 -22.62 10.71
CA ILE A 636 4.11 -22.02 10.00
C ILE A 636 4.80 -20.84 10.71
N ALA A 637 4.36 -20.41 11.91
CA ALA A 637 5.05 -19.37 12.70
C ALA A 637 5.28 -18.02 11.95
N TYR A 638 4.58 -17.77 10.83
CA TYR A 638 4.72 -16.54 10.02
C TYR A 638 4.20 -15.31 10.74
N ASP A 639 3.40 -15.47 11.79
CA ASP A 639 2.96 -14.37 12.64
C ASP A 639 4.17 -13.62 13.26
N ASN A 640 5.32 -14.29 13.45
CA ASN A 640 6.57 -13.63 13.88
C ASN A 640 7.08 -12.61 12.85
N ALA A 641 6.80 -12.80 11.55
CA ALA A 641 7.19 -11.89 10.49
C ALA A 641 6.43 -10.54 10.52
N LYS A 642 5.35 -10.45 11.30
CA LYS A 642 4.67 -9.18 11.63
C LYS A 642 5.57 -8.23 12.44
N HIS A 643 6.47 -8.78 13.23
CA HIS A 643 7.37 -8.02 14.12
C HIS A 643 8.85 -8.41 13.91
N PRO A 644 9.39 -8.27 12.69
CA PRO A 644 10.74 -8.73 12.38
C PRO A 644 11.80 -7.92 13.13
N ASN A 645 11.44 -6.73 13.60
CA ASN A 645 12.23 -5.85 14.45
C ASN A 645 12.52 -6.44 15.85
N HIS A 646 11.91 -7.57 16.22
CA HIS A 646 12.21 -8.29 17.47
C HIS A 646 13.44 -9.20 17.39
N TRP A 647 13.99 -9.43 16.20
CA TRP A 647 15.16 -10.28 15.99
C TRP A 647 16.29 -9.50 15.33
N SER A 648 17.53 -9.88 15.66
CA SER A 648 18.70 -9.37 14.95
C SER A 648 18.74 -9.87 13.50
N TYR A 649 19.51 -9.21 12.64
CA TYR A 649 19.63 -9.62 11.24
C TYR A 649 20.10 -11.08 11.09
N PRO A 650 21.14 -11.58 11.81
CA PRO A 650 21.55 -12.99 11.71
C PRO A 650 20.47 -13.98 12.15
N GLU A 651 19.70 -13.65 13.19
CA GLU A 651 18.58 -14.48 13.65
C GLU A 651 17.52 -14.65 12.55
N ARG A 652 17.23 -13.59 11.81
CA ARG A 652 16.24 -13.63 10.73
C ARG A 652 16.71 -14.43 9.52
N VAL A 653 17.95 -14.23 9.09
CA VAL A 653 18.55 -14.97 7.97
C VAL A 653 18.60 -16.47 8.26
N ILE A 654 19.00 -16.86 9.47
CA ILE A 654 19.02 -18.29 9.85
C ILE A 654 17.58 -18.84 9.93
N GLY A 655 16.62 -18.07 10.47
CA GLY A 655 15.20 -18.44 10.45
C GLY A 655 14.69 -18.72 9.03
N PHE A 656 14.97 -17.82 8.09
CA PHE A 656 14.65 -18.02 6.67
C PHE A 656 15.38 -19.21 6.02
N GLY A 657 16.51 -19.65 6.56
CA GLY A 657 17.20 -20.86 6.11
C GLY A 657 16.45 -22.15 6.47
N TYR A 658 15.68 -22.14 7.56
CA TYR A 658 14.88 -23.29 8.02
C TYR A 658 13.41 -23.22 7.60
N THR A 659 12.91 -22.01 7.33
CA THR A 659 11.54 -21.75 6.89
C THR A 659 11.57 -20.83 5.68
N SER A 660 11.03 -21.28 4.55
CA SER A 660 11.04 -20.49 3.33
C SER A 660 10.15 -19.24 3.50
N LEU A 661 10.49 -18.13 2.85
CA LEU A 661 9.51 -17.07 2.63
C LEU A 661 8.43 -17.59 1.66
N ILE A 662 7.24 -16.99 1.71
CA ILE A 662 6.15 -17.30 0.77
C ILE A 662 6.01 -16.20 -0.29
N ARG A 663 5.63 -16.52 -1.52
CA ARG A 663 5.23 -15.50 -2.52
C ARG A 663 3.96 -15.95 -3.21
N TYR A 664 3.19 -14.98 -3.68
CA TYR A 664 1.97 -15.26 -4.42
C TYR A 664 2.33 -15.89 -5.76
N ASN A 665 1.81 -17.08 -5.99
CA ASN A 665 1.78 -17.70 -7.29
C ASN A 665 0.50 -17.26 -7.98
N TYR A 666 0.64 -16.54 -9.09
CA TYR A 666 -0.48 -15.99 -9.85
C TYR A 666 -1.24 -17.03 -10.67
N GLU A 667 -0.59 -18.12 -11.05
CA GLU A 667 -1.23 -19.21 -11.81
C GLU A 667 -2.12 -20.04 -10.89
N GLU A 668 -1.64 -20.33 -9.67
CA GLU A 668 -2.36 -21.10 -8.66
C GLU A 668 -3.26 -20.23 -7.77
N GLU A 669 -3.20 -18.90 -7.93
CA GLU A 669 -3.90 -17.90 -7.12
C GLU A 669 -3.69 -18.02 -5.59
N GLU A 670 -2.55 -18.59 -5.15
CA GLU A 670 -2.24 -18.89 -3.75
C GLU A 670 -0.82 -18.47 -3.33
N TYR A 671 -0.59 -18.29 -2.02
CA TYR A 671 0.76 -18.02 -1.46
C TYR A 671 1.50 -19.32 -1.18
N LEU A 672 2.67 -19.51 -1.82
CA LEU A 672 3.44 -20.75 -1.74
C LEU A 672 4.88 -20.52 -1.25
N PRO A 673 5.50 -21.49 -0.56
CA PRO A 673 6.93 -21.47 -0.24
C PRO A 673 7.78 -21.28 -1.51
N THR A 674 8.87 -20.52 -1.40
CA THR A 674 9.63 -20.07 -2.58
C THR A 674 10.92 -20.84 -2.84
N TYR A 675 11.45 -21.57 -1.86
CA TYR A 675 12.68 -22.34 -2.00
C TYR A 675 12.79 -23.49 -0.97
N GLN A 676 13.67 -24.44 -1.27
CA GLN A 676 13.98 -25.57 -0.38
C GLN A 676 14.72 -25.13 0.88
N THR A 677 14.21 -25.55 2.04
CA THR A 677 14.79 -25.24 3.35
C THR A 677 15.84 -26.26 3.80
N ALA A 678 16.64 -25.88 4.79
CA ALA A 678 17.74 -26.67 5.33
C ALA A 678 17.22 -27.90 6.07
N TRP A 679 18.06 -28.92 6.16
CA TRP A 679 17.81 -30.06 7.04
C TRP A 679 18.58 -29.90 8.35
N SER A 680 17.95 -30.22 9.47
CA SER A 680 18.63 -30.35 10.76
C SER A 680 18.42 -31.76 11.33
N PRO A 681 19.45 -32.38 11.92
CA PRO A 681 19.31 -33.65 12.64
C PRO A 681 18.45 -33.55 13.93
N GLY A 682 18.05 -32.34 14.34
CA GLY A 682 17.12 -32.10 15.46
C GLY A 682 16.25 -30.86 15.23
N ALA A 683 15.54 -30.39 16.26
CA ALA A 683 14.77 -29.15 16.16
C ALA A 683 15.71 -27.96 15.81
N PRO A 684 15.36 -27.10 14.83
CA PRO A 684 16.20 -25.95 14.43
C PRO A 684 16.61 -25.05 15.59
N SER A 685 15.73 -24.90 16.59
CA SER A 685 15.98 -24.12 17.81
C SER A 685 17.21 -24.56 18.61
N ASN A 686 17.70 -25.78 18.41
CA ASN A 686 18.93 -26.25 19.04
C ASN A 686 20.21 -25.57 18.49
N GLY A 687 20.16 -25.03 17.27
CA GLY A 687 21.25 -24.30 16.64
C GLY A 687 21.26 -22.80 16.99
N GLN A 688 20.22 -22.29 17.65
CA GLN A 688 20.09 -20.88 17.99
C GLN A 688 21.01 -20.50 19.17
N PRO A 689 21.85 -19.45 19.07
CA PRO A 689 22.64 -18.99 20.20
C PRO A 689 21.76 -18.45 21.33
N ALA A 690 22.20 -18.67 22.57
CA ALA A 690 21.57 -18.03 23.73
C ALA A 690 21.82 -16.51 23.69
N ARG A 691 20.97 -15.76 24.40
CA ARG A 691 21.01 -14.28 24.40
C ARG A 691 22.40 -13.71 24.63
N TYR A 692 23.15 -14.28 25.58
CA TYR A 692 24.44 -13.75 26.02
C TYR A 692 25.63 -14.54 25.49
N THR A 693 25.43 -15.41 24.49
CA THR A 693 26.52 -16.13 23.80
C THR A 693 27.61 -15.18 23.30
N PHE A 694 27.24 -13.95 22.90
CA PHE A 694 28.16 -12.92 22.42
C PHE A 694 28.36 -11.78 23.43
N CYS A 695 28.39 -12.11 24.72
CA CYS A 695 28.65 -11.16 25.80
C CYS A 695 29.79 -11.67 26.68
N GLU A 696 31.00 -11.12 26.52
CA GLU A 696 32.18 -11.53 27.28
C GLU A 696 33.05 -10.31 27.63
N PRO A 697 33.36 -10.07 28.92
CA PRO A 697 34.04 -8.85 29.36
C PRO A 697 35.38 -8.61 28.68
N ASN A 698 36.14 -9.70 28.45
CA ASN A 698 37.47 -9.64 27.87
C ASN A 698 37.47 -9.64 26.33
N VAL A 699 36.34 -9.90 25.70
CA VAL A 699 36.20 -10.00 24.23
C VAL A 699 35.46 -8.82 23.63
N ASN A 700 34.51 -8.20 24.34
CA ASN A 700 33.80 -7.05 23.78
C ASN A 700 33.39 -6.04 24.83
N ASN A 701 33.94 -6.12 26.05
CA ASN A 701 33.53 -5.32 27.19
C ASN A 701 32.02 -5.45 27.45
N CYS A 702 31.44 -6.62 27.20
CA CYS A 702 30.07 -6.93 27.58
C CYS A 702 30.07 -7.80 28.83
N ASP A 703 29.33 -7.42 29.86
CA ASP A 703 29.17 -8.23 31.08
C ASP A 703 27.71 -8.20 31.53
N GLU A 704 27.09 -9.37 31.65
CA GLU A 704 25.71 -9.52 32.13
C GLU A 704 25.59 -9.52 33.66
N THR A 705 26.68 -9.84 34.37
CA THR A 705 26.71 -10.11 35.82
C THR A 705 27.27 -8.95 36.64
N LEU A 706 28.14 -8.12 36.06
CA LEU A 706 28.82 -7.07 36.80
C LEU A 706 27.90 -5.87 37.08
N PRO A 707 27.83 -5.39 38.34
CA PRO A 707 27.40 -4.03 38.61
C PRO A 707 28.48 -3.08 38.06
N PRO A 708 28.16 -2.08 37.22
CA PRO A 708 29.15 -1.50 36.30
C PRO A 708 30.38 -0.86 36.96
N LYS A 709 31.54 -0.86 36.30
CA LYS A 709 32.78 -0.23 36.79
C LYS A 709 32.83 1.25 36.37
N ILE A 710 33.29 2.13 37.27
CA ILE A 710 33.27 3.60 37.12
C ILE A 710 34.62 4.10 36.58
N PRO A 711 34.66 4.84 35.45
CA PRO A 711 35.78 5.73 35.10
C PRO A 711 35.66 7.10 35.80
N GLY A 712 36.79 7.74 36.07
CA GLY A 712 36.91 8.90 36.98
C GLY A 712 36.18 10.18 36.57
N ASP A 713 35.79 10.34 35.31
CA ASP A 713 35.32 11.61 34.76
C ASP A 713 33.78 11.78 34.84
N TYR A 714 33.04 10.69 35.08
CA TYR A 714 31.58 10.67 35.24
C TYR A 714 31.15 9.71 36.37
N PRO A 715 31.41 10.06 37.65
CA PRO A 715 31.41 9.12 38.78
C PRO A 715 30.05 8.52 39.19
N THR A 716 28.96 8.80 38.45
CA THR A 716 27.58 8.44 38.85
C THR A 716 26.78 7.65 37.81
N THR A 717 27.35 7.35 36.64
CA THR A 717 26.65 6.60 35.58
C THR A 717 27.27 5.22 35.41
N LYS A 718 26.42 4.20 35.32
CA LYS A 718 26.80 2.79 35.20
C LYS A 718 26.02 2.18 34.01
N ALA A 719 26.71 1.52 33.08
CA ALA A 719 26.22 1.10 31.75
C ALA A 719 25.45 -0.25 31.76
N GLY A 720 24.75 -0.57 30.66
CA GLY A 720 24.03 -1.83 30.46
C GLY A 720 24.96 -3.01 30.18
N ALA A 721 24.49 -4.09 29.55
CA ALA A 721 25.34 -5.25 29.23
C ALA A 721 26.64 -4.83 28.53
N CYS A 722 26.57 -3.89 27.57
CA CYS A 722 27.73 -3.20 27.03
C CYS A 722 28.31 -2.19 28.04
N GLN A 723 29.55 -2.40 28.47
CA GLN A 723 30.24 -1.59 29.51
C GLN A 723 30.93 -0.33 28.95
N ARG A 724 30.73 0.01 27.67
CA ARG A 724 31.31 1.19 27.02
C ARG A 724 30.28 2.31 26.83
N ASP A 725 30.70 3.56 27.07
CA ASP A 725 29.84 4.73 26.92
C ASP A 725 29.48 5.04 25.45
N ASP A 726 30.33 4.65 24.51
CA ASP A 726 30.11 4.80 23.06
C ASP A 726 29.30 3.65 22.43
N LEU A 727 28.87 2.67 23.24
CA LEU A 727 28.20 1.43 22.84
C LEU A 727 28.95 0.58 21.79
N LYS A 728 30.26 0.78 21.64
CA LYS A 728 31.10 -0.02 20.73
C LYS A 728 31.55 -1.35 21.36
N CYS A 729 30.62 -2.12 21.93
CA CYS A 729 30.89 -3.48 22.42
C CYS A 729 30.94 -4.48 21.28
N TRP A 730 31.88 -4.25 20.37
CA TRP A 730 32.04 -5.01 19.14
C TRP A 730 32.65 -6.37 19.43
N TRP A 731 32.02 -7.43 18.94
CA TRP A 731 32.45 -8.80 19.21
C TRP A 731 33.63 -9.19 18.33
N HIS A 732 34.71 -9.71 18.93
CA HIS A 732 35.94 -10.02 18.21
C HIS A 732 36.64 -11.32 18.64
N GLY A 733 35.91 -12.30 19.16
CA GLY A 733 36.46 -13.59 19.61
C GLY A 733 35.81 -14.81 18.95
N PRO A 734 36.41 -16.00 19.07
CA PRO A 734 35.72 -17.26 18.76
C PRO A 734 34.65 -17.56 19.82
N VAL A 735 33.64 -18.34 19.44
CA VAL A 735 32.54 -18.71 20.36
C VAL A 735 31.96 -20.06 19.97
N THR A 736 31.45 -20.82 20.94
CA THR A 736 30.79 -22.11 20.70
C THR A 736 29.54 -22.20 21.56
N TRP A 737 28.41 -22.54 20.93
CA TRP A 737 27.13 -22.76 21.62
C TRP A 737 26.42 -24.04 21.17
N ALA A 738 26.74 -24.57 19.98
CA ALA A 738 26.14 -25.77 19.43
C ALA A 738 27.19 -26.83 19.04
N SER A 739 26.86 -28.09 19.28
CA SER A 739 27.62 -29.24 18.74
C SER A 739 27.14 -29.52 17.32
N CYS A 740 27.74 -28.87 16.34
CA CYS A 740 27.13 -28.78 15.01
C CYS A 740 26.85 -30.11 14.31
N ALA A 741 27.70 -31.14 14.51
CA ALA A 741 27.48 -32.46 13.92
C ALA A 741 26.13 -33.12 14.28
N SER A 742 25.48 -32.70 15.36
CA SER A 742 24.19 -33.27 15.80
C SER A 742 23.08 -32.24 15.99
N LYS A 743 23.34 -30.95 15.78
CA LYS A 743 22.41 -29.86 16.13
C LYS A 743 22.26 -28.77 15.07
N CYS A 744 23.28 -28.57 14.24
CA CYS A 744 23.29 -27.50 13.24
C CYS A 744 22.68 -27.95 11.92
N GLY A 745 22.15 -27.01 11.17
CA GLY A 745 21.51 -27.25 9.89
C GLY A 745 22.54 -27.43 8.79
N VAL A 746 22.18 -28.21 7.79
CA VAL A 746 22.99 -28.45 6.59
C VAL A 746 22.17 -28.19 5.33
N GLU A 747 22.89 -27.99 4.24
CA GLU A 747 22.31 -27.65 2.95
C GLU A 747 21.39 -28.74 2.39
N ARG A 748 20.30 -28.30 1.74
CA ARG A 748 19.52 -29.11 0.79
C ARG A 748 19.26 -28.32 -0.48
N ARG A 749 19.73 -28.78 -1.63
CA ARG A 749 19.53 -28.07 -2.91
C ARG A 749 18.49 -28.74 -3.76
N THR A 750 17.66 -27.92 -4.41
CA THR A 750 16.73 -28.35 -5.45
C THR A 750 17.49 -28.53 -6.76
N PHE A 751 18.40 -27.60 -7.07
CA PHE A 751 19.15 -27.56 -8.32
C PHE A 751 20.61 -27.94 -8.09
N THR A 752 21.08 -28.97 -8.79
CA THR A 752 22.46 -29.50 -8.64
C THR A 752 23.26 -29.48 -9.93
N SER A 753 22.64 -29.06 -11.04
CA SER A 753 23.27 -28.94 -12.36
C SER A 753 22.71 -27.71 -13.09
N VAL A 754 23.46 -27.20 -14.08
CA VAL A 754 23.06 -26.01 -14.85
C VAL A 754 21.77 -26.26 -15.62
N GLU A 755 21.65 -27.44 -16.24
CA GLU A 755 20.49 -27.83 -17.06
C GLU A 755 19.77 -29.05 -16.46
N PRO A 756 18.43 -29.11 -16.53
CA PRO A 756 17.53 -28.14 -17.15
C PRO A 756 17.37 -26.88 -16.29
N ARG A 757 17.64 -25.72 -16.88
CA ARG A 757 17.39 -24.43 -16.22
C ARG A 757 15.90 -24.10 -16.25
N PRO A 758 15.34 -23.48 -15.19
CA PRO A 758 13.96 -23.02 -15.19
C PRO A 758 13.81 -21.85 -16.18
N TYR A 759 12.85 -21.98 -17.08
CA TYR A 759 12.39 -20.92 -17.97
C TYR A 759 11.05 -20.39 -17.50
N THR A 760 10.67 -19.25 -18.05
CA THR A 760 9.33 -18.70 -17.87
C THR A 760 8.32 -19.59 -18.58
N GLU A 761 7.27 -19.99 -17.88
CA GLU A 761 6.14 -20.73 -18.41
C GLU A 761 4.96 -19.77 -18.73
N PRO A 762 4.06 -20.13 -19.66
CA PRO A 762 2.88 -19.31 -19.95
C PRO A 762 2.03 -19.09 -18.69
N GLY A 763 1.65 -17.85 -18.41
CA GLY A 763 0.84 -17.49 -17.24
C GLY A 763 1.64 -16.97 -16.04
N GLU A 764 2.96 -17.21 -15.99
CA GLU A 764 3.80 -16.68 -14.89
C GLU A 764 3.91 -15.14 -14.93
N ASN A 765 3.95 -14.55 -16.13
CA ASN A 765 3.70 -13.11 -16.28
C ASN A 765 2.21 -12.87 -16.56
N ILE A 766 1.53 -12.24 -15.59
CA ILE A 766 0.11 -11.88 -15.68
C ILE A 766 -0.17 -10.59 -16.47
N HIS A 767 0.86 -9.79 -16.75
CA HIS A 767 0.78 -8.54 -17.51
C HIS A 767 1.64 -8.59 -18.78
N PRO A 768 1.42 -9.57 -19.68
CA PRO A 768 2.23 -9.71 -20.87
C PRO A 768 2.01 -8.55 -21.84
N THR A 769 3.10 -8.08 -22.43
CA THR A 769 3.06 -7.08 -23.51
C THR A 769 2.17 -7.59 -24.67
N PRO A 770 1.24 -6.77 -25.21
CA PRO A 770 0.44 -7.14 -26.36
C PRO A 770 1.29 -7.32 -27.64
N VAL A 771 1.49 -8.56 -28.05
CA VAL A 771 2.29 -8.92 -29.23
C VAL A 771 1.49 -9.71 -30.26
N ASN A 772 1.80 -9.52 -31.54
CA ASN A 772 1.32 -10.37 -32.63
C ASN A 772 2.09 -11.71 -32.63
N GLY A 773 1.56 -12.72 -33.31
CA GLY A 773 2.22 -14.03 -33.43
C GLY A 773 3.58 -14.01 -34.14
N ASP A 774 3.91 -12.92 -34.86
CA ASP A 774 5.21 -12.70 -35.49
C ASP A 774 6.18 -11.87 -34.62
N GLY A 775 5.78 -11.52 -33.38
CA GLY A 775 6.55 -10.70 -32.44
C GLY A 775 6.48 -9.20 -32.67
N THR A 776 5.67 -8.71 -33.62
CA THR A 776 5.45 -7.27 -33.82
C THR A 776 4.46 -6.69 -32.81
N CYS A 777 4.56 -5.39 -32.54
CA CYS A 777 3.66 -4.71 -31.61
C CYS A 777 2.20 -4.75 -32.10
N LYS A 778 1.30 -5.16 -31.20
CA LYS A 778 -0.13 -5.29 -31.50
C LYS A 778 -0.79 -3.91 -31.52
N VAL A 779 -1.52 -3.62 -32.60
CA VAL A 779 -2.22 -2.32 -32.82
C VAL A 779 -3.74 -2.48 -32.91
N ASP A 780 -4.26 -3.62 -32.47
CA ASP A 780 -5.70 -3.93 -32.51
C ASP A 780 -6.51 -2.87 -31.77
N GLY A 781 -7.70 -2.58 -32.30
CA GLY A 781 -8.57 -1.51 -31.79
C GLY A 781 -8.34 -0.15 -32.48
N LEU A 782 -7.30 0.00 -33.31
CA LEU A 782 -7.08 1.18 -34.14
C LEU A 782 -7.45 0.93 -35.62
N PRO A 783 -7.92 1.95 -36.37
CA PRO A 783 -8.13 1.84 -37.81
C PRO A 783 -6.80 1.83 -38.59
N SER A 784 -6.81 1.35 -39.84
CA SER A 784 -5.63 1.37 -40.70
C SER A 784 -5.13 2.79 -40.99
N GLY A 785 -3.81 2.97 -41.11
CA GLY A 785 -3.20 4.24 -41.52
C GLY A 785 -3.07 5.28 -40.41
N VAL A 786 -3.34 4.91 -39.16
CA VAL A 786 -2.99 5.71 -37.98
C VAL A 786 -1.49 5.92 -37.89
N ARG A 787 -1.10 7.06 -37.30
CA ARG A 787 0.28 7.33 -36.92
C ARG A 787 0.38 7.25 -35.41
N ILE A 788 1.31 6.46 -34.90
CA ILE A 788 1.48 6.21 -33.47
C ILE A 788 2.70 6.96 -32.95
N ILE A 789 2.57 7.50 -31.74
CA ILE A 789 3.64 8.15 -30.98
C ILE A 789 3.71 7.39 -29.67
N ASP A 790 4.76 6.59 -29.56
CA ASP A 790 5.04 5.79 -28.37
C ASP A 790 5.69 6.65 -27.28
N ASP A 791 5.65 6.19 -26.04
CA ASP A 791 6.27 6.89 -24.90
C ASP A 791 7.81 6.88 -24.96
N ILE A 792 8.39 5.96 -25.73
CA ILE A 792 9.81 5.94 -26.02
C ILE A 792 10.12 5.65 -27.49
N LYS A 793 11.29 6.11 -27.94
CA LYS A 793 11.75 5.89 -29.31
C LYS A 793 12.63 4.66 -29.38
N THR A 794 12.04 3.49 -29.56
CA THR A 794 12.78 2.25 -29.82
C THR A 794 12.60 1.74 -31.25
N SER A 795 13.64 1.13 -31.84
CA SER A 795 13.57 0.38 -33.10
C SER A 795 13.71 -1.13 -32.92
N VAL A 796 13.82 -1.58 -31.67
CA VAL A 796 14.03 -2.98 -31.27
C VAL A 796 13.14 -3.31 -30.06
N PRO A 797 12.84 -4.58 -29.81
CA PRO A 797 12.23 -5.00 -28.55
C PRO A 797 13.01 -4.51 -27.31
N LEU A 798 12.30 -4.15 -26.25
CA LEU A 798 12.88 -3.78 -24.95
C LEU A 798 12.56 -4.84 -23.91
N GLY A 799 13.49 -5.08 -22.98
CA GLY A 799 13.34 -6.12 -21.97
C GLY A 799 13.14 -7.53 -22.55
N ALA A 800 12.73 -8.49 -21.73
CA ALA A 800 12.46 -9.85 -22.20
C ALA A 800 11.15 -9.96 -23.00
N GLU A 801 10.26 -8.98 -22.88
CA GLU A 801 8.86 -9.08 -23.30
C GLU A 801 8.43 -8.05 -24.35
N GLY A 802 9.31 -7.11 -24.69
CA GLY A 802 8.99 -6.07 -25.66
C GLY A 802 8.69 -6.61 -27.04
N CYS A 803 7.93 -5.83 -27.79
CA CYS A 803 7.54 -6.15 -29.15
C CYS A 803 8.41 -5.44 -30.18
N THR A 804 8.44 -5.96 -31.40
CA THR A 804 9.12 -5.28 -32.52
C THR A 804 8.23 -4.16 -33.06
N PRO A 805 8.66 -2.88 -33.03
CA PRO A 805 7.85 -1.79 -33.56
C PRO A 805 7.65 -1.90 -35.07
N ASN A 806 6.40 -2.07 -35.51
CA ASN A 806 6.02 -2.12 -36.93
C ASN A 806 4.76 -1.27 -37.20
N PHE A 807 4.88 0.03 -36.97
CA PHE A 807 3.80 0.99 -37.17
C PHE A 807 4.33 2.32 -37.74
N THR A 808 3.44 3.11 -38.32
CA THR A 808 3.79 4.43 -38.86
C THR A 808 3.99 5.42 -37.71
N ARG A 809 5.16 6.04 -37.61
CA ARG A 809 5.43 7.04 -36.55
C ARG A 809 4.73 8.37 -36.82
N GLY A 810 4.15 8.95 -35.77
CA GLY A 810 3.35 10.18 -35.83
C GLY A 810 3.99 11.42 -35.21
N GLY A 811 5.17 11.32 -34.60
CA GLY A 811 5.74 12.39 -33.79
C GLY A 811 6.72 11.86 -32.74
N GLU A 812 6.89 12.61 -31.66
CA GLU A 812 7.83 12.30 -30.57
C GLU A 812 7.19 12.54 -29.19
N PHE A 813 7.59 11.76 -28.20
CA PHE A 813 7.24 11.96 -26.80
C PHE A 813 8.40 12.61 -26.04
N GLY A 814 8.07 13.46 -25.07
CA GLY A 814 9.03 14.04 -24.14
C GLY A 814 8.45 14.17 -22.74
N LEU A 815 9.31 14.05 -21.74
CA LEU A 815 8.98 14.26 -20.34
C LEU A 815 9.50 15.62 -19.88
N ASN A 816 8.77 16.23 -18.95
CA ASN A 816 9.22 17.40 -18.22
C ASN A 816 8.93 17.23 -16.72
N PHE A 817 9.96 17.41 -15.90
CA PHE A 817 9.89 17.38 -14.45
C PHE A 817 9.93 18.80 -13.89
N ALA A 818 9.18 19.06 -12.81
CA ALA A 818 9.40 20.28 -12.04
C ALA A 818 10.81 20.31 -11.45
N THR A 819 11.47 21.47 -11.54
CA THR A 819 12.74 21.73 -10.88
C THR A 819 12.52 22.44 -9.56
N TYR A 820 13.30 22.07 -8.56
CA TYR A 820 13.35 22.73 -7.26
C TYR A 820 14.78 23.17 -6.96
N THR A 821 14.97 24.41 -6.53
CA THR A 821 16.27 24.92 -6.08
C THR A 821 16.37 24.76 -4.58
N GLN A 822 17.23 23.85 -4.15
CA GLN A 822 17.50 23.59 -2.73
C GLN A 822 18.21 24.77 -2.06
N PHE A 823 18.20 24.81 -0.73
CA PHE A 823 18.91 25.83 0.05
C PHE A 823 20.43 25.82 -0.20
N SER A 824 21.01 24.66 -0.57
CA SER A 824 22.41 24.53 -0.98
C SER A 824 22.73 25.29 -2.28
N GLY A 825 21.71 25.63 -3.08
CA GLY A 825 21.83 26.17 -4.42
C GLY A 825 21.74 25.12 -5.53
N ASP A 826 21.64 23.82 -5.18
CA ASP A 826 21.50 22.73 -6.15
C ASP A 826 20.10 22.70 -6.76
N VAL A 827 20.02 22.36 -8.05
CA VAL A 827 18.76 22.23 -8.77
C VAL A 827 18.43 20.76 -8.95
N VAL A 828 17.32 20.32 -8.37
CA VAL A 828 16.89 18.92 -8.37
C VAL A 828 15.50 18.76 -8.99
N THR A 829 15.11 17.52 -9.30
CA THR A 829 13.83 17.17 -9.92
C THR A 829 13.06 16.17 -9.04
N PRO A 830 12.28 16.64 -8.05
CA PRO A 830 11.64 15.78 -7.05
C PRO A 830 10.71 14.72 -7.66
N GLY A 831 10.01 15.06 -8.74
CA GLY A 831 9.12 14.14 -9.44
C GLY A 831 9.80 12.87 -9.97
N LYS A 832 11.13 12.84 -10.18
CA LYS A 832 11.84 11.63 -10.63
C LYS A 832 11.93 10.54 -9.57
N VAL A 833 11.81 10.90 -8.29
CA VAL A 833 11.85 9.94 -7.18
C VAL A 833 10.66 8.98 -7.26
N ASP A 834 9.48 9.53 -7.55
CA ASP A 834 8.19 8.86 -7.70
C ASP A 834 7.84 8.53 -9.16
N PHE A 835 8.84 8.48 -10.03
CA PHE A 835 8.66 8.15 -11.44
C PHE A 835 9.25 6.78 -11.72
N HIS A 836 8.48 5.94 -12.39
CA HIS A 836 8.75 4.52 -12.55
C HIS A 836 8.45 4.07 -13.99
N GLN A 837 9.08 2.98 -14.41
CA GLN A 837 8.83 2.29 -15.68
C GLN A 837 8.52 0.82 -15.45
N ILE A 838 7.66 0.27 -16.30
CA ILE A 838 7.34 -1.16 -16.39
C ILE A 838 7.40 -1.60 -17.84
N GLY A 839 7.81 -2.85 -18.10
CA GLY A 839 7.64 -3.48 -19.39
C GLY A 839 6.33 -4.22 -19.51
N ALA A 840 5.29 -3.46 -19.80
CA ALA A 840 4.00 -3.91 -20.31
C ALA A 840 3.40 -2.76 -21.11
N GLY A 841 2.08 -2.67 -21.26
CA GLY A 841 1.50 -1.60 -22.09
C GLY A 841 1.77 -1.81 -23.58
N PHE A 842 1.48 -0.79 -24.38
CA PHE A 842 1.87 -0.79 -25.79
C PHE A 842 3.39 -0.66 -25.90
N GLY A 843 4.00 -1.26 -26.93
CA GLY A 843 5.46 -1.20 -27.10
C GLY A 843 6.27 -2.07 -26.11
N GLY A 844 5.64 -2.57 -25.04
CA GLY A 844 6.32 -3.26 -23.94
C GLY A 844 7.07 -2.30 -23.02
N HIS A 845 6.59 -1.06 -22.93
CA HIS A 845 7.10 -0.05 -22.02
C HIS A 845 6.01 0.98 -21.72
N PHE A 846 5.85 1.36 -20.46
CA PHE A 846 5.14 2.59 -20.09
C PHE A 846 5.74 3.22 -18.84
N TRP A 847 5.50 4.52 -18.66
CA TRP A 847 5.84 5.25 -17.44
C TRP A 847 4.64 5.39 -16.52
N PHE A 848 4.86 5.43 -15.20
CA PHE A 848 3.83 5.85 -14.25
C PHE A 848 4.40 6.60 -13.04
N SER A 849 3.52 7.28 -12.33
CA SER A 849 3.78 8.00 -11.07
C SER A 849 2.47 8.09 -10.27
N HIS A 850 2.54 8.41 -8.98
CA HIS A 850 1.34 8.69 -8.20
C HIS A 850 0.77 10.08 -8.52
N THR A 851 -0.53 10.22 -8.31
CA THR A 851 -1.25 11.46 -8.50
C THR A 851 -1.16 12.37 -7.27
N TYR A 852 -0.93 13.66 -7.50
CA TYR A 852 -0.85 14.68 -6.45
C TYR A 852 -1.73 15.88 -6.75
N LYS A 853 -2.10 16.66 -5.72
CA LYS A 853 -2.67 17.99 -5.93
C LYS A 853 -1.59 19.01 -6.19
N GLN A 854 -1.71 19.74 -7.29
CA GLN A 854 -0.77 20.81 -7.66
C GLN A 854 -0.57 21.86 -6.55
N ALA A 855 -1.64 22.23 -5.85
CA ALA A 855 -1.57 23.24 -4.79
C ALA A 855 -0.81 22.76 -3.54
N GLU A 856 -0.72 21.44 -3.33
CA GLU A 856 -0.09 20.83 -2.16
C GLU A 856 1.35 20.38 -2.45
N LYS A 857 1.62 19.87 -3.66
CA LYS A 857 2.92 19.31 -4.09
C LYS A 857 3.36 19.82 -5.47
N PRO A 858 3.53 21.14 -5.68
CA PRO A 858 3.82 21.71 -7.00
C PRO A 858 5.15 21.23 -7.61
N ASN A 859 6.13 20.86 -6.78
CA ASN A 859 7.45 20.42 -7.21
C ASN A 859 7.52 18.93 -7.59
N TYR A 860 6.43 18.18 -7.41
CA TYR A 860 6.33 16.75 -7.72
C TYR A 860 5.78 16.52 -9.13
N ARG A 861 5.62 17.60 -9.91
CA ARG A 861 5.06 17.56 -11.26
C ARG A 861 5.91 16.67 -12.17
N VAL A 862 5.24 15.73 -12.81
CA VAL A 862 5.68 15.03 -14.01
C VAL A 862 4.70 15.35 -15.13
N THR A 863 5.20 15.77 -16.29
CA THR A 863 4.38 16.04 -17.48
C THR A 863 4.95 15.31 -18.68
N GLY A 864 4.19 14.34 -19.22
CA GLY A 864 4.45 13.75 -20.53
C GLY A 864 3.77 14.56 -21.62
N THR A 865 4.47 14.73 -22.75
CA THR A 865 4.01 15.50 -23.90
C THR A 865 4.25 14.73 -25.19
N TRP A 866 3.17 14.35 -25.86
CA TRP A 866 3.23 13.84 -27.23
C TRP A 866 3.16 15.01 -28.22
N THR A 867 4.26 15.28 -28.91
CA THR A 867 4.35 16.29 -29.98
C THR A 867 4.02 15.64 -31.32
N ILE A 868 2.94 16.08 -31.95
CA ILE A 868 2.37 15.43 -33.13
C ILE A 868 2.90 16.10 -34.40
N ASN A 869 3.43 15.31 -35.33
CA ASN A 869 3.81 15.80 -36.65
C ASN A 869 2.58 16.44 -37.33
N PRO A 870 2.70 17.65 -37.91
CA PRO A 870 1.57 18.35 -38.49
C PRO A 870 0.71 17.46 -39.41
N THR A 871 -0.57 17.39 -39.12
CA THR A 871 -1.55 16.67 -39.95
C THR A 871 -2.25 17.60 -40.93
N ASN A 872 -2.32 18.90 -40.61
CA ASN A 872 -3.05 19.93 -41.33
C ASN A 872 -4.50 19.52 -41.66
N ALA A 873 -5.13 18.82 -40.73
CA ALA A 873 -6.47 18.27 -40.87
C ALA A 873 -7.16 18.17 -39.52
N TRP A 874 -8.49 18.05 -39.52
CA TRP A 874 -9.18 17.53 -38.36
C TRP A 874 -8.65 16.14 -38.05
N THR A 875 -8.31 15.87 -36.79
CA THR A 875 -7.54 14.70 -36.42
C THR A 875 -8.17 14.02 -35.23
N ARG A 876 -8.43 12.72 -35.34
CA ARG A 876 -8.86 11.88 -34.21
C ARG A 876 -7.64 11.45 -33.40
N VAL A 877 -7.77 11.45 -32.07
CA VAL A 877 -6.70 11.14 -31.13
C VAL A 877 -7.14 10.02 -30.19
N TRP A 878 -6.32 8.98 -30.06
CA TRP A 878 -6.46 7.94 -29.04
C TRP A 878 -5.26 7.96 -28.11
N VAL A 879 -5.48 7.53 -26.87
CA VAL A 879 -4.44 7.21 -25.89
C VAL A 879 -4.45 5.71 -25.64
N HIS A 880 -3.29 5.11 -25.45
CA HIS A 880 -3.19 3.75 -24.93
C HIS A 880 -3.17 3.81 -23.41
N LEU A 881 -3.97 2.95 -22.78
CA LEU A 881 -3.98 2.76 -21.34
C LEU A 881 -3.44 1.35 -21.05
N PRO A 882 -2.40 1.22 -20.21
CA PRO A 882 -1.88 -0.07 -19.80
C PRO A 882 -2.90 -0.82 -18.92
N ASP A 883 -2.73 -2.13 -18.79
CA ASP A 883 -3.56 -2.99 -17.96
C ASP A 883 -3.34 -2.81 -16.45
N HIS A 884 -2.24 -2.21 -16.04
CA HIS A 884 -1.94 -1.84 -14.65
C HIS A 884 -1.17 -0.51 -14.58
N GLY A 885 -1.05 0.07 -13.39
CA GLY A 885 -0.35 1.36 -13.18
C GLY A 885 -1.11 2.60 -13.69
N ALA A 886 -2.39 2.45 -14.04
CA ALA A 886 -3.27 3.52 -14.51
C ALA A 886 -4.62 3.47 -13.78
N HIS A 887 -4.65 3.98 -12.54
CA HIS A 887 -5.78 3.80 -11.62
C HIS A 887 -6.62 5.07 -11.44
N THR A 888 -6.09 6.25 -11.79
CA THR A 888 -6.80 7.52 -11.59
C THR A 888 -8.11 7.62 -12.38
N ARG A 889 -9.12 8.22 -11.75
CA ARG A 889 -10.42 8.57 -12.35
C ARG A 889 -10.41 9.97 -13.02
N GLN A 890 -9.29 10.70 -12.93
CA GLN A 890 -9.20 12.11 -13.29
C GLN A 890 -7.99 12.45 -14.18
N ALA A 891 -7.60 11.54 -15.09
CA ALA A 891 -6.50 11.80 -16.02
C ALA A 891 -6.87 12.90 -17.01
N LYS A 892 -6.34 14.10 -16.82
CA LYS A 892 -6.62 15.29 -17.64
C LYS A 892 -5.61 15.44 -18.78
N TYR A 893 -6.00 15.01 -19.97
CA TYR A 893 -5.29 15.23 -21.22
C TYR A 893 -5.56 16.63 -21.76
N VAL A 894 -4.53 17.46 -21.89
CA VAL A 894 -4.60 18.80 -22.50
C VAL A 894 -4.15 18.73 -23.95
N VAL A 895 -5.06 19.06 -24.87
CA VAL A 895 -4.80 19.09 -26.30
C VAL A 895 -4.50 20.52 -26.75
N ARG A 896 -3.26 20.78 -27.16
CA ARG A 896 -2.84 22.06 -27.73
C ARG A 896 -2.99 22.03 -29.24
N ARG A 897 -3.77 22.97 -29.78
CA ARG A 897 -4.00 23.12 -31.23
C ARG A 897 -2.87 23.94 -31.89
N PRO A 898 -2.67 23.81 -33.21
CA PRO A 898 -1.68 24.59 -33.96
C PRO A 898 -1.74 26.11 -33.76
N ASN A 899 -2.92 26.66 -33.44
CA ASN A 899 -3.12 28.09 -33.20
C ASN A 899 -2.79 28.54 -31.76
N GLY A 900 -2.28 27.64 -30.90
CA GLY A 900 -1.90 27.91 -29.51
C GLY A 900 -3.04 27.80 -28.48
N THR A 901 -4.29 27.63 -28.92
CA THR A 901 -5.42 27.40 -28.00
C THR A 901 -5.45 25.96 -27.49
N THR A 902 -6.10 25.75 -26.35
CA THR A 902 -6.15 24.45 -25.67
C THR A 902 -7.58 23.94 -25.51
N GLU A 903 -7.77 22.65 -25.70
CA GLU A 903 -8.95 21.89 -25.26
C GLU A 903 -8.47 20.81 -24.28
N HIS A 904 -9.36 20.17 -23.52
CA HIS A 904 -8.98 19.06 -22.64
C HIS A 904 -9.99 17.93 -22.66
N ARG A 905 -9.55 16.76 -22.23
CA ARG A 905 -10.36 15.58 -21.94
C ARG A 905 -9.90 15.00 -20.62
N THR A 906 -10.82 14.87 -19.67
CA THR A 906 -10.55 14.17 -18.41
C THR A 906 -11.26 12.84 -18.44
N ILE A 907 -10.51 11.74 -18.33
CA ILE A 907 -11.06 10.38 -18.41
C ILE A 907 -10.64 9.56 -17.18
N PRO A 908 -11.45 8.58 -16.76
CA PRO A 908 -10.98 7.53 -15.88
C PRO A 908 -10.13 6.52 -16.64
N THR A 909 -9.15 5.90 -15.96
CA THR A 909 -8.10 5.11 -16.63
C THR A 909 -8.03 3.63 -16.24
N GLN A 910 -8.66 3.22 -15.14
CA GLN A 910 -8.60 1.85 -14.62
C GLN A 910 -9.44 0.85 -15.43
N TRP A 911 -8.96 0.50 -16.63
CA TRP A 911 -9.59 -0.49 -17.50
C TRP A 911 -9.18 -1.93 -17.22
N GLU A 912 -8.05 -2.12 -16.52
CA GLU A 912 -7.46 -3.45 -16.24
C GLU A 912 -7.23 -4.30 -17.48
N ALA A 913 -6.98 -3.63 -18.59
CA ALA A 913 -6.66 -4.23 -19.87
C ALA A 913 -5.91 -3.21 -20.73
N ASN A 914 -4.96 -3.69 -21.53
CA ASN A 914 -4.30 -2.91 -22.56
C ASN A 914 -5.34 -2.41 -23.58
N LYS A 915 -5.58 -1.09 -23.63
CA LYS A 915 -6.71 -0.54 -24.37
C LYS A 915 -6.41 0.81 -25.01
N TRP A 916 -6.77 0.93 -26.29
CA TRP A 916 -6.87 2.21 -26.99
C TRP A 916 -8.20 2.92 -26.68
N VAL A 917 -8.12 4.11 -26.09
CA VAL A 917 -9.27 4.95 -25.74
C VAL A 917 -9.28 6.21 -26.60
N ASN A 918 -10.40 6.47 -27.26
CA ASN A 918 -10.60 7.66 -28.09
C ASN A 918 -10.84 8.90 -27.24
N LEU A 919 -9.96 9.91 -27.32
CA LEU A 919 -10.15 11.21 -26.67
C LEU A 919 -11.11 12.11 -27.47
N GLY A 920 -11.29 11.83 -28.76
CA GLY A 920 -12.16 12.57 -29.67
C GLY A 920 -11.42 13.17 -30.86
N VAL A 921 -12.09 14.09 -31.56
CA VAL A 921 -11.56 14.73 -32.77
C VAL A 921 -11.29 16.21 -32.55
N PHE A 922 -10.10 16.66 -32.93
CA PHE A 922 -9.61 18.02 -32.71
C PHE A 922 -9.20 18.70 -34.01
N ASP A 923 -9.29 20.03 -34.03
CA ASP A 923 -8.85 20.84 -35.18
C ASP A 923 -7.33 21.05 -35.14
N PHE A 924 -6.62 20.25 -35.95
CA PHE A 924 -5.17 20.38 -36.16
C PHE A 924 -4.84 20.99 -37.53
N THR A 925 -5.74 21.79 -38.10
CA THR A 925 -5.44 22.60 -39.28
C THR A 925 -4.53 23.79 -38.90
N GLY A 926 -3.66 24.19 -39.83
CA GLY A 926 -2.73 25.32 -39.64
C GLY A 926 -1.26 24.92 -39.49
N SER A 927 -0.40 25.92 -39.28
CA SER A 927 1.06 25.79 -39.40
C SER A 927 1.81 25.49 -38.10
N GLY A 928 1.15 25.52 -36.94
CA GLY A 928 1.74 25.16 -35.65
C GLY A 928 1.76 23.65 -35.40
N THR A 929 2.50 23.22 -34.37
CA THR A 929 2.64 21.80 -34.00
C THR A 929 1.62 21.41 -32.93
N PRO A 930 0.66 20.52 -33.20
CA PRO A 930 -0.25 20.02 -32.18
C PRO A 930 0.47 19.22 -31.08
N LYS A 931 -0.07 19.25 -29.87
CA LYS A 931 0.45 18.47 -28.74
C LYS A 931 -0.67 17.89 -27.89
N VAL A 932 -0.40 16.78 -27.24
CA VAL A 932 -1.20 16.25 -26.13
C VAL A 932 -0.30 16.20 -24.90
N GLU A 933 -0.76 16.74 -23.78
CA GLU A 933 -0.03 16.80 -22.51
C GLU A 933 -0.83 16.08 -21.42
N LEU A 934 -0.14 15.30 -20.59
CA LEU A 934 -0.71 14.66 -19.40
C LEU A 934 0.22 14.93 -18.22
N SER A 935 -0.34 15.43 -17.11
CA SER A 935 0.38 15.67 -15.86
C SER A 935 -0.12 14.73 -14.78
N ASN A 936 0.74 14.38 -13.81
CA ASN A 936 0.34 13.63 -12.61
C ASN A 936 -0.51 14.42 -11.60
N PHE A 937 -1.13 15.53 -12.00
CA PHE A 937 -1.93 16.34 -11.11
C PHE A 937 -3.42 16.11 -11.31
N THR A 938 -4.11 15.73 -10.23
CA THR A 938 -5.56 15.54 -10.18
C THR A 938 -6.16 16.34 -9.02
N LEU A 939 -7.49 16.49 -8.99
CA LEU A 939 -8.16 17.24 -7.91
C LEU A 939 -8.19 16.45 -6.60
N ASP A 940 -8.10 15.12 -6.69
CA ASP A 940 -8.17 14.17 -5.59
C ASP A 940 -6.82 13.54 -5.23
N GLY A 941 -5.73 13.90 -5.91
CA GLY A 941 -4.43 13.25 -5.77
C GLY A 941 -3.81 13.37 -4.37
N THR A 942 -3.52 12.23 -3.76
CA THR A 942 -2.94 12.11 -2.39
C THR A 942 -1.60 11.36 -2.37
N GLY A 943 -1.06 10.98 -3.54
CA GLY A 943 0.11 10.11 -3.66
C GLY A 943 -0.24 8.62 -3.53
N VAL A 944 -1.44 8.22 -3.99
CA VAL A 944 -1.95 6.84 -3.89
C VAL A 944 -2.43 6.29 -5.24
N GLN A 945 -3.26 7.04 -5.97
CA GLN A 945 -3.74 6.61 -7.28
C GLN A 945 -2.67 6.84 -8.34
N ASP A 946 -2.47 5.86 -9.22
CA ASP A 946 -1.46 5.93 -10.28
C ASP A 946 -2.00 6.58 -11.56
N ILE A 947 -1.08 7.18 -12.32
CA ILE A 947 -1.31 7.73 -13.64
C ILE A 947 -0.16 7.34 -14.56
N ALA A 948 -0.51 6.87 -15.76
CA ALA A 948 0.45 6.32 -16.72
C ALA A 948 0.61 7.17 -18.00
N TRP A 949 1.80 7.07 -18.60
CA TRP A 949 2.11 7.55 -19.94
C TRP A 949 2.63 6.39 -20.78
N ASP A 950 1.89 6.06 -21.82
CA ASP A 950 2.18 5.01 -22.79
C ASP A 950 2.11 5.67 -24.20
N ALA A 951 1.38 5.12 -25.16
CA ALA A 951 1.31 5.67 -26.51
C ALA A 951 0.08 6.57 -26.79
N ILE A 952 0.17 7.38 -27.84
CA ILE A 952 -1.00 7.95 -28.53
C ILE A 952 -1.04 7.55 -30.00
N ALA A 953 -2.24 7.49 -30.56
CA ALA A 953 -2.46 7.31 -31.99
C ALA A 953 -3.20 8.51 -32.57
N VAL A 954 -2.86 8.90 -33.80
CA VAL A 954 -3.53 10.00 -34.51
C VAL A 954 -3.97 9.58 -35.90
N GLN A 955 -5.18 9.97 -36.27
CA GLN A 955 -5.75 9.75 -37.60
C GLN A 955 -6.18 11.09 -38.21
N PRO A 956 -5.46 11.60 -39.22
CA PRO A 956 -5.95 12.70 -40.04
C PRO A 956 -7.24 12.28 -40.76
N LEU A 957 -8.29 13.08 -40.61
CA LEU A 957 -9.58 12.84 -41.23
C LEU A 957 -9.71 13.60 -42.55
N PRO A 958 -10.49 13.08 -43.52
CA PRO A 958 -10.72 13.75 -44.80
C PRO A 958 -11.48 15.08 -44.66
N SER A 959 -12.26 15.24 -43.58
CA SER A 959 -12.99 16.46 -43.25
C SER A 959 -13.29 16.52 -41.76
N LYS A 960 -13.75 17.68 -41.28
CA LYS A 960 -14.37 17.81 -39.95
C LYS A 960 -15.54 16.80 -39.83
N PRO A 961 -15.67 16.05 -38.72
CA PRO A 961 -16.86 15.26 -38.46
C PRO A 961 -18.12 16.12 -38.53
N ARG A 962 -19.17 15.59 -39.15
CA ARG A 962 -20.46 16.29 -39.23
C ARG A 962 -21.19 16.27 -37.89
N HIS A 963 -20.96 15.23 -37.09
CA HIS A 963 -21.62 15.00 -35.81
C HIS A 963 -20.62 14.95 -34.66
N PHE A 964 -20.85 15.78 -33.66
CA PHE A 964 -20.17 15.73 -32.36
C PHE A 964 -21.25 15.52 -31.31
N VAL A 965 -21.36 14.29 -30.81
CA VAL A 965 -22.44 13.85 -29.94
C VAL A 965 -21.91 13.60 -28.53
N VAL A 966 -22.59 14.12 -27.52
CA VAL A 966 -22.21 13.90 -26.12
C VAL A 966 -23.40 13.39 -25.32
N ALA A 967 -23.21 12.26 -24.66
CA ALA A 967 -24.18 11.68 -23.74
C ALA A 967 -23.75 11.95 -22.28
N LEU A 968 -24.60 12.67 -21.55
CA LEU A 968 -24.47 12.99 -20.13
C LEU A 968 -25.62 12.29 -19.36
N GLY A 969 -25.68 12.48 -18.05
CA GLY A 969 -26.85 12.14 -17.25
C GLY A 969 -26.57 11.12 -16.14
N ASP A 970 -27.65 10.60 -15.58
CA ASP A 970 -27.65 9.62 -14.51
C ASP A 970 -27.64 8.16 -15.00
N SER A 971 -28.08 7.24 -14.15
CA SER A 971 -28.18 5.79 -14.40
C SER A 971 -29.04 5.44 -15.62
N TYR A 972 -30.15 6.16 -15.82
CA TYR A 972 -31.01 6.01 -17.00
C TYR A 972 -30.31 6.49 -18.29
N SER A 973 -29.21 7.22 -18.19
CA SER A 973 -28.36 7.55 -19.33
C SER A 973 -27.12 6.68 -19.44
N SER A 974 -26.57 6.20 -18.32
CA SER A 974 -25.39 5.32 -18.30
C SER A 974 -25.70 3.92 -18.81
N GLY A 975 -26.94 3.45 -18.66
CA GLY A 975 -27.33 2.10 -19.06
C GLY A 975 -27.43 1.12 -17.90
N GLU A 976 -27.50 1.59 -16.66
CA GLU A 976 -27.77 0.78 -15.46
C GLU A 976 -28.96 -0.17 -15.72
N GLY A 977 -28.88 -1.41 -15.25
CA GLY A 977 -29.90 -2.45 -15.46
C GLY A 977 -29.83 -3.19 -16.79
N SER A 978 -28.89 -2.86 -17.68
CA SER A 978 -28.73 -3.53 -18.98
C SER A 978 -27.52 -4.45 -19.07
N GLY A 979 -26.68 -4.51 -18.03
CA GLY A 979 -25.43 -5.27 -17.99
C GLY A 979 -24.39 -4.78 -19.02
N ASP A 980 -23.34 -5.58 -19.21
CA ASP A 980 -22.23 -5.30 -20.13
C ASP A 980 -21.49 -3.97 -19.83
N TYR A 981 -21.38 -3.59 -18.56
CA TYR A 981 -20.75 -2.33 -18.16
C TYR A 981 -19.27 -2.29 -18.52
N THR A 982 -18.78 -1.10 -18.89
CA THR A 982 -17.35 -0.93 -19.13
C THR A 982 -16.57 -1.04 -17.81
N ARG A 983 -15.49 -1.84 -17.78
CA ARG A 983 -14.67 -2.08 -16.58
C ARG A 983 -14.26 -0.80 -15.86
N VAL A 984 -13.88 0.25 -16.60
CA VAL A 984 -13.46 1.54 -16.04
C VAL A 984 -14.57 2.30 -15.27
N SER A 985 -15.83 1.98 -15.54
CA SER A 985 -17.01 2.53 -14.86
C SER A 985 -17.67 1.51 -13.94
N ASP A 986 -17.05 0.36 -13.77
CA ASP A 986 -17.59 -0.79 -13.08
C ASP A 986 -16.53 -1.40 -12.15
N GLN A 987 -16.09 -0.57 -11.20
CA GLN A 987 -15.06 -0.86 -10.20
C GLN A 987 -15.73 -1.00 -8.83
N TYR A 988 -15.81 -2.25 -8.37
CA TYR A 988 -16.53 -2.74 -7.19
C TYR A 988 -15.84 -2.47 -5.85
N GLY A 989 -16.59 -2.58 -4.75
CA GLY A 989 -16.10 -2.51 -3.37
C GLY A 989 -16.61 -1.33 -2.54
N ASP A 990 -16.53 -1.46 -1.21
CA ASP A 990 -17.01 -0.47 -0.24
C ASP A 990 -16.11 0.77 -0.12
N ASP A 991 -14.86 0.67 -0.57
CA ASP A 991 -13.90 1.77 -0.50
C ASP A 991 -14.20 2.84 -1.56
N ALA A 992 -14.78 3.96 -1.11
CA ALA A 992 -15.07 5.11 -1.95
C ALA A 992 -13.84 5.67 -2.68
N ALA A 993 -12.62 5.48 -2.15
CA ALA A 993 -11.39 5.92 -2.79
C ALA A 993 -11.10 5.16 -4.09
N ASN A 994 -11.54 3.90 -4.21
CA ASN A 994 -11.27 3.01 -5.33
C ASN A 994 -12.52 2.68 -6.17
N ARG A 995 -13.72 2.85 -5.61
CA ARG A 995 -14.99 2.55 -6.29
C ARG A 995 -15.28 3.49 -7.46
N ASN A 996 -15.62 2.93 -8.62
CA ASN A 996 -16.27 3.66 -9.71
C ASN A 996 -17.48 2.88 -10.21
N SER A 997 -18.68 3.27 -9.79
CA SER A 997 -19.94 2.63 -10.17
C SER A 997 -20.74 3.50 -11.14
N CYS A 998 -20.08 4.19 -12.08
CA CYS A 998 -20.80 4.95 -13.11
C CYS A 998 -21.59 4.05 -14.09
N ARG A 999 -21.28 2.75 -14.17
CA ARG A 999 -22.03 1.70 -14.88
C ARG A 999 -22.45 2.10 -16.30
N ARG A 1000 -21.46 2.44 -17.13
CA ARG A 1000 -21.68 2.80 -18.54
C ARG A 1000 -21.76 1.55 -19.41
N SER A 1001 -22.91 1.32 -20.03
CA SER A 1001 -23.19 0.16 -20.89
C SER A 1001 -23.24 0.55 -22.37
N PRO A 1002 -22.71 -0.29 -23.28
CA PRO A 1002 -22.96 -0.16 -24.73
C PRO A 1002 -24.45 -0.36 -25.08
N ASN A 1003 -25.27 -0.83 -24.14
CA ASN A 1003 -26.71 -0.97 -24.29
C ASN A 1003 -27.53 0.26 -23.88
N ALA A 1004 -26.89 1.32 -23.37
CA ALA A 1004 -27.57 2.57 -23.09
C ALA A 1004 -28.25 3.16 -24.34
N TRP A 1005 -29.37 3.85 -24.14
CA TRP A 1005 -30.18 4.39 -25.24
C TRP A 1005 -29.40 5.38 -26.13
N SER A 1006 -28.51 6.18 -25.55
CA SER A 1006 -27.62 7.07 -26.30
C SER A 1006 -26.69 6.34 -27.26
N GLN A 1007 -26.30 5.10 -26.94
CA GLN A 1007 -25.42 4.25 -27.75
C GLN A 1007 -26.21 3.44 -28.80
N LYS A 1008 -27.46 3.07 -28.48
CA LYS A 1008 -28.35 2.33 -29.39
C LYS A 1008 -29.14 3.21 -30.35
N ALA A 1009 -29.25 4.51 -30.07
CA ALA A 1009 -29.89 5.45 -30.98
C ALA A 1009 -29.14 5.55 -32.32
N THR A 1010 -29.90 5.76 -33.38
CA THR A 1010 -29.42 5.92 -34.76
C THR A 1010 -29.82 7.30 -35.24
N ILE A 1011 -28.84 8.14 -35.59
CA ILE A 1011 -29.12 9.43 -36.23
C ILE A 1011 -29.87 9.12 -37.54
N PRO A 1012 -31.05 9.72 -37.80
CA PRO A 1012 -31.82 9.43 -39.01
C PRO A 1012 -30.97 9.52 -40.28
N GLY A 1013 -30.94 8.42 -41.06
CA GLY A 1013 -30.13 8.26 -42.27
C GLY A 1013 -28.71 7.72 -42.05
N ALA A 1014 -28.27 7.50 -40.81
CA ALA A 1014 -26.96 6.95 -40.51
C ALA A 1014 -26.89 5.43 -40.80
N PRO A 1015 -25.71 4.89 -41.14
CA PRO A 1015 -25.55 3.48 -41.47
C PRO A 1015 -25.46 2.55 -40.25
N GLY A 1016 -25.58 3.08 -39.02
CA GLY A 1016 -25.51 2.31 -37.77
C GLY A 1016 -25.86 3.17 -36.57
N THR A 1017 -25.93 2.54 -35.39
CA THR A 1017 -26.16 3.26 -34.13
C THR A 1017 -24.96 4.13 -33.76
N ILE A 1018 -25.16 5.16 -32.95
CA ILE A 1018 -24.09 6.06 -32.47
C ILE A 1018 -22.94 5.25 -31.86
N GLY A 1019 -23.23 4.29 -30.97
CA GLY A 1019 -22.22 3.43 -30.35
C GLY A 1019 -21.47 2.56 -31.36
N SER A 1020 -22.17 1.96 -32.33
CA SER A 1020 -21.52 1.14 -33.37
C SER A 1020 -20.64 1.97 -34.31
N LEU A 1021 -21.03 3.19 -34.62
CA LEU A 1021 -20.26 4.11 -35.46
C LEU A 1021 -19.03 4.64 -34.73
N ALA A 1022 -19.15 4.90 -33.43
CA ALA A 1022 -18.03 5.27 -32.58
C ALA A 1022 -17.02 4.12 -32.47
N ALA A 1023 -17.49 2.90 -32.17
CA ALA A 1023 -16.65 1.70 -32.06
C ALA A 1023 -15.96 1.32 -33.38
N SER A 1024 -16.58 1.60 -34.52
CA SER A 1024 -16.00 1.40 -35.86
C SER A 1024 -15.19 2.59 -36.38
N HIS A 1025 -14.97 3.61 -35.54
CA HIS A 1025 -14.17 4.81 -35.86
C HIS A 1025 -14.67 5.56 -37.10
N ASN A 1026 -15.98 5.61 -37.32
CA ASN A 1026 -16.57 6.25 -38.51
C ASN A 1026 -16.17 7.74 -38.59
N VAL A 1027 -15.61 8.17 -39.72
CA VAL A 1027 -14.99 9.51 -39.87
C VAL A 1027 -15.99 10.69 -39.77
N THR A 1028 -17.29 10.42 -39.90
CA THR A 1028 -18.35 11.45 -39.89
C THR A 1028 -18.81 11.82 -38.49
N ILE A 1029 -18.47 11.03 -37.47
CA ILE A 1029 -18.93 11.22 -36.08
C ILE A 1029 -17.77 11.17 -35.06
N ASP A 1030 -17.88 12.04 -34.05
CA ASP A 1030 -17.20 11.96 -32.76
C ASP A 1030 -18.26 11.83 -31.67
N ALA A 1031 -18.19 10.78 -30.86
CA ALA A 1031 -19.20 10.47 -29.84
C ALA A 1031 -18.54 10.24 -28.48
N GLN A 1032 -19.02 10.96 -27.46
CA GLN A 1032 -18.47 10.93 -26.11
C GLN A 1032 -19.56 10.49 -25.12
N PHE A 1033 -19.22 9.57 -24.22
CA PHE A 1033 -20.18 8.99 -23.27
C PHE A 1033 -19.67 9.11 -21.84
N VAL A 1034 -20.25 10.03 -21.08
CA VAL A 1034 -19.78 10.42 -19.73
C VAL A 1034 -20.89 10.41 -18.68
N ALA A 1035 -22.04 9.81 -19.00
CA ALA A 1035 -23.09 9.57 -18.01
C ALA A 1035 -22.57 8.70 -16.86
N CYS A 1036 -23.20 8.82 -15.69
CA CYS A 1036 -22.77 8.11 -14.50
C CYS A 1036 -23.98 7.76 -13.63
N SER A 1037 -24.11 6.50 -13.27
CA SER A 1037 -25.12 6.03 -12.32
C SER A 1037 -25.08 6.79 -10.99
N GLY A 1038 -26.23 6.98 -10.37
CA GLY A 1038 -26.40 7.76 -9.14
C GLY A 1038 -26.14 9.27 -9.27
N ALA A 1039 -25.79 9.79 -10.46
CA ALA A 1039 -25.53 11.22 -10.63
C ALA A 1039 -26.77 12.07 -10.34
N ARG A 1040 -26.59 13.14 -9.57
CA ARG A 1040 -27.53 14.25 -9.38
C ARG A 1040 -27.11 15.43 -10.26
N ALA A 1041 -27.96 16.45 -10.38
CA ALA A 1041 -27.70 17.60 -11.23
C ALA A 1041 -26.35 18.30 -10.92
N HIS A 1042 -26.00 18.43 -9.64
CA HIS A 1042 -24.71 19.01 -9.22
C HIS A 1042 -23.49 18.15 -9.62
N ASN A 1043 -23.67 16.87 -9.96
CA ASN A 1043 -22.60 16.02 -10.51
C ASN A 1043 -22.39 16.21 -12.01
N VAL A 1044 -23.37 16.79 -12.69
CA VAL A 1044 -23.25 17.17 -14.10
C VAL A 1044 -22.65 18.57 -14.23
N MET A 1045 -23.05 19.50 -13.35
CA MET A 1045 -22.66 20.91 -13.40
C MET A 1045 -21.15 21.17 -13.36
N SER A 1046 -20.74 22.27 -13.97
CA SER A 1046 -19.39 22.82 -13.87
C SER A 1046 -19.24 23.65 -12.59
N ARG A 1047 -18.17 23.38 -11.83
CA ARG A 1047 -17.90 24.13 -10.58
C ARG A 1047 -17.64 25.61 -10.85
N ASP A 1048 -17.00 25.93 -11.98
CA ASP A 1048 -16.62 27.30 -12.36
C ASP A 1048 -17.82 28.17 -12.74
N LEU A 1049 -18.97 27.55 -13.05
CA LEU A 1049 -20.20 28.24 -13.45
C LEU A 1049 -21.16 28.47 -12.27
N VAL A 1050 -20.80 28.05 -11.06
CA VAL A 1050 -21.62 28.16 -9.86
C VAL A 1050 -20.88 28.98 -8.79
N SER A 1051 -21.57 29.96 -8.21
CA SER A 1051 -21.00 30.84 -7.18
C SER A 1051 -20.53 30.03 -5.97
N GLY A 1052 -19.27 30.24 -5.56
CA GLY A 1052 -18.68 29.52 -4.42
C GLY A 1052 -18.52 28.01 -4.63
N GLY A 1053 -18.75 27.47 -5.83
CA GLY A 1053 -18.66 26.05 -6.15
C GLY A 1053 -19.75 25.19 -5.50
N LYS A 1054 -20.87 25.78 -5.05
CA LYS A 1054 -21.99 25.07 -4.42
C LYS A 1054 -23.32 25.41 -5.06
N TRP A 1055 -24.13 24.40 -5.33
CA TRP A 1055 -25.50 24.53 -5.82
C TRP A 1055 -26.47 23.96 -4.79
N GLN A 1056 -27.45 24.75 -4.33
CA GLN A 1056 -28.42 24.35 -3.28
C GLN A 1056 -27.71 23.68 -2.09
N ASP A 1057 -26.67 24.34 -1.56
CA ASP A 1057 -25.80 23.89 -0.48
C ASP A 1057 -24.98 22.60 -0.71
N LYS A 1058 -25.10 21.97 -1.89
CA LYS A 1058 -24.30 20.82 -2.31
C LYS A 1058 -23.06 21.28 -3.07
N GLU A 1059 -21.91 20.68 -2.79
CA GLU A 1059 -20.68 20.93 -3.55
C GLU A 1059 -20.81 20.39 -4.98
N VAL A 1060 -20.44 21.21 -5.97
CA VAL A 1060 -20.33 20.77 -7.36
C VAL A 1060 -19.06 19.96 -7.51
N LYS A 1061 -19.23 18.65 -7.73
CA LYS A 1061 -18.17 17.65 -7.89
C LYS A 1061 -18.73 16.48 -8.69
N GLY A 1062 -17.88 15.69 -9.34
CA GLY A 1062 -18.35 14.49 -10.03
C GLY A 1062 -18.78 13.37 -9.07
N GLN A 1063 -19.25 12.28 -9.67
CA GLN A 1063 -19.80 11.12 -8.98
C GLN A 1063 -18.77 9.97 -8.99
N TYR A 1064 -18.70 9.21 -7.90
CA TYR A 1064 -17.73 8.12 -7.70
C TYR A 1064 -16.27 8.49 -8.01
N GLY A 1065 -15.87 9.72 -7.66
CA GLY A 1065 -14.49 10.21 -7.81
C GLY A 1065 -14.07 10.60 -9.23
N GLU A 1066 -14.94 10.46 -10.24
CA GLU A 1066 -14.78 11.19 -11.50
C GLU A 1066 -14.97 12.71 -11.28
N ILE A 1067 -14.48 13.54 -12.20
CA ILE A 1067 -14.84 14.97 -12.24
C ILE A 1067 -16.26 15.16 -12.79
N SER A 1068 -16.89 16.30 -12.52
CA SER A 1068 -18.25 16.56 -13.02
C SER A 1068 -18.33 16.49 -14.54
N GLN A 1069 -19.46 16.00 -15.05
CA GLN A 1069 -19.57 15.56 -16.44
C GLN A 1069 -19.32 16.69 -17.46
N ILE A 1070 -19.74 17.94 -17.15
CA ILE A 1070 -19.45 19.10 -18.00
C ILE A 1070 -17.96 19.47 -17.97
N ASP A 1071 -17.27 19.29 -16.85
CA ASP A 1071 -15.86 19.63 -16.69
C ASP A 1071 -14.91 18.56 -17.25
N GLN A 1072 -15.42 17.38 -17.64
CA GLN A 1072 -14.65 16.36 -18.38
C GLN A 1072 -14.15 16.85 -19.75
N GLY A 1073 -14.71 17.94 -20.28
CA GLY A 1073 -14.21 18.63 -21.48
C GLY A 1073 -14.81 18.15 -22.81
N SER A 1074 -15.76 17.21 -22.79
CA SER A 1074 -16.43 16.68 -23.99
C SER A 1074 -17.34 17.69 -24.70
N LEU A 1075 -17.83 18.73 -24.00
CA LEU A 1075 -18.67 19.79 -24.56
C LEU A 1075 -17.84 20.98 -25.06
N ASN A 1076 -18.05 21.36 -26.32
CA ASN A 1076 -17.45 22.56 -26.91
C ASN A 1076 -18.35 23.15 -28.02
N ALA A 1077 -17.88 24.21 -28.68
CA ALA A 1077 -18.63 24.86 -29.76
C ALA A 1077 -18.86 23.97 -31.01
N ASN A 1078 -18.15 22.85 -31.15
CA ASN A 1078 -18.36 21.90 -32.25
C ASN A 1078 -19.46 20.87 -31.94
N THR A 1079 -19.81 20.68 -30.66
CA THR A 1079 -20.87 19.76 -30.25
C THR A 1079 -22.18 20.07 -30.99
N THR A 1080 -22.74 19.07 -31.66
CA THR A 1080 -23.93 19.19 -32.51
C THR A 1080 -25.18 18.62 -31.83
N ALA A 1081 -25.02 17.64 -30.93
CA ALA A 1081 -26.10 17.12 -30.11
C ALA A 1081 -25.60 16.75 -28.70
N VAL A 1082 -26.43 17.03 -27.70
CA VAL A 1082 -26.25 16.58 -26.32
C VAL A 1082 -27.51 15.85 -25.89
N MET A 1083 -27.36 14.70 -25.25
CA MET A 1083 -28.49 13.87 -24.81
C MET A 1083 -28.29 13.41 -23.37
N PHE A 1084 -29.31 13.53 -22.53
CA PHE A 1084 -29.24 13.11 -21.12
C PHE A 1084 -30.61 12.97 -20.44
N SER A 1085 -30.64 12.18 -19.38
CA SER A 1085 -31.65 12.17 -18.30
C SER A 1085 -30.97 12.65 -17.01
N ILE A 1086 -31.65 13.51 -16.25
CA ILE A 1086 -31.17 13.95 -14.93
C ILE A 1086 -32.35 14.48 -14.11
N GLY A 1087 -32.26 14.39 -12.78
CA GLY A 1087 -33.25 14.91 -11.85
C GLY A 1087 -33.99 13.85 -11.03
N GLY A 1088 -33.99 12.57 -11.46
CA GLY A 1088 -34.60 11.48 -10.69
C GLY A 1088 -33.94 11.30 -9.31
N ASN A 1089 -32.60 11.31 -9.26
CA ASN A 1089 -31.84 11.23 -8.01
C ASN A 1089 -31.99 12.50 -7.14
N ASP A 1090 -32.12 13.68 -7.75
CA ASP A 1090 -32.42 14.94 -7.05
C ASP A 1090 -33.83 14.90 -6.42
N ALA A 1091 -34.76 14.22 -7.09
CA ALA A 1091 -36.12 13.95 -6.63
C ALA A 1091 -36.23 12.77 -5.63
N ARG A 1092 -35.13 12.29 -5.03
CA ARG A 1092 -35.14 11.23 -3.99
C ARG A 1092 -35.83 9.92 -4.41
N PHE A 1093 -35.95 9.61 -5.70
CA PHE A 1093 -36.69 8.42 -6.17
C PHE A 1093 -36.26 7.13 -5.47
N THR A 1094 -34.94 6.90 -5.35
CA THR A 1094 -34.37 5.73 -4.67
C THR A 1094 -34.69 5.70 -3.17
N ASP A 1095 -34.59 6.84 -2.49
CA ASP A 1095 -34.87 6.96 -1.05
C ASP A 1095 -36.36 6.68 -0.78
N VAL A 1096 -37.23 7.24 -1.61
CA VAL A 1096 -38.68 7.06 -1.55
C VAL A 1096 -39.05 5.60 -1.82
N ALA A 1097 -38.59 5.01 -2.92
CA ALA A 1097 -38.85 3.62 -3.25
C ALA A 1097 -38.38 2.68 -2.12
N THR A 1098 -37.19 2.93 -1.55
CA THR A 1098 -36.66 2.14 -0.42
C THR A 1098 -37.53 2.27 0.84
N ALA A 1099 -38.02 3.47 1.13
CA ALA A 1099 -38.93 3.69 2.26
C ALA A 1099 -40.25 2.94 2.07
N CYS A 1100 -40.82 2.97 0.85
CA CYS A 1100 -42.02 2.24 0.49
C CYS A 1100 -41.87 0.72 0.66
N VAL A 1101 -40.78 0.14 0.15
CA VAL A 1101 -40.51 -1.30 0.32
C VAL A 1101 -40.50 -1.71 1.79
N LYS A 1102 -39.95 -0.86 2.68
CA LYS A 1102 -39.79 -1.17 4.11
C LYS A 1102 -41.05 -0.88 4.93
N ALA A 1103 -41.80 0.15 4.59
CA ALA A 1103 -42.92 0.65 5.39
C ALA A 1103 -44.26 -0.07 5.09
N LEU A 1104 -44.44 -0.62 3.87
CA LEU A 1104 -45.67 -1.29 3.42
C LEU A 1104 -46.92 -0.42 3.60
N GLU A 1105 -46.91 0.82 3.09
CA GLU A 1105 -48.01 1.82 2.95
C GLU A 1105 -47.46 3.28 2.90
N CYS A 1106 -46.25 3.52 2.37
CA CYS A 1106 -45.65 4.88 2.30
C CYS A 1106 -46.48 5.90 1.50
N GLY A 1107 -47.37 5.41 0.63
CA GLY A 1107 -48.19 6.21 -0.27
C GLY A 1107 -49.44 6.79 0.40
N ASP A 1108 -49.72 6.43 1.66
CA ASP A 1108 -50.81 6.99 2.43
C ASP A 1108 -50.53 8.45 2.81
N GLY A 1109 -51.56 9.30 2.79
CA GLY A 1109 -51.45 10.75 2.96
C GLY A 1109 -50.99 11.26 4.33
N ASN A 1110 -50.54 10.38 5.23
CA ASN A 1110 -49.98 10.73 6.54
C ASN A 1110 -48.59 10.12 6.78
N TYR A 1111 -47.99 9.45 5.78
CA TYR A 1111 -46.65 8.88 5.93
C TYR A 1111 -45.60 10.00 5.82
N THR A 1112 -44.71 10.08 6.81
CA THR A 1112 -43.59 11.03 6.84
C THR A 1112 -42.30 10.22 6.88
N MET A 1113 -41.39 10.45 5.93
CA MET A 1113 -40.06 9.86 5.97
C MET A 1113 -39.21 10.55 7.04
N ASP A 1114 -38.26 9.81 7.63
CA ASP A 1114 -37.33 10.37 8.61
C ASP A 1114 -36.59 11.60 8.04
N GLY A 1115 -36.75 12.74 8.72
CA GLY A 1115 -36.12 14.01 8.34
C GLY A 1115 -37.02 14.95 7.54
N ASP A 1116 -38.22 14.53 7.16
CA ASP A 1116 -39.22 15.40 6.54
C ASP A 1116 -40.09 16.10 7.59
N ASP A 1117 -40.44 17.36 7.32
CA ASP A 1117 -41.27 18.20 8.21
C ASP A 1117 -42.78 18.11 7.90
N ASP A 1118 -43.17 17.39 6.83
CA ASP A 1118 -44.55 17.22 6.37
C ASP A 1118 -44.76 15.82 5.75
N ASP A 1119 -45.95 15.52 5.23
CA ASP A 1119 -46.23 14.24 4.56
C ASP A 1119 -45.36 14.07 3.30
N LEU A 1120 -44.95 12.82 3.03
CA LEU A 1120 -44.02 12.44 1.97
C LEU A 1120 -44.48 12.97 0.60
N ARG A 1121 -45.78 12.87 0.30
CA ARG A 1121 -46.32 13.26 -0.99
C ARG A 1121 -46.20 14.76 -1.20
N THR A 1122 -46.57 15.56 -0.20
CA THR A 1122 -46.44 17.03 -0.22
C THR A 1122 -44.98 17.47 -0.37
N VAL A 1123 -44.08 16.92 0.46
CA VAL A 1123 -42.65 17.25 0.41
C VAL A 1123 -42.07 16.91 -0.96
N GLN A 1124 -42.42 15.75 -1.50
CA GLN A 1124 -41.87 15.26 -2.76
C GLN A 1124 -42.40 16.05 -3.97
N GLU A 1125 -43.68 16.45 -3.95
CA GLU A 1125 -44.27 17.30 -4.99
C GLU A 1125 -43.61 18.69 -5.00
N ASP A 1126 -43.41 19.31 -3.83
CA ASP A 1126 -42.75 20.62 -3.69
C ASP A 1126 -41.27 20.56 -4.09
N LEU A 1127 -40.55 19.53 -3.66
CA LEU A 1127 -39.15 19.30 -4.05
C LEU A 1127 -39.00 19.22 -5.57
N ILE A 1128 -39.87 18.43 -6.23
CA ILE A 1128 -39.84 18.24 -7.69
C ILE A 1128 -40.19 19.53 -8.43
N LYS A 1129 -41.24 20.23 -8.01
CA LYS A 1129 -41.71 21.46 -8.68
C LYS A 1129 -40.76 22.64 -8.54
N ASN A 1130 -39.97 22.67 -7.46
CA ASN A 1130 -39.08 23.77 -7.14
C ASN A 1130 -37.61 23.41 -7.36
N GLU A 1131 -36.98 22.71 -6.41
CA GLU A 1131 -35.53 22.53 -6.38
C GLU A 1131 -35.03 21.68 -7.55
N VAL A 1132 -35.70 20.56 -7.84
CA VAL A 1132 -35.32 19.66 -8.95
C VAL A 1132 -35.47 20.38 -10.29
N LYS A 1133 -36.58 21.09 -10.49
CA LYS A 1133 -36.80 21.92 -11.68
C LYS A 1133 -35.68 22.93 -11.90
N ALA A 1134 -35.32 23.69 -10.85
CA ALA A 1134 -34.24 24.67 -10.93
C ALA A 1134 -32.90 24.02 -11.28
N SER A 1135 -32.61 22.86 -10.68
CA SER A 1135 -31.40 22.09 -10.93
C SER A 1135 -31.27 21.59 -12.38
N VAL A 1136 -32.35 21.03 -12.96
CA VAL A 1136 -32.34 20.58 -14.36
C VAL A 1136 -32.22 21.76 -15.33
N GLN A 1137 -32.91 22.88 -15.05
CA GLN A 1137 -32.79 24.11 -15.85
C GLN A 1137 -31.36 24.66 -15.84
N GLU A 1138 -30.67 24.61 -14.70
CA GLU A 1138 -29.29 25.03 -14.58
C GLU A 1138 -28.34 24.13 -15.37
N VAL A 1139 -28.54 22.80 -15.34
CA VAL A 1139 -27.78 21.87 -16.21
C VAL A 1139 -27.96 22.23 -17.68
N VAL A 1140 -29.19 22.44 -18.16
CA VAL A 1140 -29.46 22.84 -19.55
C VAL A 1140 -28.77 24.16 -19.89
N ARG A 1141 -28.82 25.16 -18.99
CA ARG A 1141 -28.16 26.45 -19.18
C ARG A 1141 -26.64 26.27 -19.34
N GLN A 1142 -26.01 25.48 -18.49
CA GLN A 1142 -24.57 25.24 -18.56
C GLN A 1142 -24.16 24.43 -19.80
N VAL A 1143 -24.96 23.43 -20.20
CA VAL A 1143 -24.77 22.71 -21.47
C VAL A 1143 -24.85 23.69 -22.64
N ARG A 1144 -25.84 24.58 -22.69
CA ARG A 1144 -25.96 25.61 -23.74
C ARG A 1144 -24.76 26.56 -23.77
N LEU A 1145 -24.22 26.94 -22.61
CA LEU A 1145 -23.02 27.79 -22.53
C LEU A 1145 -21.78 27.11 -23.12
N ARG A 1146 -21.57 25.83 -22.82
CA ARG A 1146 -20.39 25.08 -23.32
C ARG A 1146 -20.57 24.59 -24.76
N ALA A 1147 -21.80 24.28 -25.17
CA ALA A 1147 -22.18 23.76 -26.49
C ALA A 1147 -23.26 24.64 -27.16
N PRO A 1148 -22.95 25.89 -27.54
CA PRO A 1148 -23.94 26.86 -28.03
C PRO A 1148 -24.66 26.43 -29.32
N ASN A 1149 -24.05 25.56 -30.12
CA ASN A 1149 -24.59 25.11 -31.40
C ASN A 1149 -25.43 23.82 -31.30
N ALA A 1150 -25.36 23.11 -30.18
CA ALA A 1150 -25.98 21.79 -30.03
C ALA A 1150 -27.51 21.86 -29.97
N ARG A 1151 -28.15 20.81 -30.48
CA ARG A 1151 -29.51 20.43 -30.07
C ARG A 1151 -29.40 19.64 -28.77
N ILE A 1152 -30.20 20.00 -27.77
CA ILE A 1152 -30.17 19.40 -26.44
C ILE A 1152 -31.43 18.55 -26.30
N PHE A 1153 -31.26 17.23 -26.17
CA PHE A 1153 -32.33 16.26 -26.02
C PHE A 1153 -32.38 15.81 -24.56
N VAL A 1154 -33.43 16.18 -23.84
CA VAL A 1154 -33.60 15.84 -22.41
C VAL A 1154 -34.65 14.75 -22.29
N MET A 1155 -34.25 13.59 -21.79
CA MET A 1155 -35.11 12.41 -21.67
C MET A 1155 -35.81 12.40 -20.31
N GLY A 1156 -37.13 12.23 -20.32
CA GLY A 1156 -37.94 12.00 -19.12
C GLY A 1156 -37.91 10.53 -18.67
N TYR A 1157 -38.36 10.29 -17.44
CA TYR A 1157 -38.47 8.95 -16.87
C TYR A 1157 -39.81 8.31 -17.26
N PRO A 1158 -39.90 6.97 -17.33
CA PRO A 1158 -41.14 6.28 -17.64
C PRO A 1158 -41.93 6.05 -16.34
N HIS A 1159 -43.16 5.55 -16.47
CA HIS A 1159 -43.79 4.88 -15.34
C HIS A 1159 -42.97 3.63 -14.96
N LEU A 1160 -42.93 3.31 -13.68
CA LEU A 1160 -42.20 2.13 -13.17
C LEU A 1160 -43.09 0.90 -13.12
N PHE A 1161 -44.41 1.10 -12.96
CA PHE A 1161 -45.39 0.05 -12.76
C PHE A 1161 -46.61 0.19 -13.68
N GLU A 1162 -47.21 -0.92 -14.07
CA GLU A 1162 -48.53 -0.91 -14.71
C GLU A 1162 -49.63 -0.64 -13.67
N PRO A 1163 -50.80 -0.11 -14.08
CA PRO A 1163 -51.94 0.03 -13.18
C PRO A 1163 -52.33 -1.33 -12.57
N GLN A 1164 -52.73 -1.32 -11.30
CA GLN A 1164 -53.10 -2.51 -10.50
C GLN A 1164 -51.92 -3.44 -10.20
N CYS A 1165 -50.69 -2.90 -10.19
CA CYS A 1165 -49.50 -3.63 -9.78
C CYS A 1165 -49.35 -3.64 -8.26
N GLU A 1166 -49.28 -4.84 -7.69
CA GLU A 1166 -48.98 -5.12 -6.29
C GLU A 1166 -48.12 -6.38 -6.23
N PHE A 1167 -47.05 -6.35 -5.43
CA PHE A 1167 -46.24 -7.53 -5.17
C PHE A 1167 -45.49 -7.39 -3.85
N GLY A 1168 -45.17 -8.52 -3.23
CA GLY A 1168 -44.40 -8.57 -1.99
C GLY A 1168 -43.50 -9.80 -1.95
N VAL A 1169 -42.39 -9.65 -1.25
CA VAL A 1169 -41.42 -10.70 -0.96
C VAL A 1169 -41.30 -10.89 0.55
N VAL A 1170 -41.25 -12.16 0.97
CA VAL A 1170 -40.99 -12.55 2.35
C VAL A 1170 -39.69 -13.36 2.34
N LEU A 1171 -38.63 -12.75 2.85
CA LEU A 1171 -37.31 -13.35 3.06
C LEU A 1171 -37.08 -13.56 4.57
N PRO A 1172 -36.16 -14.44 5.01
CA PRO A 1172 -35.88 -14.64 6.43
C PRO A 1172 -35.48 -13.33 7.12
N GLY A 1173 -36.34 -12.82 8.03
CA GLY A 1173 -36.10 -11.57 8.76
C GLY A 1173 -36.49 -10.29 8.01
N VAL A 1174 -37.04 -10.38 6.80
CA VAL A 1174 -37.39 -9.24 5.96
C VAL A 1174 -38.71 -9.50 5.23
N THR A 1175 -39.70 -8.62 5.44
CA THR A 1175 -40.89 -8.52 4.59
C THR A 1175 -40.85 -7.17 3.89
N GLY A 1176 -41.01 -7.15 2.57
CA GLY A 1176 -41.07 -5.90 1.80
C GLY A 1176 -41.83 -6.07 0.49
N GLY A 1177 -42.43 -4.99 0.00
CA GLY A 1177 -43.28 -5.02 -1.18
C GLY A 1177 -43.83 -3.65 -1.53
N PHE A 1178 -44.62 -3.58 -2.59
CA PHE A 1178 -45.37 -2.38 -2.94
C PHE A 1178 -46.84 -2.73 -3.08
N SER A 1179 -47.67 -1.97 -2.36
CA SER A 1179 -49.11 -1.94 -2.52
C SER A 1179 -49.51 -1.18 -3.79
N TRP A 1180 -50.77 -1.32 -4.19
CA TRP A 1180 -51.30 -0.59 -5.35
C TRP A 1180 -51.24 0.95 -5.19
N ASN A 1181 -51.44 1.46 -3.98
CA ASN A 1181 -51.35 2.91 -3.72
C ASN A 1181 -49.90 3.42 -3.86
N GLU A 1182 -48.91 2.63 -3.42
CA GLU A 1182 -47.50 3.00 -3.51
C GLU A 1182 -47.00 2.97 -4.95
N THR A 1183 -47.40 1.97 -5.75
CA THR A 1183 -47.05 1.93 -7.18
C THR A 1183 -47.68 3.08 -7.97
N ILE A 1184 -48.92 3.49 -7.63
CA ILE A 1184 -49.54 4.71 -8.17
C ILE A 1184 -48.72 5.95 -7.78
N PHE A 1185 -48.40 6.11 -6.51
CA PHE A 1185 -47.62 7.27 -6.02
C PHE A 1185 -46.26 7.39 -6.72
N LEU A 1186 -45.53 6.27 -6.88
CA LEU A 1186 -44.25 6.25 -7.59
C LEU A 1186 -44.39 6.62 -9.08
N ASN A 1187 -45.47 6.20 -9.74
CA ASN A 1187 -45.76 6.64 -11.10
C ASN A 1187 -46.12 8.13 -11.18
N GLU A 1188 -46.84 8.67 -10.19
CA GLU A 1188 -47.16 10.10 -10.13
C GLU A 1188 -45.92 10.98 -9.96
N MET A 1189 -44.90 10.52 -9.23
CA MET A 1189 -43.61 11.22 -9.18
C MET A 1189 -43.00 11.38 -10.58
N SER A 1190 -43.12 10.37 -11.44
CA SER A 1190 -42.69 10.46 -12.84
C SER A 1190 -43.56 11.45 -13.63
N ASP A 1191 -44.87 11.48 -13.36
CA ASP A 1191 -45.78 12.47 -13.97
C ASP A 1191 -45.39 13.90 -13.59
N TRP A 1192 -45.01 14.15 -12.33
CA TRP A 1192 -44.56 15.46 -11.90
C TRP A 1192 -43.23 15.87 -12.54
N LEU A 1193 -42.27 14.94 -12.69
CA LEU A 1193 -41.02 15.21 -13.40
C LEU A 1193 -41.29 15.59 -14.86
N VAL A 1194 -42.13 14.84 -15.56
CA VAL A 1194 -42.45 15.15 -16.96
C VAL A 1194 -43.24 16.46 -17.09
N ALA A 1195 -44.22 16.70 -16.22
CA ALA A 1195 -45.08 17.88 -16.32
C ALA A 1195 -44.40 19.19 -15.87
N ASN A 1196 -43.47 19.14 -14.91
CA ASN A 1196 -42.93 20.34 -14.25
C ASN A 1196 -41.44 20.56 -14.48
N VAL A 1197 -40.65 19.48 -14.65
CA VAL A 1197 -39.18 19.53 -14.69
C VAL A 1197 -38.65 19.41 -16.11
N LEU A 1198 -39.21 18.51 -16.93
CA LEU A 1198 -38.72 18.21 -18.28
C LEU A 1198 -38.71 19.47 -19.18
N PRO A 1199 -37.53 20.02 -19.51
CA PRO A 1199 -37.45 21.29 -20.22
C PRO A 1199 -37.69 21.08 -21.71
N SER A 1200 -38.47 21.96 -22.33
CA SER A 1200 -38.68 21.99 -23.77
C SER A 1200 -38.76 23.43 -24.27
N ASP A 1201 -37.83 23.80 -25.13
CA ASP A 1201 -37.72 25.12 -25.75
C ASP A 1201 -37.09 24.95 -27.15
N ALA A 1202 -37.95 24.64 -28.12
CA ALA A 1202 -37.52 24.38 -29.49
C ALA A 1202 -36.87 25.62 -30.15
N ALA A 1203 -37.24 26.84 -29.74
CA ALA A 1203 -36.63 28.07 -30.25
C ALA A 1203 -35.15 28.16 -29.85
N ASN A 1204 -34.82 27.67 -28.65
CA ASN A 1204 -33.46 27.52 -28.16
C ASN A 1204 -32.91 26.10 -28.33
N LYS A 1205 -33.46 25.28 -29.24
CA LYS A 1205 -33.01 23.91 -29.56
C LYS A 1205 -32.89 22.98 -28.33
N VAL A 1206 -33.79 23.13 -27.37
CA VAL A 1206 -33.95 22.22 -26.22
C VAL A 1206 -35.22 21.41 -26.43
N HIS A 1207 -35.12 20.09 -26.38
CA HIS A 1207 -36.17 19.16 -26.75
C HIS A 1207 -36.41 18.17 -25.61
N GLY A 1208 -37.49 18.36 -24.86
CA GLY A 1208 -37.94 17.42 -23.84
C GLY A 1208 -38.66 16.23 -24.47
N MET A 1209 -38.29 15.02 -24.06
CA MET A 1209 -38.80 13.75 -24.58
C MET A 1209 -39.53 12.97 -23.49
N ASP A 1210 -40.81 12.68 -23.71
CA ASP A 1210 -41.65 11.91 -22.77
C ASP A 1210 -41.58 10.41 -23.09
N ALA A 1211 -41.19 9.61 -22.11
CA ALA A 1211 -41.00 8.17 -22.26
C ALA A 1211 -42.20 7.33 -21.85
N ARG A 1212 -43.15 7.90 -21.09
CA ARG A 1212 -44.25 7.14 -20.47
C ARG A 1212 -45.07 6.37 -21.51
N GLY A 1213 -45.37 7.01 -22.64
CA GLY A 1213 -46.15 6.39 -23.72
C GLY A 1213 -45.48 5.18 -24.37
N SER A 1214 -44.14 5.16 -24.49
CA SER A 1214 -43.42 4.03 -25.11
C SER A 1214 -43.18 2.86 -24.15
N PHE A 1215 -43.34 3.10 -22.85
CA PHE A 1215 -43.19 2.08 -21.80
C PHE A 1215 -44.53 1.49 -21.36
N ALA A 1216 -45.67 2.10 -21.72
CA ALA A 1216 -47.00 1.60 -21.36
C ALA A 1216 -47.22 0.16 -21.84
N GLY A 1217 -47.65 -0.72 -20.93
CA GLY A 1217 -47.80 -2.17 -21.15
C GLY A 1217 -46.51 -2.98 -20.94
N HIS A 1218 -45.38 -2.31 -20.71
CA HIS A 1218 -44.05 -2.90 -20.62
C HIS A 1218 -43.33 -2.64 -19.28
N THR A 1219 -43.96 -1.95 -18.34
CA THR A 1219 -43.36 -1.67 -17.02
C THR A 1219 -43.53 -2.85 -16.07
N VAL A 1220 -43.12 -2.73 -14.79
CA VAL A 1220 -43.27 -3.81 -13.81
C VAL A 1220 -44.76 -4.17 -13.67
N CYS A 1221 -45.07 -5.47 -13.56
CA CYS A 1221 -46.42 -6.08 -13.69
C CYS A 1221 -47.02 -6.08 -15.12
N GLY A 1222 -46.29 -5.63 -16.14
CA GLY A 1222 -46.66 -5.77 -17.55
C GLY A 1222 -46.44 -7.17 -18.12
N SER A 1223 -46.77 -7.36 -19.41
CA SER A 1223 -46.63 -8.64 -20.11
C SER A 1223 -45.28 -8.85 -20.80
N ASP A 1224 -44.56 -7.76 -21.11
CA ASP A 1224 -43.23 -7.74 -21.74
C ASP A 1224 -42.35 -6.71 -21.03
N TYR A 1225 -41.44 -7.12 -20.14
CA TYR A 1225 -40.73 -6.19 -19.25
C TYR A 1225 -39.65 -5.36 -19.97
N TYR A 1226 -39.74 -4.04 -19.88
CA TYR A 1226 -38.72 -3.04 -20.24
C TYR A 1226 -37.97 -2.50 -19.02
N VAL A 1227 -38.54 -2.65 -17.83
CA VAL A 1227 -37.98 -2.19 -16.55
C VAL A 1227 -37.66 -3.42 -15.70
N ASN A 1228 -36.50 -3.46 -15.07
CA ASN A 1228 -36.13 -4.50 -14.14
C ASN A 1228 -37.02 -4.43 -12.89
N GLY A 1229 -37.52 -5.58 -12.44
CA GLY A 1229 -38.19 -5.70 -11.15
C GLY A 1229 -37.21 -5.52 -9.99
N PRO A 1230 -37.71 -5.46 -8.75
CA PRO A 1230 -36.85 -5.42 -7.58
C PRO A 1230 -36.06 -6.72 -7.42
N SER A 1231 -34.80 -6.58 -7.08
CA SER A 1231 -33.87 -7.66 -6.82
C SER A 1231 -33.19 -7.43 -5.47
N PHE A 1232 -33.00 -8.50 -4.70
CA PHE A 1232 -32.49 -8.48 -3.31
C PHE A 1232 -31.25 -9.40 -3.17
N PRO A 1233 -30.18 -9.21 -3.97
CA PRO A 1233 -29.07 -10.15 -4.06
C PRO A 1233 -28.33 -10.32 -2.72
N ASP A 1234 -28.02 -9.22 -2.03
CA ASP A 1234 -27.16 -9.21 -0.83
C ASP A 1234 -27.87 -9.64 0.46
N VAL A 1235 -29.13 -10.07 0.38
CA VAL A 1235 -29.86 -10.62 1.53
C VAL A 1235 -29.43 -12.07 1.83
N ILE A 1236 -28.84 -12.76 0.84
CA ILE A 1236 -28.51 -14.19 0.93
C ILE A 1236 -27.01 -14.46 0.69
N ASP A 1237 -26.36 -13.70 -0.20
CA ASP A 1237 -24.90 -13.77 -0.43
C ASP A 1237 -24.42 -12.49 -1.12
N ASP A 1238 -23.25 -11.98 -0.74
CA ASP A 1238 -22.59 -10.84 -1.39
C ASP A 1238 -21.78 -11.37 -2.57
N GLY A 1239 -22.47 -11.55 -3.70
CA GLY A 1239 -21.93 -12.20 -4.90
C GLY A 1239 -21.78 -11.30 -6.12
N ASP A 1240 -22.25 -10.05 -6.07
CA ASP A 1240 -22.25 -9.14 -7.21
C ASP A 1240 -21.16 -8.04 -7.13
N GLY A 1241 -20.46 -7.94 -6.00
CA GLY A 1241 -19.35 -7.00 -5.78
C GLY A 1241 -19.81 -5.57 -5.48
N ASP A 1242 -21.11 -5.30 -5.47
CA ASP A 1242 -21.62 -4.00 -5.04
C ASP A 1242 -21.53 -3.84 -3.51
N PRO A 1243 -21.61 -2.60 -2.99
CA PRO A 1243 -21.76 -2.40 -1.56
C PRO A 1243 -22.99 -3.13 -1.06
N VAL A 1244 -22.86 -3.89 0.04
CA VAL A 1244 -23.97 -4.64 0.65
C VAL A 1244 -25.17 -3.73 0.81
N GLN A 1245 -26.19 -3.97 0.00
CA GLN A 1245 -27.37 -3.13 -0.07
C GLN A 1245 -28.64 -3.96 -0.17
N PHE A 1246 -29.70 -3.43 0.42
CA PHE A 1246 -30.95 -4.15 0.55
C PHE A 1246 -31.62 -4.44 -0.81
N VAL A 1247 -31.45 -3.56 -1.79
CA VAL A 1247 -32.01 -3.68 -3.14
C VAL A 1247 -30.90 -3.42 -4.14
N SER A 1248 -30.79 -4.27 -5.17
CA SER A 1248 -29.82 -4.10 -6.26
C SER A 1248 -29.92 -2.72 -6.92
N MET A 1249 -28.79 -2.14 -7.32
CA MET A 1249 -28.76 -0.89 -8.09
C MET A 1249 -29.49 -0.99 -9.44
N GLU A 1250 -29.60 -2.19 -10.02
CA GLU A 1250 -30.29 -2.41 -11.30
C GLU A 1250 -31.82 -2.36 -11.18
N ALA A 1251 -32.35 -2.45 -9.95
CA ALA A 1251 -33.79 -2.44 -9.71
C ALA A 1251 -34.43 -1.15 -10.25
N PHE A 1252 -35.61 -1.31 -10.87
CA PHE A 1252 -36.37 -0.21 -11.48
C PHE A 1252 -35.66 0.56 -12.60
N HIS A 1253 -34.54 0.08 -13.10
CA HIS A 1253 -33.90 0.64 -14.29
C HIS A 1253 -34.37 -0.07 -15.56
N PRO A 1254 -34.29 0.59 -16.74
CA PRO A 1254 -34.57 -0.08 -18.00
C PRO A 1254 -33.61 -1.25 -18.23
N ASN A 1255 -34.13 -2.36 -18.76
CA ASN A 1255 -33.32 -3.44 -19.28
C ASN A 1255 -32.91 -3.18 -20.74
N LYS A 1256 -32.28 -4.16 -21.40
CA LYS A 1256 -31.86 -4.04 -22.81
C LYS A 1256 -32.99 -3.64 -23.76
N ALA A 1257 -34.22 -4.14 -23.54
CA ALA A 1257 -35.37 -3.79 -24.36
C ALA A 1257 -35.89 -2.37 -24.05
N GLY A 1258 -35.95 -1.99 -22.77
CA GLY A 1258 -36.32 -0.63 -22.37
C GLY A 1258 -35.37 0.45 -22.92
N TYR A 1259 -34.06 0.21 -22.92
CA TYR A 1259 -33.12 1.14 -23.53
C TYR A 1259 -33.25 1.22 -25.06
N LEU A 1260 -33.67 0.14 -25.74
CA LEU A 1260 -34.00 0.19 -27.16
C LEU A 1260 -35.25 1.04 -27.42
N ALA A 1261 -36.27 0.96 -26.55
CA ALA A 1261 -37.44 1.82 -26.65
C ALA A 1261 -37.07 3.30 -26.47
N TYR A 1262 -36.25 3.61 -25.46
CA TYR A 1262 -35.70 4.95 -25.27
C TYR A 1262 -34.89 5.45 -26.48
N ALA A 1263 -34.08 4.58 -27.08
CA ALA A 1263 -33.34 4.90 -28.30
C ALA A 1263 -34.29 5.24 -29.46
N GLY A 1264 -35.41 4.53 -29.59
CA GLY A 1264 -36.48 4.82 -30.55
C GLY A 1264 -37.03 6.25 -30.41
N ILE A 1265 -37.35 6.65 -29.17
CA ILE A 1265 -37.83 8.02 -28.88
C ILE A 1265 -36.80 9.06 -29.33
N LEU A 1266 -35.53 8.86 -29.01
CA LEU A 1266 -34.48 9.78 -29.43
C LEU A 1266 -34.38 9.85 -30.97
N ASN A 1267 -34.50 8.72 -31.67
CA ASN A 1267 -34.48 8.69 -33.14
C ASN A 1267 -35.61 9.53 -33.74
N ASP A 1268 -36.83 9.36 -33.22
CA ASP A 1268 -38.01 10.09 -33.69
C ASP A 1268 -37.86 11.61 -33.45
N TYR A 1269 -37.34 11.99 -32.28
CA TYR A 1269 -37.08 13.41 -31.97
C TYR A 1269 -35.94 14.00 -32.80
N MET A 1270 -34.88 13.24 -33.04
CA MET A 1270 -33.82 13.66 -33.97
C MET A 1270 -34.41 13.90 -35.36
N ASP A 1271 -35.31 13.05 -35.85
CA ASP A 1271 -35.95 13.24 -37.16
C ASP A 1271 -36.90 14.44 -37.18
N LEU A 1272 -37.79 14.53 -36.18
CA LEU A 1272 -38.77 15.60 -36.02
C LEU A 1272 -38.12 16.98 -36.02
N TYR A 1273 -36.97 17.12 -35.36
CA TYR A 1273 -36.23 18.38 -35.27
C TYR A 1273 -35.10 18.49 -36.29
N ASN A 1274 -35.10 17.67 -37.34
CA ASN A 1274 -34.18 17.71 -38.49
C ASN A 1274 -32.69 17.61 -38.10
N TYR A 1275 -32.36 16.73 -37.15
CA TYR A 1275 -31.01 16.27 -36.86
C TYR A 1275 -30.76 14.96 -37.60
N ARG A 1276 -30.19 15.08 -38.81
CA ARG A 1276 -30.02 13.97 -39.75
C ARG A 1276 -28.55 13.79 -40.14
N TRP A 1277 -28.21 12.57 -40.53
CA TRP A 1277 -26.87 12.14 -40.93
C TRP A 1277 -26.31 12.90 -42.12
#